data_AF-E9Q1U1-F1
#
_entry.id   AF-E9Q1U1-F1
#
_cell.length_a   1.000
_cell.length_b   1.000
_cell.length_c   1.000
_cell.angle_alpha   90.00
_cell.angle_beta   90.00
_cell.angle_gamma   90.00
#
_symmetry.space_group_name_H-M   'P 1'
#
loop_
_entity.id
_entity.type
_entity.pdbx_description
1 polymer ?
#
loop_
_entity_poly.entity_id
_entity_poly.type
_entity_poly.pdbx_seq_one_letter_code
_entity_poly.pdbx_strand_id
1 'polypeptide(L)'
;MSLNTSSNATPGDTQRLKNASLDVKQMLKNETESDIIADLRKKLHRAKKEKLEMTTKHNAELSSYESQIARLRSEVEKGEALRQRLEYDLAVARKEAGLGRRAAEERLAEAQRIQERLCAQNSELQGKANEIEKTFQISQEKWREECRRFEHDLEERDNIIQNCNQEYESLMQEKTRLQKTLQEILEKHEQEKTELESRVRETALGEFRLQTEEWEAERRELQLIVQEQDSAVQSMQKKVEQLEAEHMDCSDLLRRQTSELEFSTQREERLRKEFEATTLRVRKLEENIEAERAAHLESKFNSEIIQLRIRDLEGALQVEKASQAEAVADLEMIKNEFKEVESAYEREKQNTQESCAKLNLLEREYFSQNKKLNEEIEDQKKVIIDLSKRLQYNEKSCGELQEELVMAKKHQAFLVETCENNVRELESILGSFSVSAQWTSGVHKDKDKPPSFSVVLETLRRTLTDYQNKLEDASNEEKTSNELDSTKQKIETHIKNTKELQDKLTEVHKELSHLRAKCADREALITSLKVELQNVLHCWEKEKACAAQCESELQKLSQAFQKDSEEKLTFLHTLYQHLVAGCVLIKQPEGMLDKFSWSELCAVLQENVDALIADLNRANEKISHLEYICKNKSDTMRELQQTQEDTFNKVAEQIKAQESCWQKQKKELEFQYSELLLEVQRRAQKFQEIAEKNSEKLNRIETSHEQLVRENSHFKTTLSRTQREQTCLLAACALMAGALCPLYSRSCALSTQRDFLQEQVNSLELFKLEIRTLAQALSAVDEKKQEEAKTKKKTFKGLVRVFRKGVIAILAANRLKLLGQSCAFLFTWMESCKEGIGMLVCTGEPKDKRQFPKHQREQLRCLQALAWLTSSDLLGTVISSMTELQEVISKTDPNSRICGHLLIGAAKNSFAKLMDKLSSAMASIPLHSSRSITYVEKDSLVQRLARGLHKVNTLALKYGLCSHIPIMKSTAALQKQIFGFTQRLHAAEVERRSLRLEVTEYKRTVHEMKKELDKSQSLQTQLNEFKHSKLITHEKFESACEELNNALLREQQAQMLLNEQAQQLQELNYRLELHSSEEADKNQTLGEAVKSLSEAKMELRRKDQSLRQLNRHLTQLEQDKRRLEENIRDAESALRMAAKDKECVANHMRTIENMLHKVRDQISLSRTAATRNDFTLQLPKLHLETFAMEGLQGGPEVVACQAMIKSFMDVYQLASARISTLEKEMTSHRSHIATLKSELHTACLRENESLQSMGSRDHSNLSVPSRAAAPMDTVGDLLPLQAELDTTYTFLKETFVNTAPHSLSSQSSPGVPTNAKRPSQIGL
;
A
#
# COMPACT_ATOMS: atom_id res chain seq x y z
N MET A 1 24.35 -56.78 22.01
CA MET A 1 23.80 -57.97 22.69
C MET A 1 24.91 -58.59 23.52
N SER A 2 24.56 -59.42 24.51
CA SER A 2 25.50 -59.95 25.53
C SER A 2 25.99 -61.38 25.22
N LEU A 3 26.74 -61.97 26.16
CA LEU A 3 27.34 -63.33 26.21
C LEU A 3 28.78 -63.38 25.66
N ASN A 4 29.85 -63.85 26.35
CA ASN A 4 30.11 -64.75 27.50
C ASN A 4 30.54 -66.19 27.12
N THR A 5 31.86 -66.46 27.16
CA THR A 5 32.54 -67.76 27.45
C THR A 5 34.05 -67.45 27.63
N SER A 6 34.87 -67.87 28.61
CA SER A 6 35.03 -69.10 29.44
C SER A 6 35.46 -70.34 28.63
N SER A 7 36.46 -71.17 29.00
CA SER A 7 37.43 -71.19 30.11
C SER A 7 38.32 -72.44 29.99
N ASN A 8 39.47 -72.50 30.70
CA ASN A 8 40.23 -73.73 31.05
C ASN A 8 40.98 -74.48 29.90
N ALA A 9 42.00 -75.32 30.13
CA ALA A 9 43.04 -75.38 31.20
C ALA A 9 44.15 -76.40 30.82
N THR A 10 45.37 -76.22 31.36
CA THR A 10 46.43 -77.22 31.67
C THR A 10 46.76 -78.38 30.71
N PRO A 11 48.06 -78.54 30.41
CA PRO A 11 48.76 -79.80 30.74
C PRO A 11 50.04 -79.55 31.57
N GLY A 12 50.58 -80.49 32.33
CA GLY A 12 50.16 -81.89 32.55
C GLY A 12 51.34 -82.87 32.65
N ASP A 13 52.41 -82.63 31.88
CA ASP A 13 53.39 -83.67 31.54
C ASP A 13 54.78 -83.55 32.20
N THR A 14 55.01 -82.55 33.05
CA THR A 14 56.26 -82.38 33.84
C THR A 14 56.58 -83.58 34.74
N GLN A 15 55.58 -84.44 34.99
CA GLN A 15 55.70 -85.64 35.82
C GLN A 15 56.11 -86.90 35.03
N ARG A 16 55.88 -86.97 33.71
CA ARG A 16 56.10 -88.19 32.91
C ARG A 16 57.56 -88.41 32.52
N LEU A 17 58.30 -87.33 32.25
CA LEU A 17 59.73 -87.39 31.91
C LEU A 17 60.64 -87.87 33.07
N LYS A 18 60.16 -87.90 34.31
CA LYS A 18 60.92 -88.46 35.45
C LYS A 18 60.98 -90.00 35.44
N ASN A 19 59.96 -90.68 34.92
CA ASN A 19 59.90 -92.15 34.97
C ASN A 19 60.75 -92.80 33.88
N ALA A 20 60.84 -92.19 32.70
CA ALA A 20 61.68 -92.66 31.58
C ALA A 20 63.21 -92.61 31.85
N SER A 21 63.63 -92.10 33.02
CA SER A 21 65.04 -92.01 33.44
C SER A 21 65.53 -93.25 34.20
N LEU A 22 64.61 -94.11 34.70
CA LEU A 22 64.98 -95.28 35.50
C LEU A 22 65.26 -96.53 34.64
N ASP A 23 64.45 -96.80 33.63
CA ASP A 23 64.55 -98.03 32.82
C ASP A 23 65.84 -98.11 31.96
N VAL A 24 66.48 -96.98 31.68
CA VAL A 24 67.77 -96.91 30.97
C VAL A 24 68.91 -97.56 31.79
N LYS A 25 68.72 -97.75 33.10
CA LYS A 25 69.77 -98.25 34.01
C LYS A 25 69.81 -99.77 34.17
N GLN A 26 68.96 -100.53 33.49
CA GLN A 26 68.82 -101.99 33.72
C GLN A 26 69.00 -102.88 32.48
N MET A 27 69.18 -102.32 31.27
CA MET A 27 69.49 -103.08 30.04
C MET A 27 70.98 -103.11 29.67
N LEU A 28 71.88 -102.66 30.54
CA LEU A 28 73.33 -102.71 30.34
C LEU A 28 73.93 -104.10 30.64
N LYS A 29 73.43 -105.12 29.94
CA LYS A 29 74.05 -106.45 29.81
C LYS A 29 73.77 -107.00 28.41
N ASN A 30 74.83 -107.35 27.69
CA ASN A 30 74.81 -108.04 26.40
C ASN A 30 74.18 -107.26 25.22
N GLU A 31 74.79 -106.17 24.77
CA GLU A 31 74.80 -105.74 23.35
C GLU A 31 75.80 -104.59 23.12
N THR A 32 76.16 -104.32 21.87
CA THR A 32 77.33 -103.50 21.49
C THR A 32 77.13 -101.99 21.64
N GLU A 33 78.22 -101.26 21.94
CA GLU A 33 78.20 -99.80 22.20
C GLU A 33 77.64 -98.97 21.02
N SER A 34 77.78 -99.46 19.78
CA SER A 34 77.16 -98.84 18.60
C SER A 34 75.64 -98.70 18.74
N ASP A 35 74.97 -99.71 19.29
CA ASP A 35 73.50 -99.75 19.41
C ASP A 35 73.00 -98.77 20.47
N ILE A 36 73.75 -98.62 21.57
CA ILE A 36 73.46 -97.64 22.63
C ILE A 36 73.59 -96.21 22.08
N ILE A 37 74.64 -95.92 21.31
CA ILE A 37 74.82 -94.63 20.64
C ILE A 37 73.71 -94.40 19.60
N ALA A 38 73.34 -95.42 18.83
CA ALA A 38 72.25 -95.34 17.87
C ALA A 38 70.90 -95.07 18.54
N ASP A 39 70.59 -95.71 19.67
CA ASP A 39 69.31 -95.52 20.35
C ASP A 39 69.23 -94.20 21.15
N LEU A 40 70.36 -93.72 21.69
CA LEU A 40 70.45 -92.35 22.22
C LEU A 40 70.26 -91.30 21.11
N ARG A 41 70.78 -91.52 19.91
CA ARG A 41 70.44 -90.68 18.74
C ARG A 41 68.94 -90.76 18.42
N LYS A 42 68.33 -91.95 18.37
CA LYS A 42 66.87 -92.11 18.16
C LYS A 42 66.03 -91.41 19.25
N LYS A 43 66.49 -91.35 20.49
CA LYS A 43 65.83 -90.64 21.60
C LYS A 43 66.01 -89.12 21.49
N LEU A 44 67.21 -88.64 21.15
CA LEU A 44 67.46 -87.21 20.88
C LEU A 44 66.68 -86.71 19.66
N HIS A 45 66.58 -87.50 18.59
CA HIS A 45 65.76 -87.17 17.42
C HIS A 45 64.26 -87.16 17.76
N ARG A 46 63.76 -88.06 18.62
CA ARG A 46 62.39 -88.00 19.15
C ARG A 46 62.14 -86.72 19.96
N ALA A 47 62.96 -86.40 20.95
CA ALA A 47 62.80 -85.18 21.74
C ALA A 47 62.92 -83.89 20.90
N LYS A 48 63.79 -83.86 19.88
CA LYS A 48 63.86 -82.77 18.90
C LYS A 48 62.60 -82.69 18.03
N LYS A 49 62.04 -83.82 17.60
CA LYS A 49 60.78 -83.90 16.85
C LYS A 49 59.60 -83.40 17.70
N GLU A 50 59.48 -83.87 18.95
CA GLU A 50 58.45 -83.43 19.91
C GLU A 50 58.53 -81.92 20.19
N LYS A 51 59.74 -81.36 20.39
CA LYS A 51 59.91 -79.90 20.50
C LYS A 51 59.47 -79.18 19.22
N LEU A 52 59.81 -79.72 18.05
CA LEU A 52 59.45 -79.12 16.76
C LEU A 52 57.94 -79.22 16.48
N GLU A 53 57.28 -80.31 16.91
CA GLU A 53 55.82 -80.47 16.91
C GLU A 53 55.12 -79.50 17.86
N MET A 54 55.65 -79.26 19.07
CA MET A 54 55.11 -78.24 19.96
C MET A 54 55.36 -76.82 19.46
N THR A 55 56.50 -76.56 18.82
CA THR A 55 56.80 -75.26 18.22
C THR A 55 55.92 -75.00 16.99
N THR A 56 55.69 -76.02 16.15
CA THR A 56 54.78 -75.89 15.00
C THR A 56 53.31 -75.80 15.42
N LYS A 57 52.88 -76.47 16.50
CA LYS A 57 51.56 -76.22 17.11
C LYS A 57 51.42 -74.79 17.60
N HIS A 58 52.38 -74.27 18.38
CA HIS A 58 52.31 -72.89 18.86
C HIS A 58 52.37 -71.87 17.71
N ASN A 59 53.18 -72.12 16.68
CA ASN A 59 53.21 -71.28 15.47
C ASN A 59 51.89 -71.38 14.68
N ALA A 60 51.20 -72.51 14.67
CA ALA A 60 49.88 -72.67 14.06
C ALA A 60 48.77 -71.98 14.89
N GLU A 61 48.87 -71.99 16.23
CA GLU A 61 48.00 -71.22 17.11
C GLU A 61 48.22 -69.70 16.92
N LEU A 62 49.48 -69.24 16.88
CA LEU A 62 49.80 -67.86 16.53
C LEU A 62 49.28 -67.49 15.14
N SER A 63 49.52 -68.33 14.11
CA SER A 63 49.00 -68.13 12.76
C SER A 63 47.46 -68.08 12.74
N SER A 64 46.79 -68.84 13.63
CA SER A 64 45.34 -68.81 13.81
C SER A 64 44.85 -67.53 14.49
N TYR A 65 45.56 -67.03 15.52
CA TYR A 65 45.23 -65.78 16.19
C TYR A 65 45.54 -64.55 15.32
N GLU A 66 46.67 -64.53 14.61
CA GLU A 66 46.95 -63.53 13.58
C GLU A 66 45.87 -63.58 12.48
N SER A 67 45.47 -64.78 12.06
CA SER A 67 44.33 -65.00 11.18
C SER A 67 43.01 -64.43 11.71
N GLN A 68 42.76 -64.49 13.02
CA GLN A 68 41.52 -63.99 13.65
C GLN A 68 41.57 -62.49 13.89
N ILE A 69 42.70 -61.94 14.33
CA ILE A 69 42.94 -60.50 14.48
C ILE A 69 42.78 -59.83 13.12
N ALA A 70 43.43 -60.35 12.08
CA ALA A 70 43.26 -59.86 10.72
C ALA A 70 41.84 -60.14 10.17
N ARG A 71 41.12 -61.15 10.69
CA ARG A 71 39.70 -61.43 10.39
C ARG A 71 38.68 -60.81 11.37
N LEU A 72 39.07 -59.72 12.04
CA LEU A 72 38.17 -58.80 12.74
C LEU A 72 38.37 -57.35 12.26
N ARG A 73 39.46 -57.06 11.54
CA ARG A 73 39.85 -55.70 11.16
C ARG A 73 39.11 -55.26 9.90
N SER A 74 39.03 -56.12 8.88
CA SER A 74 38.09 -55.85 7.79
C SER A 74 36.64 -55.80 8.29
N GLU A 75 36.23 -56.61 9.26
CA GLU A 75 34.84 -56.53 9.76
C GLU A 75 34.54 -55.13 10.31
N VAL A 76 35.48 -54.50 11.02
CA VAL A 76 35.44 -53.09 11.39
C VAL A 76 35.36 -52.19 10.15
N GLU A 77 36.23 -52.38 9.16
CA GLU A 77 36.31 -51.52 7.97
C GLU A 77 35.12 -51.69 7.00
N LYS A 78 34.51 -52.88 6.96
CA LYS A 78 33.22 -53.16 6.31
C LYS A 78 32.13 -52.37 7.01
N GLY A 79 32.17 -52.32 8.35
CA GLY A 79 31.34 -51.43 9.16
C GLY A 79 31.59 -49.94 8.85
N GLU A 80 32.83 -49.50 8.73
CA GLU A 80 33.17 -48.09 8.46
C GLU A 80 32.80 -47.64 7.05
N ALA A 81 33.06 -48.45 6.02
CA ALA A 81 32.64 -48.16 4.65
C ALA A 81 31.11 -48.14 4.52
N LEU A 82 30.41 -49.07 5.20
CA LEU A 82 28.94 -49.04 5.27
C LEU A 82 28.44 -47.81 6.02
N ARG A 83 29.08 -47.42 7.12
CA ARG A 83 28.75 -46.21 7.90
C ARG A 83 28.93 -44.95 7.06
N GLN A 84 30.06 -44.77 6.38
CA GLN A 84 30.29 -43.61 5.52
C GLN A 84 29.26 -43.52 4.39
N ARG A 85 28.89 -44.66 3.78
CA ARG A 85 27.82 -44.70 2.78
C ARG A 85 26.47 -44.32 3.39
N LEU A 86 26.10 -44.90 4.54
CA LEU A 86 24.84 -44.59 5.22
C LEU A 86 24.79 -43.12 5.71
N GLU A 87 25.92 -42.52 6.07
CA GLU A 87 26.04 -41.10 6.39
C GLU A 87 25.87 -40.20 5.16
N TYR A 88 26.39 -40.60 3.99
CA TYR A 88 26.13 -39.94 2.72
C TYR A 88 24.65 -40.07 2.32
N ASP A 89 24.09 -41.29 2.35
CA ASP A 89 22.70 -41.56 2.01
C ASP A 89 21.74 -40.81 2.97
N LEU A 90 22.08 -40.71 4.27
CA LEU A 90 21.37 -39.86 5.24
C LEU A 90 21.53 -38.35 4.98
N ALA A 91 22.70 -37.89 4.52
CA ALA A 91 22.90 -36.48 4.17
C ALA A 91 22.08 -36.09 2.93
N VAL A 92 21.99 -36.97 1.93
CA VAL A 92 21.12 -36.82 0.76
C VAL A 92 19.65 -36.81 1.20
N ALA A 93 19.18 -37.80 1.95
CA ALA A 93 17.81 -37.86 2.43
C ALA A 93 17.41 -36.65 3.31
N ARG A 94 18.34 -36.14 4.14
CA ARG A 94 18.14 -34.90 4.92
C ARG A 94 18.04 -33.67 4.02
N LYS A 95 18.83 -33.58 2.95
CA LYS A 95 18.76 -32.50 1.96
C LYS A 95 17.44 -32.54 1.18
N GLU A 96 16.98 -33.72 0.79
CA GLU A 96 15.70 -33.94 0.10
C GLU A 96 14.51 -33.60 1.02
N ALA A 97 14.51 -34.05 2.28
CA ALA A 97 13.51 -33.63 3.28
C ALA A 97 13.56 -32.12 3.58
N GLY A 98 14.73 -31.48 3.46
CA GLY A 98 14.91 -30.02 3.53
C GLY A 98 14.48 -29.24 2.28
N LEU A 99 14.29 -29.92 1.14
CA LEU A 99 13.65 -29.37 -0.05
C LEU A 99 12.13 -29.59 0.02
N GLY A 100 11.69 -30.78 0.44
CA GLY A 100 10.27 -31.11 0.62
C GLY A 100 9.57 -30.20 1.63
N ARG A 101 10.23 -29.84 2.74
CA ARG A 101 9.70 -28.86 3.71
C ARG A 101 9.56 -27.46 3.12
N ARG A 102 10.59 -26.92 2.46
CA ARG A 102 10.50 -25.60 1.80
C ARG A 102 9.42 -25.56 0.72
N ALA A 103 9.29 -26.61 -0.08
CA ALA A 103 8.21 -26.73 -1.06
C ALA A 103 6.81 -26.89 -0.43
N ALA A 104 6.69 -27.24 0.84
CA ALA A 104 5.43 -27.24 1.59
C ALA A 104 5.18 -25.88 2.27
N GLU A 105 6.22 -25.24 2.81
CA GLU A 105 6.21 -23.88 3.37
C GLU A 105 5.81 -22.84 2.30
N GLU A 106 6.37 -22.94 1.09
CA GLU A 106 6.02 -22.11 -0.07
C GLU A 106 4.54 -22.30 -0.49
N ARG A 107 4.01 -23.53 -0.46
CA ARG A 107 2.58 -23.79 -0.72
C ARG A 107 1.68 -23.25 0.38
N LEU A 108 2.11 -23.31 1.64
CA LEU A 108 1.38 -22.73 2.77
C LEU A 108 1.33 -21.20 2.66
N ALA A 109 2.44 -20.56 2.32
CA ALA A 109 2.51 -19.12 2.10
C ALA A 109 1.64 -18.67 0.91
N GLU A 110 1.63 -19.42 -0.20
CA GLU A 110 0.76 -19.09 -1.34
C GLU A 110 -0.73 -19.36 -1.03
N ALA A 111 -1.05 -20.42 -0.28
CA ALA A 111 -2.41 -20.65 0.21
C ALA A 111 -2.89 -19.53 1.15
N GLN A 112 -2.02 -19.03 2.03
CA GLN A 112 -2.30 -17.86 2.89
C GLN A 112 -2.57 -16.61 2.05
N ARG A 113 -1.73 -16.28 1.06
CA ARG A 113 -1.97 -15.16 0.13
C ARG A 113 -3.28 -15.28 -0.65
N ILE A 114 -3.68 -16.50 -1.02
CA ILE A 114 -4.96 -16.76 -1.69
C ILE A 114 -6.11 -16.54 -0.71
N GLN A 115 -6.00 -17.02 0.53
CA GLN A 115 -7.01 -16.82 1.58
C GLN A 115 -7.17 -15.33 1.93
N GLU A 116 -6.08 -14.59 2.10
CA GLU A 116 -6.08 -13.13 2.31
C GLU A 116 -6.79 -12.39 1.16
N ARG A 117 -6.48 -12.76 -0.09
CA ARG A 117 -7.11 -12.19 -1.29
C ARG A 117 -8.62 -12.47 -1.34
N LEU A 118 -9.06 -13.68 -0.97
CA LEU A 118 -10.47 -14.04 -0.89
C LEU A 118 -11.20 -13.32 0.27
N CYS A 119 -10.54 -13.14 1.42
CA CYS A 119 -11.08 -12.36 2.53
C CYS A 119 -11.26 -10.88 2.16
N ALA A 120 -10.28 -10.29 1.45
CA ALA A 120 -10.39 -8.93 0.91
C ALA A 120 -11.54 -8.81 -0.11
N GLN A 121 -11.67 -9.74 -1.06
CA GLN A 121 -12.76 -9.75 -2.04
C GLN A 121 -14.14 -9.92 -1.38
N ASN A 122 -14.29 -10.80 -0.38
CA ASN A 122 -15.54 -10.92 0.37
C ASN A 122 -15.90 -9.62 1.11
N SER A 123 -14.91 -8.94 1.68
CA SER A 123 -15.11 -7.65 2.37
C SER A 123 -15.51 -6.54 1.40
N GLU A 124 -14.92 -6.50 0.19
CA GLU A 124 -15.29 -5.57 -0.88
C GLU A 124 -16.72 -5.83 -1.40
N LEU A 125 -17.08 -7.10 -1.62
CA LEU A 125 -18.42 -7.50 -2.05
C LEU A 125 -19.48 -7.18 -0.98
N GLN A 126 -19.18 -7.42 0.30
CA GLN A 126 -20.08 -7.05 1.41
C GLN A 126 -20.22 -5.53 1.56
N GLY A 127 -19.14 -4.77 1.33
CA GLY A 127 -19.19 -3.30 1.22
C GLY A 127 -20.13 -2.82 0.11
N LYS A 128 -19.98 -3.37 -1.10
CA LYS A 128 -20.84 -3.05 -2.26
C LYS A 128 -22.30 -3.45 -2.04
N ALA A 129 -22.58 -4.60 -1.43
CA ALA A 129 -23.93 -5.01 -1.06
C ALA A 129 -24.60 -4.01 -0.10
N ASN A 130 -23.87 -3.60 0.96
CA ASN A 130 -24.35 -2.61 1.93
C ASN A 130 -24.58 -1.21 1.31
N GLU A 131 -23.89 -0.86 0.22
CA GLU A 131 -24.08 0.41 -0.50
C GLU A 131 -25.26 0.36 -1.47
N ILE A 132 -25.44 -0.78 -2.16
CA ILE A 132 -26.63 -1.04 -2.99
C ILE A 132 -27.90 -1.04 -2.13
N GLU A 133 -27.86 -1.64 -0.93
CA GLU A 133 -29.01 -1.62 -0.01
C GLU A 133 -29.35 -0.18 0.44
N LYS A 134 -28.35 0.63 0.80
CA LYS A 134 -28.57 2.03 1.22
C LYS A 134 -29.09 2.91 0.08
N THR A 135 -28.56 2.75 -1.13
CA THR A 135 -29.04 3.50 -2.30
C THR A 135 -30.47 3.09 -2.68
N PHE A 136 -30.82 1.81 -2.54
CA PHE A 136 -32.21 1.33 -2.67
C PHE A 136 -33.13 1.92 -1.59
N GLN A 137 -32.73 1.91 -0.32
CA GLN A 137 -33.50 2.51 0.78
C GLN A 137 -33.73 4.01 0.55
N ILE A 138 -32.70 4.78 0.19
CA ILE A 138 -32.81 6.22 -0.14
C ILE A 138 -33.73 6.45 -1.34
N SER A 139 -33.66 5.61 -2.38
CA SER A 139 -34.57 5.72 -3.53
C SER A 139 -36.02 5.42 -3.16
N GLN A 140 -36.26 4.45 -2.27
CA GLN A 140 -37.59 4.12 -1.77
C GLN A 140 -38.15 5.23 -0.86
N GLU A 141 -37.31 5.90 -0.06
CA GLU A 141 -37.71 7.05 0.75
C GLU A 141 -38.03 8.28 -0.09
N LYS A 142 -37.26 8.56 -1.15
CA LYS A 142 -37.58 9.61 -2.13
C LYS A 142 -38.92 9.34 -2.81
N TRP A 143 -39.16 8.12 -3.27
CA TRP A 143 -40.45 7.76 -3.87
C TRP A 143 -41.62 7.88 -2.88
N ARG A 144 -41.42 7.50 -1.60
CA ARG A 144 -42.40 7.72 -0.51
C ARG A 144 -42.58 9.20 -0.11
N GLU A 145 -41.69 10.10 -0.50
CA GLU A 145 -41.81 11.56 -0.33
C GLU A 145 -42.48 12.21 -1.55
N GLU A 146 -42.18 11.74 -2.76
CA GLU A 146 -42.87 12.15 -3.99
C GLU A 146 -44.35 11.76 -3.97
N CYS A 147 -44.70 10.54 -3.51
CA CYS A 147 -46.10 10.13 -3.33
C CYS A 147 -46.85 11.06 -2.37
N ARG A 148 -46.28 11.35 -1.19
CA ARG A 148 -46.89 12.27 -0.20
C ARG A 148 -47.01 13.71 -0.71
N ARG A 149 -46.13 14.14 -1.61
CA ARG A 149 -46.28 15.43 -2.29
C ARG A 149 -47.44 15.38 -3.27
N PHE A 150 -47.57 14.36 -4.11
CA PHE A 150 -48.71 14.20 -5.00
C PHE A 150 -50.04 14.07 -4.24
N GLU A 151 -50.07 13.43 -3.07
CA GLU A 151 -51.23 13.38 -2.17
C GLU A 151 -51.62 14.80 -1.69
N HIS A 152 -50.67 15.57 -1.15
CA HIS A 152 -50.90 16.96 -0.71
C HIS A 152 -51.29 17.90 -1.88
N ASP A 153 -50.68 17.71 -3.06
CA ASP A 153 -51.00 18.42 -4.30
C ASP A 153 -52.42 18.13 -4.81
N LEU A 154 -52.99 16.96 -4.47
CA LEU A 154 -54.37 16.61 -4.77
C LEU A 154 -55.31 17.18 -3.70
N GLU A 155 -54.96 17.07 -2.41
CA GLU A 155 -55.71 17.69 -1.31
C GLU A 155 -55.83 19.22 -1.49
N GLU A 156 -54.76 19.93 -1.87
CA GLU A 156 -54.85 21.38 -2.18
C GLU A 156 -55.80 21.66 -3.36
N ARG A 157 -55.78 20.84 -4.42
CA ARG A 157 -56.67 21.00 -5.58
C ARG A 157 -58.13 20.74 -5.23
N ASP A 158 -58.42 19.70 -4.45
CA ASP A 158 -59.78 19.39 -3.99
C ASP A 158 -60.32 20.47 -3.04
N ASN A 159 -59.49 21.02 -2.15
CA ASN A 159 -59.83 22.18 -1.33
C ASN A 159 -60.14 23.44 -2.18
N ILE A 160 -59.36 23.71 -3.23
CA ILE A 160 -59.62 24.80 -4.17
C ILE A 160 -60.94 24.58 -4.93
N ILE A 161 -61.18 23.37 -5.43
CA ILE A 161 -62.44 23.00 -6.10
C ILE A 161 -63.63 23.17 -5.15
N GLN A 162 -63.50 22.74 -3.88
CA GLN A 162 -64.54 22.90 -2.87
C GLN A 162 -64.84 24.38 -2.57
N ASN A 163 -63.82 25.23 -2.46
CA ASN A 163 -64.01 26.66 -2.28
C ASN A 163 -64.68 27.32 -3.49
N CYS A 164 -64.23 27.02 -4.72
CA CYS A 164 -64.86 27.55 -5.94
C CYS A 164 -66.33 27.09 -6.09
N ASN A 165 -66.66 25.88 -5.63
CA ASN A 165 -68.05 25.41 -5.61
C ASN A 165 -68.90 26.19 -4.58
N GLN A 166 -68.37 26.48 -3.37
CA GLN A 166 -69.06 27.31 -2.37
C GLN A 166 -69.25 28.76 -2.84
N GLU A 167 -68.26 29.34 -3.52
CA GLU A 167 -68.37 30.66 -4.16
C GLU A 167 -69.44 30.65 -5.27
N TYR A 168 -69.48 29.61 -6.10
CA TYR A 168 -70.48 29.44 -7.15
C TYR A 168 -71.91 29.31 -6.59
N GLU A 169 -72.11 28.50 -5.54
CA GLU A 169 -73.39 28.39 -4.84
C GLU A 169 -73.82 29.74 -4.23
N SER A 170 -72.88 30.47 -3.62
CA SER A 170 -73.12 31.80 -3.04
C SER A 170 -73.54 32.83 -4.10
N LEU A 171 -72.86 32.84 -5.26
CA LEU A 171 -73.21 33.70 -6.40
C LEU A 171 -74.57 33.33 -7.01
N MET A 172 -74.97 32.07 -7.00
CA MET A 172 -76.30 31.64 -7.44
C MET A 172 -77.41 32.06 -6.45
N GLN A 173 -77.12 32.09 -5.14
CA GLN A 173 -78.03 32.64 -4.12
C GLN A 173 -78.19 34.18 -4.25
N GLU A 174 -77.10 34.91 -4.48
CA GLU A 174 -77.14 36.35 -4.78
C GLU A 174 -77.93 36.64 -6.07
N LYS A 175 -77.64 35.89 -7.16
CA LYS A 175 -78.35 36.04 -8.43
C LYS A 175 -79.86 35.83 -8.28
N THR A 176 -80.30 34.80 -7.56
CA THR A 176 -81.74 34.54 -7.35
C THR A 176 -82.40 35.59 -6.47
N ARG A 177 -81.71 36.17 -5.47
CA ARG A 177 -82.18 37.35 -4.74
C ARG A 177 -82.36 38.57 -5.66
N LEU A 178 -81.35 38.89 -6.48
CA LEU A 178 -81.38 40.04 -7.38
C LEU A 178 -82.45 39.90 -8.48
N GLN A 179 -82.71 38.68 -8.97
CA GLN A 179 -83.83 38.44 -9.88
C GLN A 179 -85.19 38.70 -9.20
N LYS A 180 -85.34 38.35 -7.91
CA LYS A 180 -86.58 38.63 -7.15
C LYS A 180 -86.78 40.13 -6.90
N THR A 181 -85.75 40.88 -6.54
CA THR A 181 -85.91 42.33 -6.31
C THR A 181 -86.16 43.10 -7.62
N LEU A 182 -85.60 42.66 -8.76
CA LEU A 182 -85.93 43.22 -10.07
C LEU A 182 -87.40 42.97 -10.46
N GLN A 183 -87.92 41.76 -10.19
CA GLN A 183 -89.34 41.43 -10.38
C GLN A 183 -90.24 42.40 -9.57
N GLU A 184 -89.96 42.57 -8.27
CA GLU A 184 -90.72 43.45 -7.36
C GLU A 184 -90.66 44.94 -7.74
N ILE A 185 -89.58 45.39 -8.38
CA ILE A 185 -89.43 46.78 -8.86
C ILE A 185 -90.25 47.02 -10.15
N LEU A 186 -90.24 46.07 -11.09
CA LEU A 186 -91.01 46.17 -12.33
C LEU A 186 -92.51 46.21 -12.06
N GLU A 187 -93.00 45.39 -11.14
CA GLU A 187 -94.42 45.34 -10.74
C GLU A 187 -94.91 46.66 -10.11
N LYS A 188 -94.05 47.38 -9.38
CA LYS A 188 -94.36 48.74 -8.88
C LYS A 188 -94.38 49.80 -9.98
N HIS A 189 -93.40 49.77 -10.88
CA HIS A 189 -93.26 50.79 -11.93
C HIS A 189 -94.44 50.76 -12.93
N GLU A 190 -95.02 49.58 -13.19
CA GLU A 190 -96.27 49.47 -13.95
C GLU A 190 -97.45 50.16 -13.23
N GLN A 191 -97.57 50.00 -11.91
CA GLN A 191 -98.66 50.61 -11.12
C GLN A 191 -98.59 52.14 -11.15
N GLU A 192 -97.42 52.73 -10.82
CA GLU A 192 -97.22 54.18 -10.78
C GLU A 192 -97.51 54.86 -12.14
N LYS A 193 -97.14 54.20 -13.24
CA LYS A 193 -97.45 54.66 -14.60
C LYS A 193 -98.96 54.78 -14.84
N THR A 194 -99.76 53.78 -14.43
CA THR A 194 -101.22 53.80 -14.67
C THR A 194 -101.93 54.91 -13.91
N GLU A 195 -101.46 55.28 -12.71
CA GLU A 195 -101.99 56.45 -12.00
C GLU A 195 -101.69 57.75 -12.76
N LEU A 196 -100.46 57.94 -13.24
CA LEU A 196 -100.04 59.18 -13.89
C LEU A 196 -100.84 59.45 -15.18
N GLU A 197 -101.07 58.41 -15.99
CA GLU A 197 -101.88 58.49 -17.21
C GLU A 197 -103.36 58.86 -16.96
N SER A 198 -103.88 58.62 -15.75
CA SER A 198 -105.24 59.04 -15.39
C SER A 198 -105.32 60.56 -15.16
N ARG A 199 -104.38 61.13 -14.40
CA ARG A 199 -104.40 62.54 -13.98
C ARG A 199 -104.21 63.51 -15.15
N VAL A 200 -103.32 63.17 -16.10
CA VAL A 200 -103.11 63.95 -17.33
C VAL A 200 -104.41 64.10 -18.15
N ARG A 201 -105.29 63.09 -18.08
CA ARG A 201 -106.55 63.03 -18.83
C ARG A 201 -107.65 63.94 -18.26
N GLU A 202 -107.59 64.28 -16.97
CA GLU A 202 -108.52 65.25 -16.35
C GLU A 202 -108.15 66.69 -16.71
N THR A 203 -106.88 67.08 -16.59
CA THR A 203 -106.43 68.47 -16.76
C THR A 203 -106.80 69.03 -18.15
N ALA A 204 -106.61 68.25 -19.21
CA ALA A 204 -106.84 68.66 -20.59
C ALA A 204 -108.31 69.01 -20.92
N LEU A 205 -109.29 68.59 -20.11
CA LEU A 205 -110.71 68.91 -20.32
C LEU A 205 -111.11 70.31 -19.81
N GLY A 206 -110.24 70.99 -19.05
CA GLY A 206 -110.49 72.35 -18.58
C GLY A 206 -110.31 73.42 -19.66
N GLU A 207 -109.34 73.24 -20.55
CA GLU A 207 -108.74 74.33 -21.35
C GLU A 207 -109.59 74.74 -22.56
N PHE A 208 -110.37 73.82 -23.15
CA PHE A 208 -111.17 74.06 -24.36
C PHE A 208 -112.30 75.10 -24.21
N ARG A 209 -112.64 75.55 -23.00
CA ARG A 209 -113.91 76.26 -22.75
C ARG A 209 -113.91 77.76 -23.10
N LEU A 210 -112.76 78.37 -23.33
CA LEU A 210 -112.62 79.82 -23.55
C LEU A 210 -112.73 80.24 -25.03
N GLN A 211 -112.81 79.29 -25.97
CA GLN A 211 -112.66 79.51 -27.41
C GLN A 211 -113.61 80.54 -28.08
N THR A 212 -114.68 80.98 -27.41
CA THR A 212 -115.52 82.14 -27.82
C THR A 212 -114.73 83.45 -28.02
N GLU A 213 -113.49 83.48 -27.54
CA GLU A 213 -112.51 84.57 -27.53
C GLU A 213 -111.99 85.05 -28.92
N GLU A 214 -112.66 84.73 -30.02
CA GLU A 214 -112.16 84.84 -31.42
C GLU A 214 -111.99 86.26 -31.99
N TRP A 215 -112.76 87.28 -31.57
CA TRP A 215 -112.56 88.66 -32.10
C TRP A 215 -111.57 89.52 -31.31
N GLU A 216 -111.40 89.20 -30.03
CA GLU A 216 -110.17 89.54 -29.36
C GLU A 216 -108.99 88.74 -29.94
N ALA A 217 -109.19 87.61 -30.64
CA ALA A 217 -108.10 86.77 -31.14
C ALA A 217 -107.25 87.43 -32.22
N GLU A 218 -107.74 88.31 -33.12
CA GLU A 218 -106.86 89.07 -34.04
C GLU A 218 -105.96 90.08 -33.28
N ARG A 219 -106.50 90.76 -32.26
CA ARG A 219 -105.70 91.69 -31.45
C ARG A 219 -104.74 90.92 -30.53
N ARG A 220 -105.22 89.81 -29.99
CA ARG A 220 -104.40 88.78 -29.37
C ARG A 220 -103.50 88.08 -30.37
N GLU A 221 -103.62 88.18 -31.68
CA GLU A 221 -102.69 87.51 -32.62
C GLU A 221 -101.40 88.32 -32.72
N LEU A 222 -101.50 89.64 -32.87
CA LEU A 222 -100.34 90.52 -32.76
C LEU A 222 -99.78 90.58 -31.33
N GLN A 223 -100.64 90.55 -30.31
CA GLN A 223 -100.19 90.48 -28.92
C GLN A 223 -99.62 89.08 -28.57
N LEU A 224 -100.10 88.00 -29.22
CA LEU A 224 -99.54 86.65 -29.15
C LEU A 224 -98.18 86.64 -29.84
N ILE A 225 -98.01 87.20 -31.03
CA ILE A 225 -96.68 87.24 -31.67
C ILE A 225 -95.65 87.96 -30.79
N VAL A 226 -96.04 89.04 -30.10
CA VAL A 226 -95.16 89.70 -29.11
C VAL A 226 -94.97 88.82 -27.85
N GLN A 227 -96.04 88.23 -27.31
CA GLN A 227 -95.95 87.28 -26.18
C GLN A 227 -95.27 85.96 -26.55
N GLU A 228 -95.17 85.57 -27.81
CA GLU A 228 -94.48 84.41 -28.36
C GLU A 228 -93.00 84.72 -28.48
N GLN A 229 -92.62 85.93 -28.91
CA GLN A 229 -91.22 86.37 -28.82
C GLN A 229 -90.79 86.51 -27.35
N ASP A 230 -91.58 87.15 -26.49
CA ASP A 230 -91.26 87.26 -25.05
C ASP A 230 -91.28 85.90 -24.34
N SER A 231 -92.21 84.99 -24.67
CA SER A 231 -92.23 83.64 -24.08
C SER A 231 -91.22 82.69 -24.72
N ALA A 232 -90.79 82.90 -25.97
CA ALA A 232 -89.64 82.22 -26.56
C ALA A 232 -88.33 82.71 -25.92
N VAL A 233 -88.19 84.00 -25.65
CA VAL A 233 -87.07 84.56 -24.87
C VAL A 233 -87.10 84.02 -23.44
N GLN A 234 -88.24 84.01 -22.75
CA GLN A 234 -88.37 83.40 -21.42
C GLN A 234 -88.18 81.87 -21.43
N SER A 235 -88.54 81.19 -22.53
CA SER A 235 -88.28 79.76 -22.74
C SER A 235 -86.79 79.50 -22.94
N MET A 236 -86.10 80.34 -23.72
CA MET A 236 -84.64 80.31 -23.86
C MET A 236 -83.96 80.65 -22.55
N GLN A 237 -84.43 81.64 -21.80
CA GLN A 237 -83.91 82.03 -20.49
C GLN A 237 -84.05 80.88 -19.50
N LYS A 238 -85.23 80.26 -19.39
CA LYS A 238 -85.47 79.06 -18.58
C LYS A 238 -84.64 77.86 -19.04
N LYS A 239 -84.39 77.69 -20.34
CA LYS A 239 -83.48 76.66 -20.87
C LYS A 239 -82.01 76.94 -20.55
N VAL A 240 -81.59 78.21 -20.52
CA VAL A 240 -80.26 78.60 -20.05
C VAL A 240 -80.16 78.36 -18.54
N GLU A 241 -81.16 78.76 -17.75
CA GLU A 241 -81.22 78.48 -16.31
C GLU A 241 -81.24 76.96 -16.01
N GLN A 242 -81.93 76.15 -16.83
CA GLN A 242 -81.89 74.68 -16.76
C GLN A 242 -80.52 74.13 -17.16
N LEU A 243 -79.89 74.60 -18.24
CA LEU A 243 -78.55 74.15 -18.65
C LEU A 243 -77.47 74.60 -17.66
N GLU A 244 -77.62 75.75 -17.00
CA GLU A 244 -76.76 76.22 -15.92
C GLU A 244 -76.97 75.39 -14.64
N ALA A 245 -78.22 74.99 -14.34
CA ALA A 245 -78.52 74.06 -13.25
C ALA A 245 -77.97 72.65 -13.53
N GLU A 246 -78.19 72.08 -14.71
CA GLU A 246 -77.62 70.79 -15.15
C GLU A 246 -76.08 70.82 -15.14
N HIS A 247 -75.47 71.92 -15.59
CA HIS A 247 -74.03 72.12 -15.53
C HIS A 247 -73.53 72.29 -14.08
N MET A 248 -74.30 72.90 -13.19
CA MET A 248 -73.99 72.95 -11.75
C MET A 248 -74.14 71.58 -11.09
N ASP A 249 -75.18 70.80 -11.39
CA ASP A 249 -75.33 69.43 -10.88
C ASP A 249 -74.23 68.50 -11.42
N CYS A 250 -73.82 68.65 -12.69
CA CYS A 250 -72.65 67.97 -13.24
C CYS A 250 -71.35 68.42 -12.57
N SER A 251 -71.18 69.72 -12.31
CA SER A 251 -70.01 70.27 -11.60
C SER A 251 -69.95 69.79 -10.14
N ASP A 252 -71.09 69.70 -9.47
CA ASP A 252 -71.22 69.22 -8.09
C ASP A 252 -71.06 67.71 -8.02
N LEU A 253 -71.54 66.94 -9.01
CA LEU A 253 -71.26 65.51 -9.16
C LEU A 253 -69.76 65.26 -9.38
N LEU A 254 -69.12 65.99 -10.30
CA LEU A 254 -67.67 65.92 -10.50
C LEU A 254 -66.89 66.33 -9.25
N ARG A 255 -67.40 67.30 -8.46
CA ARG A 255 -66.78 67.72 -7.20
C ARG A 255 -66.96 66.68 -6.09
N ARG A 256 -68.10 66.00 -6.03
CA ARG A 256 -68.34 64.84 -5.14
C ARG A 256 -67.41 63.68 -5.52
N GLN A 257 -67.39 63.27 -6.79
CA GLN A 257 -66.48 62.24 -7.30
C GLN A 257 -65.00 62.59 -7.06
N THR A 258 -64.59 63.85 -7.27
CA THR A 258 -63.22 64.30 -6.95
C THR A 258 -62.95 64.19 -5.45
N SER A 259 -63.90 64.53 -4.58
CA SER A 259 -63.77 64.42 -3.12
C SER A 259 -63.73 62.96 -2.65
N GLU A 260 -64.47 62.06 -3.31
CA GLU A 260 -64.44 60.62 -3.08
C GLU A 260 -63.12 59.98 -3.56
N LEU A 261 -62.57 60.47 -4.68
CA LEU A 261 -61.23 60.11 -5.15
C LEU A 261 -60.12 60.64 -4.22
N GLU A 262 -60.24 61.86 -3.71
CA GLU A 262 -59.33 62.38 -2.67
C GLU A 262 -59.45 61.59 -1.36
N PHE A 263 -60.65 61.20 -0.93
CA PHE A 263 -60.82 60.38 0.27
C PHE A 263 -60.32 58.95 0.11
N SER A 264 -60.57 58.32 -1.04
CA SER A 264 -60.11 56.96 -1.35
C SER A 264 -58.60 56.89 -1.55
N THR A 265 -57.97 57.85 -2.25
CA THR A 265 -56.50 57.95 -2.32
C THR A 265 -55.88 58.25 -0.96
N GLN A 266 -56.49 59.10 -0.12
CA GLN A 266 -56.04 59.28 1.27
C GLN A 266 -56.22 58.02 2.13
N ARG A 267 -57.22 57.17 1.84
CA ARG A 267 -57.43 55.88 2.50
C ARG A 267 -56.40 54.86 2.02
N GLU A 268 -56.13 54.80 0.73
CA GLU A 268 -55.08 53.96 0.14
C GLU A 268 -53.70 54.37 0.66
N GLU A 269 -53.37 55.66 0.72
CA GLU A 269 -52.11 56.12 1.33
C GLU A 269 -51.97 55.71 2.80
N ARG A 270 -53.07 55.71 3.58
CA ARG A 270 -53.07 55.24 4.97
C ARG A 270 -52.84 53.74 5.04
N LEU A 271 -53.64 52.95 4.31
CA LEU A 271 -53.49 51.50 4.21
C LEU A 271 -52.11 51.08 3.68
N ARG A 272 -51.53 51.84 2.75
CA ARG A 272 -50.18 51.62 2.22
C ARG A 272 -49.10 51.93 3.26
N LYS A 273 -49.23 53.01 4.03
CA LYS A 273 -48.32 53.32 5.16
C LYS A 273 -48.45 52.28 6.28
N GLU A 274 -49.65 51.78 6.53
CA GLU A 274 -49.91 50.69 7.48
C GLU A 274 -49.35 49.37 6.97
N PHE A 275 -49.50 49.05 5.68
CA PHE A 275 -48.93 47.88 5.02
C PHE A 275 -47.39 47.93 4.97
N GLU A 276 -46.80 49.09 4.70
CA GLU A 276 -45.36 49.30 4.80
C GLU A 276 -44.88 49.16 6.25
N ALA A 277 -45.64 49.64 7.23
CA ALA A 277 -45.33 49.51 8.66
C ALA A 277 -45.58 48.10 9.24
N THR A 278 -46.52 47.31 8.72
CA THR A 278 -46.67 45.88 9.05
C THR A 278 -45.59 45.08 8.32
N THR A 279 -45.35 45.30 7.03
CA THR A 279 -44.26 44.67 6.27
C THR A 279 -42.89 44.94 6.90
N LEU A 280 -42.65 46.13 7.45
CA LEU A 280 -41.40 46.47 8.15
C LEU A 280 -41.34 45.89 9.58
N ARG A 281 -42.50 45.63 10.22
CA ARG A 281 -42.56 44.82 11.45
C ARG A 281 -42.32 43.34 11.16
N VAL A 282 -42.92 42.78 10.11
CA VAL A 282 -42.67 41.42 9.63
C VAL A 282 -41.20 41.26 9.29
N ARG A 283 -40.57 42.18 8.52
CA ARG A 283 -39.10 42.18 8.31
C ARG A 283 -38.29 42.13 9.60
N LYS A 284 -38.67 42.90 10.63
CA LYS A 284 -37.97 42.86 11.92
C LYS A 284 -38.19 41.56 12.69
N LEU A 285 -39.36 40.92 12.52
CA LEU A 285 -39.61 39.58 13.06
C LEU A 285 -38.86 38.51 12.26
N GLU A 286 -38.80 38.61 10.93
CA GLU A 286 -37.93 37.79 10.05
C GLU A 286 -36.45 37.93 10.48
N GLU A 287 -35.94 39.16 10.60
CA GLU A 287 -34.57 39.48 11.00
C GLU A 287 -34.27 39.01 12.44
N ASN A 288 -35.21 39.13 13.38
CA ASN A 288 -35.06 38.63 14.74
C ASN A 288 -35.09 37.10 14.79
N ILE A 289 -36.06 36.46 14.14
CA ILE A 289 -36.18 34.99 14.07
C ILE A 289 -34.94 34.39 13.40
N GLU A 290 -34.40 35.04 12.36
CA GLU A 290 -33.17 34.57 11.71
C GLU A 290 -31.92 34.85 12.55
N ALA A 291 -31.87 35.96 13.31
CA ALA A 291 -30.81 36.19 14.29
C ALA A 291 -30.85 35.21 15.48
N GLU A 292 -32.05 34.78 15.90
CA GLU A 292 -32.30 33.73 16.89
C GLU A 292 -31.98 32.34 16.33
N ARG A 293 -32.36 32.02 15.09
CA ARG A 293 -31.95 30.79 14.38
C ARG A 293 -30.44 30.72 14.25
N ALA A 294 -29.78 31.80 13.82
CA ALA A 294 -28.33 31.89 13.79
C ALA A 294 -27.72 31.74 15.19
N ALA A 295 -28.32 32.31 16.24
CA ALA A 295 -27.82 32.18 17.61
C ALA A 295 -27.97 30.75 18.13
N HIS A 296 -29.10 30.11 17.80
CA HIS A 296 -29.37 28.72 18.10
C HIS A 296 -28.44 27.79 17.30
N LEU A 297 -28.15 28.08 16.03
CA LEU A 297 -27.19 27.34 15.19
C LEU A 297 -25.75 27.50 15.68
N GLU A 298 -25.30 28.72 16.00
CA GLU A 298 -23.99 28.93 16.62
C GLU A 298 -23.89 28.23 17.99
N SER A 299 -24.95 28.25 18.81
CA SER A 299 -25.01 27.46 20.04
C SER A 299 -25.03 25.96 19.77
N LYS A 300 -25.70 25.51 18.70
CA LYS A 300 -25.78 24.12 18.25
C LYS A 300 -24.42 23.60 17.81
N PHE A 301 -23.69 24.39 17.00
CA PHE A 301 -22.34 24.08 16.52
C PHE A 301 -21.31 24.18 17.64
N ASN A 302 -21.34 25.19 18.51
CA ASN A 302 -20.43 25.25 19.65
C ASN A 302 -20.63 24.07 20.62
N SER A 303 -21.87 23.66 20.89
CA SER A 303 -22.16 22.45 21.67
C SER A 303 -21.80 21.15 20.92
N GLU A 304 -21.91 21.13 19.59
CA GLU A 304 -21.45 20.02 18.73
C GLU A 304 -19.92 19.87 18.77
N ILE A 305 -19.18 20.98 18.66
CA ILE A 305 -17.71 21.03 18.75
C ILE A 305 -17.24 20.59 20.14
N ILE A 306 -17.93 21.02 21.21
CA ILE A 306 -17.63 20.54 22.57
C ILE A 306 -17.92 19.05 22.70
N GLN A 307 -19.03 18.54 22.18
CA GLN A 307 -19.33 17.09 22.18
C GLN A 307 -18.35 16.27 21.34
N LEU A 308 -17.93 16.77 20.17
CA LEU A 308 -16.90 16.15 19.35
C LEU A 308 -15.58 16.13 20.11
N ARG A 309 -15.19 17.25 20.74
CA ARG A 309 -13.93 17.30 21.50
C ARG A 309 -13.95 16.39 22.74
N ILE A 310 -15.09 16.24 23.40
CA ILE A 310 -15.27 15.24 24.47
C ILE A 310 -15.12 13.82 23.89
N ARG A 311 -15.79 13.52 22.77
CA ARG A 311 -15.67 12.21 22.08
C ARG A 311 -14.24 11.92 21.61
N ASP A 312 -13.51 12.91 21.10
CA ASP A 312 -12.11 12.76 20.70
C ASP A 312 -11.23 12.39 21.90
N LEU A 313 -11.49 13.02 23.06
CA LEU A 313 -10.80 12.73 24.32
C LEU A 313 -11.21 11.37 24.92
N GLU A 314 -12.48 10.99 24.83
CA GLU A 314 -12.97 9.65 25.20
C GLU A 314 -12.35 8.56 24.31
N GLY A 315 -12.28 8.80 23.00
CA GLY A 315 -11.66 7.91 22.03
C GLY A 315 -10.15 7.78 22.26
N ALA A 316 -9.44 8.89 22.41
CA ALA A 316 -8.02 8.90 22.76
C ALA A 316 -7.76 8.20 24.11
N LEU A 317 -8.61 8.42 25.12
CA LEU A 317 -8.51 7.73 26.42
C LEU A 317 -8.77 6.22 26.32
N GLN A 318 -9.65 5.77 25.42
CA GLN A 318 -9.88 4.34 25.20
C GLN A 318 -8.77 3.70 24.35
N VAL A 319 -8.15 4.42 23.41
CA VAL A 319 -6.93 3.98 22.70
C VAL A 319 -5.76 3.90 23.68
N GLU A 320 -5.56 4.91 24.54
CA GLU A 320 -4.52 4.91 25.57
C GLU A 320 -4.70 3.80 26.61
N LYS A 321 -5.95 3.46 26.96
CA LYS A 321 -6.24 2.27 27.79
C LYS A 321 -6.03 0.96 27.04
N ALA A 322 -6.25 0.92 25.73
CA ALA A 322 -5.98 -0.27 24.92
C ALA A 322 -4.47 -0.52 24.81
N SER A 323 -3.68 0.50 24.45
CA SER A 323 -2.21 0.42 24.43
C SER A 323 -1.63 0.16 25.83
N GLN A 324 -2.22 0.71 26.89
CA GLN A 324 -1.86 0.37 28.27
C GLN A 324 -2.20 -1.09 28.61
N ALA A 325 -3.34 -1.63 28.14
CA ALA A 325 -3.71 -3.02 28.36
C ALA A 325 -2.83 -3.99 27.57
N GLU A 326 -2.47 -3.65 26.33
CA GLU A 326 -1.49 -4.37 25.50
C GLU A 326 -0.11 -4.36 26.17
N ALA A 327 0.39 -3.20 26.59
CA ALA A 327 1.66 -3.10 27.32
C ALA A 327 1.66 -3.86 28.66
N VAL A 328 0.51 -3.95 29.36
CA VAL A 328 0.35 -4.78 30.57
C VAL A 328 0.30 -6.28 30.22
N ALA A 329 -0.30 -6.67 29.10
CA ALA A 329 -0.29 -8.05 28.62
C ALA A 329 1.13 -8.48 28.21
N ASP A 330 1.85 -7.65 27.45
CA ASP A 330 3.25 -7.87 27.09
C ASP A 330 4.14 -7.96 28.33
N LEU A 331 3.94 -7.08 29.33
CA LEU A 331 4.66 -7.15 30.60
C LEU A 331 4.36 -8.44 31.38
N GLU A 332 3.12 -8.96 31.36
CA GLU A 332 2.82 -10.25 31.99
C GLU A 332 3.35 -11.44 31.17
N MET A 333 3.41 -11.36 29.83
CA MET A 333 4.08 -12.36 28.99
C MET A 333 5.58 -12.40 29.29
N ILE A 334 6.28 -11.27 29.23
CA ILE A 334 7.69 -11.14 29.57
C ILE A 334 7.96 -11.63 31.00
N LYS A 335 7.07 -11.32 31.95
CA LYS A 335 7.11 -11.82 33.33
C LYS A 335 6.82 -13.33 33.44
N ASN A 336 6.12 -13.94 32.50
CA ASN A 336 5.99 -15.41 32.41
C ASN A 336 7.23 -16.05 31.78
N GLU A 337 7.79 -15.46 30.72
CA GLU A 337 9.07 -15.90 30.13
C GLU A 337 10.20 -15.85 31.18
N PHE A 338 10.27 -14.79 32.00
CA PHE A 338 11.21 -14.73 33.13
C PHE A 338 10.98 -15.86 34.16
N LYS A 339 9.73 -16.18 34.53
CA LYS A 339 9.43 -17.33 35.41
C LYS A 339 9.85 -18.66 34.77
N GLU A 340 9.67 -18.82 33.46
CA GLU A 340 10.10 -20.03 32.75
C GLU A 340 11.63 -20.15 32.70
N VAL A 341 12.34 -19.05 32.44
CA VAL A 341 13.81 -18.97 32.50
C VAL A 341 14.33 -19.23 33.92
N GLU A 342 13.73 -18.66 34.96
CA GLU A 342 14.05 -18.97 36.36
C GLU A 342 13.83 -20.47 36.66
N SER A 343 12.73 -21.05 36.18
CA SER A 343 12.45 -22.49 36.33
C SER A 343 13.46 -23.36 35.57
N ALA A 344 13.99 -22.90 34.44
CA ALA A 344 15.00 -23.60 33.64
C ALA A 344 16.36 -23.53 34.31
N TYR A 345 16.73 -22.35 34.80
CA TYR A 345 17.94 -22.11 35.58
C TYR A 345 17.99 -22.95 36.85
N GLU A 346 16.91 -23.01 37.64
CA GLU A 346 16.85 -23.86 38.84
C GLU A 346 16.86 -25.36 38.49
N ARG A 347 16.26 -25.79 37.36
CA ARG A 347 16.41 -27.17 36.86
C ARG A 347 17.85 -27.50 36.44
N GLU A 348 18.54 -26.58 35.78
CA GLU A 348 19.93 -26.77 35.35
C GLU A 348 20.90 -26.74 36.54
N LYS A 349 20.64 -25.89 37.54
CA LYS A 349 21.30 -25.87 38.85
C LYS A 349 21.09 -27.17 39.64
N GLN A 350 19.88 -27.76 39.58
CA GLN A 350 19.62 -29.08 40.17
C GLN A 350 20.37 -30.20 39.41
N ASN A 351 20.32 -30.19 38.08
CA ASN A 351 21.03 -31.16 37.23
C ASN A 351 22.55 -31.11 37.39
N THR A 352 23.13 -29.91 37.55
CA THR A 352 24.57 -29.73 37.80
C THR A 352 24.96 -30.18 39.21
N GLN A 353 24.12 -29.95 40.23
CA GLN A 353 24.32 -30.53 41.57
C GLN A 353 24.27 -32.07 41.54
N GLU A 354 23.29 -32.67 40.85
CA GLU A 354 23.24 -34.13 40.65
C GLU A 354 24.46 -34.66 39.89
N SER A 355 24.93 -33.94 38.87
CA SER A 355 26.10 -34.33 38.08
C SER A 355 27.38 -34.26 38.91
N CYS A 356 27.54 -33.22 39.73
CA CYS A 356 28.60 -33.15 40.74
C CYS A 356 28.51 -34.29 41.75
N ALA A 357 27.31 -34.66 42.23
CA ALA A 357 27.14 -35.78 43.17
C ALA A 357 27.55 -37.12 42.54
N LYS A 358 27.18 -37.36 41.27
CA LYS A 358 27.57 -38.55 40.49
C LYS A 358 29.08 -38.58 40.22
N LEU A 359 29.70 -37.44 39.90
CA LEU A 359 31.14 -37.33 39.69
C LEU A 359 31.95 -37.57 40.98
N ASN A 360 31.51 -36.99 42.11
CA ASN A 360 32.08 -37.24 43.44
C ASN A 360 31.97 -38.72 43.87
N LEU A 361 30.98 -39.47 43.38
CA LEU A 361 30.88 -40.91 43.62
C LEU A 361 31.93 -41.68 42.80
N LEU A 362 32.02 -41.40 41.50
CA LEU A 362 32.99 -42.01 40.59
C LEU A 362 34.44 -41.74 41.02
N GLU A 363 34.76 -40.54 41.52
CA GLU A 363 36.10 -40.23 42.07
C GLU A 363 36.44 -41.11 43.28
N ARG A 364 35.47 -41.37 44.18
CA ARG A 364 35.66 -42.25 45.34
C ARG A 364 35.81 -43.72 44.94
N GLU A 365 35.06 -44.17 43.94
CA GLU A 365 35.18 -45.51 43.37
C GLU A 365 36.57 -45.70 42.72
N TYR A 366 37.00 -44.73 41.91
CA TYR A 366 38.34 -44.70 41.31
C TYR A 366 39.44 -44.72 42.38
N PHE A 367 39.39 -43.85 43.40
CA PHE A 367 40.37 -43.86 44.50
C PHE A 367 40.39 -45.20 45.25
N SER A 368 39.22 -45.81 45.47
CA SER A 368 39.09 -47.10 46.16
C SER A 368 39.68 -48.25 45.33
N GLN A 369 39.50 -48.22 44.01
CA GLN A 369 40.04 -49.22 43.09
C GLN A 369 41.56 -49.06 42.93
N ASN A 370 42.05 -47.82 42.82
CA ASN A 370 43.47 -47.49 42.72
C ASN A 370 44.24 -47.84 44.02
N LYS A 371 43.58 -47.76 45.18
CA LYS A 371 44.14 -48.25 46.45
C LYS A 371 44.36 -49.77 46.44
N LYS A 372 43.35 -50.55 46.03
CA LYS A 372 43.47 -52.02 45.91
C LYS A 372 44.59 -52.42 44.95
N LEU A 373 44.69 -51.74 43.81
CA LEU A 373 45.69 -52.03 42.78
C LEU A 373 47.12 -51.75 43.28
N ASN A 374 47.31 -50.71 44.12
CA ASN A 374 48.59 -50.50 44.82
C ASN A 374 48.87 -51.56 45.90
N GLU A 375 47.85 -52.02 46.63
CA GLU A 375 47.99 -53.10 47.63
C GLU A 375 48.44 -54.41 46.97
N GLU A 376 47.86 -54.77 45.81
CA GLU A 376 48.27 -55.91 44.98
C GLU A 376 49.72 -55.77 44.47
N ILE A 377 50.13 -54.57 44.04
CA ILE A 377 51.50 -54.29 43.58
C ILE A 377 52.54 -54.46 44.71
N GLU A 378 52.23 -54.02 45.94
CA GLU A 378 53.14 -54.20 47.08
C GLU A 378 53.26 -55.67 47.50
N ASP A 379 52.20 -56.47 47.40
CA ASP A 379 52.29 -57.91 47.64
C ASP A 379 53.11 -58.64 46.56
N GLN A 380 53.00 -58.25 45.29
CA GLN A 380 53.89 -58.77 44.24
C GLN A 380 55.37 -58.41 44.50
N LYS A 381 55.67 -57.19 44.98
CA LYS A 381 57.05 -56.80 45.37
C LYS A 381 57.61 -57.69 46.48
N LYS A 382 56.80 -58.03 47.50
CA LYS A 382 57.21 -58.94 48.60
C LYS A 382 57.61 -60.32 48.05
N VAL A 383 56.84 -60.88 47.11
CA VAL A 383 57.13 -62.18 46.48
C VAL A 383 58.45 -62.14 45.69
N ILE A 384 58.70 -61.07 44.94
CA ILE A 384 59.95 -60.87 44.18
C ILE A 384 61.16 -60.76 45.13
N ILE A 385 61.03 -60.06 46.26
CA ILE A 385 62.08 -59.96 47.28
C ILE A 385 62.39 -61.34 47.91
N ASP A 386 61.38 -62.18 48.17
CA ASP A 386 61.59 -63.51 48.78
C ASP A 386 62.22 -64.51 47.80
N LEU A 387 61.83 -64.47 46.53
CA LEU A 387 62.52 -65.19 45.44
C LEU A 387 63.99 -64.77 45.32
N SER A 388 64.28 -63.47 45.40
CA SER A 388 65.65 -62.93 45.32
C SER A 388 66.55 -63.45 46.46
N LYS A 389 66.03 -63.52 47.69
CA LYS A 389 66.74 -64.09 48.84
C LYS A 389 67.05 -65.59 48.66
N ARG A 390 66.10 -66.37 48.12
CA ARG A 390 66.30 -67.80 47.83
C ARG A 390 67.37 -68.03 46.77
N LEU A 391 67.46 -67.15 45.77
CA LEU A 391 68.50 -67.21 44.74
C LEU A 391 69.88 -66.97 45.36
N GLN A 392 70.03 -65.91 46.16
CA GLN A 392 71.27 -65.56 46.87
C GLN A 392 71.74 -66.66 47.86
N TYR A 393 70.83 -67.43 48.46
CA TYR A 393 71.19 -68.57 49.31
C TYR A 393 71.81 -69.73 48.50
N ASN A 394 71.27 -70.04 47.32
CA ASN A 394 71.83 -71.08 46.44
C ASN A 394 73.22 -70.68 45.89
N GLU A 395 73.44 -69.38 45.59
CA GLU A 395 74.75 -68.87 45.17
C GLU A 395 75.83 -69.11 46.24
N LYS A 396 75.51 -68.90 47.52
CA LYS A 396 76.45 -69.20 48.62
C LYS A 396 76.80 -70.67 48.74
N SER A 397 75.81 -71.56 48.66
CA SER A 397 76.05 -73.01 48.71
C SER A 397 76.89 -73.51 47.53
N CYS A 398 76.77 -72.90 46.35
CA CYS A 398 77.68 -73.15 45.23
C CYS A 398 79.11 -72.66 45.50
N GLY A 399 79.28 -71.56 46.23
CA GLY A 399 80.59 -71.04 46.64
C GLY A 399 81.33 -71.99 47.59
N GLU A 400 80.64 -72.51 48.61
CA GLU A 400 81.18 -73.46 49.59
C GLU A 400 81.69 -74.75 48.90
N LEU A 401 80.89 -75.31 47.98
CA LEU A 401 81.29 -76.44 47.13
C LEU A 401 82.49 -76.15 46.20
N GLN A 402 82.71 -74.87 45.86
CA GLN A 402 83.82 -74.45 45.01
C GLN A 402 85.12 -74.27 45.79
N GLU A 403 85.06 -73.95 47.09
CA GLU A 403 86.25 -73.91 47.97
C GLU A 403 86.77 -75.33 48.30
N GLU A 404 85.89 -76.31 48.55
CA GLU A 404 86.30 -77.72 48.71
C GLU A 404 87.01 -78.25 47.45
N LEU A 405 86.53 -77.88 46.26
CA LEU A 405 87.14 -78.27 44.98
C LEU A 405 88.54 -77.63 44.78
N VAL A 406 88.76 -76.40 45.28
CA VAL A 406 90.09 -75.77 45.29
C VAL A 406 91.04 -76.48 46.25
N MET A 407 90.56 -76.92 47.42
CA MET A 407 91.35 -77.70 48.37
C MET A 407 91.76 -79.06 47.80
N ALA A 408 90.85 -79.77 47.12
CA ALA A 408 91.15 -81.02 46.43
C ALA A 408 92.25 -80.85 45.36
N LYS A 409 92.16 -79.79 44.54
CA LYS A 409 93.16 -79.52 43.50
C LYS A 409 94.53 -79.10 44.04
N LYS A 410 94.59 -78.46 45.21
CA LYS A 410 95.87 -78.24 45.93
C LYS A 410 96.54 -79.55 46.33
N HIS A 411 95.78 -80.53 46.82
CA HIS A 411 96.32 -81.84 47.18
C HIS A 411 96.80 -82.62 45.95
N GLN A 412 96.08 -82.51 44.83
CA GLN A 412 96.46 -83.12 43.55
C GLN A 412 97.78 -82.53 43.02
N ALA A 413 97.94 -81.19 43.03
CA ALA A 413 99.15 -80.52 42.57
C ALA A 413 100.41 -80.96 43.35
N PHE A 414 100.32 -81.05 44.68
CA PHE A 414 101.41 -81.50 45.55
C PHE A 414 101.88 -82.93 45.23
N LEU A 415 100.94 -83.83 44.91
CA LEU A 415 101.25 -85.21 44.52
C LEU A 415 101.85 -85.30 43.11
N VAL A 416 101.35 -84.52 42.15
CA VAL A 416 101.93 -84.45 40.80
C VAL A 416 103.35 -83.89 40.85
N GLU A 417 103.58 -82.80 41.58
CA GLU A 417 104.92 -82.20 41.77
C GLU A 417 105.90 -83.20 42.42
N THR A 418 105.43 -83.97 43.41
CA THR A 418 106.21 -85.06 44.02
C THR A 418 106.51 -86.19 43.02
N CYS A 419 105.53 -86.62 42.22
CA CYS A 419 105.72 -87.66 41.23
C CYS A 419 106.63 -87.23 40.08
N GLU A 420 106.50 -86.01 39.56
CA GLU A 420 107.41 -85.49 38.54
C GLU A 420 108.84 -85.31 39.07
N ASN A 421 109.01 -84.83 40.31
CA ASN A 421 110.34 -84.76 40.93
C ASN A 421 110.95 -86.16 41.05
N ASN A 422 110.19 -87.15 41.55
CA ASN A 422 110.64 -88.54 41.63
C ASN A 422 110.93 -89.16 40.24
N VAL A 423 110.17 -88.82 39.19
CA VAL A 423 110.43 -89.29 37.82
C VAL A 423 111.68 -88.63 37.25
N ARG A 424 111.85 -87.31 37.42
CA ARG A 424 113.08 -86.61 37.00
C ARG A 424 114.32 -87.09 37.77
N GLU A 425 114.17 -87.53 39.02
CA GLU A 425 115.22 -88.20 39.79
C GLU A 425 115.48 -89.66 39.32
N LEU A 426 114.45 -90.39 38.88
CA LEU A 426 114.60 -91.73 38.29
C LEU A 426 115.21 -91.70 36.89
N GLU A 427 114.88 -90.72 36.05
CA GLU A 427 115.56 -90.46 34.78
C GLU A 427 117.03 -90.07 35.01
N SER A 428 117.31 -89.30 36.07
CA SER A 428 118.68 -88.99 36.51
C SER A 428 119.47 -90.23 36.96
N ILE A 429 118.82 -91.31 37.41
CA ILE A 429 119.50 -92.58 37.76
C ILE A 429 119.94 -93.36 36.51
N LEU A 430 119.26 -93.22 35.37
CA LEU A 430 119.55 -93.99 34.15
C LEU A 430 120.47 -93.29 33.14
N GLY A 431 120.69 -91.97 33.24
CA GLY A 431 121.60 -91.23 32.36
C GLY A 431 123.10 -91.43 32.67
N SER A 432 123.46 -91.72 33.93
CA SER A 432 124.84 -91.89 34.39
C SER A 432 124.92 -92.83 35.60
N PHE A 433 125.65 -93.95 35.59
CA PHE A 433 127.13 -93.99 35.62
C PHE A 433 127.80 -93.08 36.67
N SER A 434 127.40 -93.19 37.94
CA SER A 434 128.28 -93.05 39.15
C SER A 434 127.51 -93.58 40.37
N VAL A 435 127.98 -94.56 41.16
CA VAL A 435 129.17 -94.58 42.05
C VAL A 435 128.96 -93.72 43.31
N SER A 436 129.06 -94.38 44.48
CA SER A 436 128.89 -93.87 45.86
C SER A 436 127.48 -93.32 46.19
N ALA A 437 126.69 -93.83 47.14
CA ALA A 437 126.94 -94.40 48.48
C ALA A 437 127.37 -93.38 49.56
N GLN A 438 126.85 -93.61 50.78
CA GLN A 438 127.13 -92.95 52.07
C GLN A 438 126.44 -91.58 52.31
N TRP A 439 125.87 -91.25 53.48
CA TRP A 439 125.46 -92.03 54.68
C TRP A 439 124.57 -91.16 55.62
N THR A 440 124.13 -91.71 56.78
CA THR A 440 123.43 -91.03 57.93
C THR A 440 121.92 -90.74 57.73
N SER A 441 121.00 -90.81 58.73
CA SER A 441 121.06 -91.29 60.14
C SER A 441 119.66 -91.69 60.70
N GLY A 442 119.53 -92.85 61.38
CA GLY A 442 118.40 -93.24 62.27
C GLY A 442 117.04 -93.58 61.58
N VAL A 443 116.14 -94.42 62.11
CA VAL A 443 116.08 -95.26 63.34
C VAL A 443 115.24 -96.54 63.06
N HIS A 444 115.68 -97.71 63.57
CA HIS A 444 114.98 -99.00 63.88
C HIS A 444 113.51 -99.29 63.39
N LYS A 445 113.12 -100.51 62.93
CA LYS A 445 113.72 -101.87 62.95
C LYS A 445 113.33 -102.79 61.75
N ASP A 446 114.20 -103.79 61.50
CA ASP A 446 113.96 -105.22 61.14
C ASP A 446 113.33 -105.70 59.79
N LYS A 447 114.18 -106.41 59.01
CA LYS A 447 113.98 -107.77 58.39
C LYS A 447 113.06 -107.94 57.16
N ASP A 448 113.38 -108.77 56.15
CA ASP A 448 114.68 -109.32 55.69
C ASP A 448 114.63 -109.88 54.23
N LYS A 449 115.50 -109.37 53.35
CA LYS A 449 116.13 -109.97 52.12
C LYS A 449 115.30 -110.40 50.85
N PRO A 450 115.93 -110.37 49.63
CA PRO A 450 115.32 -110.71 48.31
C PRO A 450 115.88 -112.00 47.65
N PRO A 451 115.55 -112.31 46.38
CA PRO A 451 116.62 -112.27 45.35
C PRO A 451 116.24 -111.97 43.87
N SER A 452 117.30 -111.72 43.07
CA SER A 452 117.43 -111.85 41.58
C SER A 452 117.03 -110.66 40.66
N PHE A 453 118.07 -109.96 40.19
CA PHE A 453 117.99 -108.70 39.42
C PHE A 453 117.41 -108.84 38.00
N SER A 454 117.55 -110.01 37.35
CA SER A 454 116.99 -110.26 36.01
C SER A 454 115.47 -110.45 36.05
N VAL A 455 114.96 -111.15 37.06
CA VAL A 455 113.52 -111.20 37.33
C VAL A 455 113.03 -109.82 37.76
N VAL A 456 113.82 -109.01 38.49
CA VAL A 456 113.48 -107.60 38.75
C VAL A 456 113.45 -106.76 37.48
N LEU A 457 114.22 -107.04 36.42
CA LEU A 457 114.10 -106.36 35.13
C LEU A 457 112.93 -106.85 34.27
N GLU A 458 112.61 -108.14 34.26
CA GLU A 458 111.44 -108.67 33.53
C GLU A 458 110.14 -108.41 34.29
N THR A 459 110.23 -108.26 35.62
CA THR A 459 109.18 -107.73 36.48
C THR A 459 109.17 -106.21 36.46
N LEU A 460 110.26 -105.49 36.16
CA LEU A 460 110.17 -104.08 35.75
C LEU A 460 109.63 -103.96 34.34
N ARG A 461 109.74 -104.95 33.45
CA ARG A 461 108.97 -104.94 32.19
C ARG A 461 107.51 -105.19 32.48
N ARG A 462 107.15 -106.18 33.29
CA ARG A 462 105.74 -106.43 33.65
C ARG A 462 105.15 -105.36 34.57
N THR A 463 105.91 -104.71 35.44
CA THR A 463 105.44 -103.58 36.25
C THR A 463 105.66 -102.24 35.61
N LEU A 464 106.57 -102.02 34.66
CA LEU A 464 106.48 -100.86 33.75
C LEU A 464 105.39 -101.07 32.72
N THR A 465 105.01 -102.30 32.35
CA THR A 465 103.81 -102.53 31.54
C THR A 465 102.55 -102.45 32.41
N ASP A 466 102.58 -102.87 33.68
CA ASP A 466 101.45 -102.64 34.60
C ASP A 466 101.43 -101.21 35.18
N TYR A 467 102.53 -100.44 35.14
CA TYR A 467 102.58 -99.01 35.47
C TYR A 467 102.40 -98.16 34.22
N GLN A 468 102.68 -98.66 33.01
CA GLN A 468 102.27 -98.03 31.77
C GLN A 468 100.78 -98.28 31.58
N ASN A 469 100.28 -99.51 31.71
CA ASN A 469 98.85 -99.78 31.81
C ASN A 469 98.22 -99.01 32.99
N LYS A 470 98.82 -98.90 34.19
CA LYS A 470 98.29 -98.02 35.27
C LYS A 470 98.66 -96.54 35.15
N LEU A 471 99.36 -96.10 34.11
CA LEU A 471 99.47 -94.70 33.69
C LEU A 471 98.55 -94.43 32.50
N GLU A 472 98.11 -95.45 31.78
CA GLU A 472 97.11 -95.39 30.72
C GLU A 472 95.71 -95.47 31.36
N ASP A 473 95.52 -96.34 32.36
CA ASP A 473 94.41 -96.44 33.32
C ASP A 473 94.51 -95.41 34.48
N ALA A 474 95.45 -94.46 34.45
CA ALA A 474 95.46 -93.29 35.36
C ALA A 474 95.85 -91.96 34.68
N SER A 475 95.99 -91.95 33.36
CA SER A 475 96.02 -90.74 32.52
C SER A 475 94.90 -90.72 31.47
N ASN A 476 94.18 -91.82 31.27
CA ASN A 476 92.89 -91.84 30.55
C ASN A 476 91.69 -92.12 31.49
N GLU A 477 91.88 -92.81 32.62
CA GLU A 477 90.92 -92.74 33.73
C GLU A 477 91.20 -91.53 34.65
N GLU A 478 90.20 -91.17 35.45
CA GLU A 478 90.14 -89.99 36.35
C GLU A 478 90.21 -88.58 35.70
N LYS A 479 89.14 -87.83 35.94
CA LYS A 479 89.16 -86.41 36.35
C LYS A 479 89.83 -85.34 35.45
N THR A 480 90.36 -85.61 34.26
CA THR A 480 90.81 -84.53 33.35
C THR A 480 90.30 -84.59 31.92
N SER A 481 89.69 -85.67 31.44
CA SER A 481 88.81 -85.56 30.24
C SER A 481 87.37 -85.25 30.66
N ASN A 482 86.86 -85.85 31.74
CA ASN A 482 85.55 -85.46 32.30
C ASN A 482 85.59 -84.12 33.07
N GLU A 483 86.76 -83.66 33.54
CA GLU A 483 86.90 -82.24 33.90
C GLU A 483 87.37 -81.35 32.77
N LEU A 484 88.12 -81.78 31.76
CA LEU A 484 88.34 -80.89 30.61
C LEU A 484 87.02 -80.69 29.88
N ASP A 485 86.24 -81.71 29.53
CA ASP A 485 84.95 -81.48 28.88
C ASP A 485 83.90 -80.84 29.81
N SER A 486 83.95 -80.99 31.14
CA SER A 486 83.06 -80.21 32.03
C SER A 486 83.57 -78.83 32.41
N THR A 487 84.88 -78.54 32.35
CA THR A 487 85.43 -77.17 32.50
C THR A 487 85.44 -76.42 31.18
N LYS A 488 85.63 -77.10 30.05
CA LYS A 488 85.44 -76.63 28.69
C LYS A 488 83.96 -76.43 28.41
N GLN A 489 83.04 -77.29 28.88
CA GLN A 489 81.62 -76.93 28.95
C GLN A 489 81.37 -75.76 29.91
N LYS A 490 81.97 -75.70 31.12
CA LYS A 490 81.78 -74.53 32.01
C LYS A 490 82.34 -73.23 31.42
N ILE A 491 83.41 -73.28 30.63
CA ILE A 491 84.03 -72.14 29.94
C ILE A 491 83.28 -71.82 28.64
N GLU A 492 82.80 -72.81 27.90
CA GLU A 492 81.79 -72.69 26.83
C GLU A 492 80.38 -72.40 27.37
N THR A 493 80.18 -72.29 28.69
CA THR A 493 79.05 -71.61 29.29
C THR A 493 79.43 -70.28 29.92
N HIS A 494 80.66 -70.04 30.39
CA HIS A 494 81.05 -68.76 31.01
C HIS A 494 81.59 -67.73 30.01
N ILE A 495 82.49 -68.08 29.09
CA ILE A 495 82.80 -67.22 27.94
C ILE A 495 81.52 -66.95 27.15
N LYS A 496 80.66 -67.96 27.02
CA LYS A 496 79.35 -67.84 26.38
C LYS A 496 78.45 -66.88 27.17
N ASN A 497 78.13 -67.15 28.43
CA ASN A 497 77.31 -66.28 29.29
C ASN A 497 77.86 -64.86 29.44
N THR A 498 79.16 -64.66 29.65
CA THR A 498 79.74 -63.34 29.93
C THR A 498 79.90 -62.51 28.66
N LYS A 499 80.34 -63.12 27.55
CA LYS A 499 80.39 -62.44 26.26
C LYS A 499 78.97 -62.14 25.77
N GLU A 500 78.05 -63.11 25.89
CA GLU A 500 76.62 -62.85 25.74
C GLU A 500 76.10 -61.74 26.66
N LEU A 501 76.52 -61.62 27.92
CA LEU A 501 76.03 -60.55 28.82
C LEU A 501 76.54 -59.17 28.44
N GLN A 502 77.77 -59.05 27.95
CA GLN A 502 78.36 -57.78 27.55
C GLN A 502 77.84 -57.34 26.16
N ASP A 503 77.67 -58.31 25.26
CA ASP A 503 76.98 -58.17 23.98
C ASP A 503 75.44 -58.04 24.15
N LYS A 504 74.88 -58.30 25.34
CA LYS A 504 73.48 -57.98 25.73
C LYS A 504 73.31 -56.60 26.36
N LEU A 505 74.38 -55.90 26.77
CA LEU A 505 74.26 -54.61 27.48
C LEU A 505 74.57 -53.40 26.58
N THR A 506 75.62 -53.50 25.76
CA THR A 506 76.04 -52.40 24.87
C THR A 506 75.09 -52.24 23.67
N GLU A 507 74.49 -53.35 23.24
CA GLU A 507 73.35 -53.41 22.31
C GLU A 507 72.16 -52.64 22.91
N VAL A 508 71.66 -53.09 24.06
CA VAL A 508 70.46 -52.56 24.74
C VAL A 508 70.45 -51.05 24.93
N HIS A 509 71.59 -50.40 25.21
CA HIS A 509 71.61 -48.94 25.38
C HIS A 509 71.54 -48.15 24.06
N LYS A 510 72.22 -48.63 23.00
CA LYS A 510 72.12 -48.04 21.66
C LYS A 510 70.72 -48.25 21.09
N GLU A 511 70.15 -49.43 21.35
CA GLU A 511 68.75 -49.73 21.06
C GLU A 511 67.81 -48.76 21.78
N LEU A 512 67.93 -48.54 23.09
CA LEU A 512 66.96 -47.74 23.87
C LEU A 512 66.80 -46.29 23.36
N SER A 513 67.91 -45.64 23.01
CA SER A 513 67.88 -44.27 22.47
C SER A 513 67.35 -44.22 21.03
N HIS A 514 67.79 -45.15 20.18
CA HIS A 514 67.28 -45.32 18.82
C HIS A 514 65.79 -45.68 18.80
N LEU A 515 65.33 -46.49 19.74
CA LEU A 515 63.95 -46.91 19.95
C LEU A 515 63.07 -45.72 20.31
N ARG A 516 63.49 -44.78 21.17
CA ARG A 516 62.63 -43.63 21.55
C ARG A 516 62.33 -42.70 20.39
N ALA A 517 63.34 -42.29 19.61
CA ALA A 517 63.11 -41.48 18.42
C ALA A 517 62.26 -42.25 17.39
N LYS A 518 62.63 -43.51 17.12
CA LYS A 518 61.83 -44.38 16.26
C LYS A 518 60.42 -44.62 16.81
N CYS A 519 60.15 -44.55 18.11
CA CYS A 519 58.80 -44.71 18.65
C CYS A 519 57.94 -43.49 18.36
N ALA A 520 58.45 -42.26 18.45
CA ALA A 520 57.68 -41.07 18.08
C ALA A 520 57.37 -41.05 16.57
N ASP A 521 58.38 -41.30 15.72
CA ASP A 521 58.19 -41.41 14.28
C ASP A 521 57.26 -42.59 13.93
N ARG A 522 57.42 -43.73 14.62
CA ARG A 522 56.50 -44.86 14.49
C ARG A 522 55.14 -44.59 15.08
N GLU A 523 54.90 -43.67 16.01
CA GLU A 523 53.55 -43.37 16.52
C GLU A 523 52.78 -42.49 15.54
N ALA A 524 53.43 -41.54 14.89
CA ALA A 524 52.89 -40.86 13.72
C ALA A 524 52.67 -41.83 12.55
N LEU A 525 53.65 -42.70 12.27
CA LEU A 525 53.51 -43.74 11.24
C LEU A 525 52.49 -44.82 11.63
N ILE A 526 52.26 -45.12 12.92
CA ILE A 526 51.25 -46.08 13.42
C ILE A 526 49.87 -45.44 13.48
N THR A 527 49.73 -44.12 13.56
CA THR A 527 48.42 -43.49 13.33
C THR A 527 48.08 -43.44 11.84
N SER A 528 49.03 -43.09 10.96
CA SER A 528 48.86 -43.20 9.50
C SER A 528 48.62 -44.66 9.08
N LEU A 529 49.49 -45.58 9.47
CA LEU A 529 49.34 -47.01 9.21
C LEU A 529 48.18 -47.63 10.00
N LYS A 530 47.65 -47.06 11.09
CA LYS A 530 46.38 -47.56 11.64
C LYS A 530 45.27 -47.29 10.64
N VAL A 531 45.23 -46.11 10.02
CA VAL A 531 44.24 -45.78 8.98
C VAL A 531 44.49 -46.58 7.70
N GLU A 532 45.73 -46.73 7.23
CA GLU A 532 46.03 -47.53 6.03
C GLU A 532 45.86 -49.04 6.27
N LEU A 533 46.19 -49.55 7.45
CA LEU A 533 45.94 -50.94 7.82
C LEU A 533 44.43 -51.16 8.08
N GLN A 534 43.70 -50.14 8.54
CA GLN A 534 42.23 -50.01 8.46
C GLN A 534 41.73 -49.56 7.06
N ASN A 535 42.48 -49.87 6.00
CA ASN A 535 41.94 -49.97 4.64
C ASN A 535 42.48 -51.23 3.91
N VAL A 536 43.70 -51.65 4.22
CA VAL A 536 44.31 -52.90 3.71
C VAL A 536 43.62 -54.12 4.29
N LEU A 537 43.23 -54.12 5.57
CA LEU A 537 42.60 -55.30 6.15
C LEU A 537 41.16 -55.51 5.64
N HIS A 538 40.44 -54.44 5.25
CA HIS A 538 39.17 -54.44 4.49
C HIS A 538 39.27 -55.35 3.27
N CYS A 539 40.32 -55.09 2.48
CA CYS A 539 40.65 -55.84 1.29
C CYS A 539 41.12 -57.25 1.67
N TRP A 540 41.97 -57.37 2.69
CA TRP A 540 42.55 -58.64 3.10
C TRP A 540 41.51 -59.68 3.53
N GLU A 541 40.47 -59.39 4.31
CA GLU A 541 39.46 -60.45 4.56
C GLU A 541 38.53 -60.71 3.37
N LYS A 542 38.32 -59.74 2.46
CA LYS A 542 37.60 -60.04 1.22
C LYS A 542 38.42 -61.06 0.41
N GLU A 543 39.71 -60.84 0.29
CA GLU A 543 40.66 -61.80 -0.28
C GLU A 543 40.74 -63.08 0.56
N LYS A 544 40.71 -63.02 1.90
CA LYS A 544 40.82 -64.18 2.79
C LYS A 544 39.56 -65.04 2.82
N ALA A 545 38.37 -64.45 2.62
CA ALA A 545 37.14 -65.21 2.42
C ALA A 545 37.24 -66.01 1.11
N CYS A 546 37.75 -65.38 0.04
CA CYS A 546 38.01 -66.05 -1.23
C CYS A 546 39.14 -67.10 -1.09
N ALA A 547 40.24 -66.77 -0.40
CA ALA A 547 41.38 -67.66 -0.21
C ALA A 547 41.04 -68.85 0.69
N ALA A 548 40.24 -68.67 1.75
CA ALA A 548 39.74 -69.78 2.55
C ALA A 548 38.78 -70.69 1.76
N GLN A 549 38.02 -70.14 0.81
CA GLN A 549 37.24 -70.93 -0.14
C GLN A 549 38.17 -71.75 -1.05
N CYS A 550 39.17 -71.11 -1.68
CA CYS A 550 40.18 -71.76 -2.52
C CYS A 550 41.03 -72.80 -1.75
N GLU A 551 41.42 -72.53 -0.50
CA GLU A 551 42.11 -73.49 0.37
C GLU A 551 41.20 -74.67 0.72
N SER A 552 39.89 -74.44 0.92
CA SER A 552 38.94 -75.54 1.12
C SER A 552 38.81 -76.43 -0.12
N GLU A 553 39.10 -75.91 -1.32
CA GLU A 553 39.08 -76.66 -2.58
C GLU A 553 40.44 -77.34 -2.83
N LEU A 554 41.55 -76.66 -2.56
CA LEU A 554 42.90 -77.22 -2.58
C LEU A 554 43.10 -78.32 -1.54
N GLN A 555 42.49 -78.24 -0.35
CA GLN A 555 42.52 -79.33 0.63
C GLN A 555 41.74 -80.56 0.16
N LYS A 556 40.59 -80.38 -0.51
CA LYS A 556 39.84 -81.50 -1.13
C LYS A 556 40.67 -82.17 -2.24
N LEU A 557 41.33 -81.38 -3.08
CA LEU A 557 42.27 -81.85 -4.10
C LEU A 557 43.49 -82.57 -3.50
N SER A 558 44.12 -81.99 -2.47
CA SER A 558 45.31 -82.55 -1.83
C SER A 558 45.00 -83.84 -1.07
N GLN A 559 43.86 -83.95 -0.39
CA GLN A 559 43.40 -85.20 0.22
C GLN A 559 43.15 -86.29 -0.82
N ALA A 560 42.63 -85.94 -2.01
CA ALA A 560 42.48 -86.89 -3.11
C ALA A 560 43.86 -87.37 -3.65
N PHE A 561 44.81 -86.47 -3.87
CA PHE A 561 46.18 -86.82 -4.27
C PHE A 561 46.92 -87.66 -3.23
N GLN A 562 46.81 -87.32 -1.94
CA GLN A 562 47.50 -88.06 -0.90
C GLN A 562 46.95 -89.48 -0.78
N LYS A 563 45.62 -89.64 -0.82
CA LYS A 563 44.98 -90.97 -0.83
C LYS A 563 45.42 -91.82 -2.03
N ASP A 564 45.43 -91.24 -3.23
CA ASP A 564 45.94 -91.89 -4.46
C ASP A 564 47.42 -92.32 -4.34
N SER A 565 48.26 -91.53 -3.65
CA SER A 565 49.66 -91.89 -3.42
C SER A 565 49.85 -92.98 -2.35
N GLU A 566 49.02 -93.01 -1.30
CA GLU A 566 49.01 -94.09 -0.30
C GLU A 566 48.51 -95.43 -0.88
N GLU A 567 47.48 -95.39 -1.74
CA GLU A 567 47.00 -96.56 -2.49
C GLU A 567 48.09 -97.12 -3.43
N LYS A 568 48.87 -96.24 -4.08
CA LYS A 568 50.03 -96.65 -4.89
C LYS A 568 51.20 -97.21 -4.07
N LEU A 569 51.51 -96.61 -2.92
CA LEU A 569 52.61 -97.06 -2.07
C LEU A 569 52.30 -98.41 -1.40
N THR A 570 51.06 -98.59 -0.94
CA THR A 570 50.60 -99.87 -0.37
C THR A 570 50.60 -100.98 -1.43
N PHE A 571 50.11 -100.71 -2.65
CA PHE A 571 50.22 -101.64 -3.79
C PHE A 571 51.68 -102.07 -4.05
N LEU A 572 52.62 -101.10 -4.11
CA LEU A 572 54.04 -101.39 -4.36
C LEU A 572 54.67 -102.22 -3.24
N HIS A 573 54.33 -101.95 -1.97
CA HIS A 573 54.85 -102.70 -0.83
C HIS A 573 54.28 -104.13 -0.78
N THR A 574 53.00 -104.31 -1.14
CA THR A 574 52.39 -105.64 -1.30
C THR A 574 53.04 -106.43 -2.43
N LEU A 575 53.36 -105.79 -3.55
CA LEU A 575 54.05 -106.42 -4.69
C LEU A 575 55.46 -106.91 -4.30
N TYR A 576 56.22 -106.07 -3.60
CA TYR A 576 57.57 -106.41 -3.11
C TYR A 576 57.55 -107.60 -2.14
N GLN A 577 56.60 -107.65 -1.19
CA GLN A 577 56.49 -108.79 -0.29
C GLN A 577 56.09 -110.09 -1.00
N HIS A 578 55.24 -110.03 -2.04
CA HIS A 578 54.93 -111.21 -2.85
C HIS A 578 56.17 -111.75 -3.59
N LEU A 579 57.02 -110.87 -4.14
CA LEU A 579 58.23 -111.26 -4.87
C LEU A 579 59.28 -111.95 -3.99
N VAL A 580 59.33 -111.62 -2.69
CA VAL A 580 60.33 -112.11 -1.73
C VAL A 580 59.84 -113.32 -0.93
N ALA A 581 58.52 -113.51 -0.75
CA ALA A 581 57.94 -114.55 0.10
C ALA A 581 57.05 -115.59 -0.61
N GLY A 582 56.71 -115.40 -1.90
CA GLY A 582 55.73 -116.23 -2.62
C GLY A 582 56.32 -117.01 -3.80
N CYS A 583 56.29 -118.35 -3.73
CA CYS A 583 56.66 -119.21 -4.85
C CYS A 583 55.62 -119.12 -5.99
N VAL A 584 55.99 -118.59 -7.16
CA VAL A 584 55.16 -118.66 -8.39
C VAL A 584 55.94 -119.33 -9.52
N LEU A 585 56.39 -120.56 -9.26
CA LEU A 585 56.85 -121.49 -10.31
C LEU A 585 55.64 -122.02 -11.09
N ILE A 586 55.27 -121.33 -12.17
CA ILE A 586 54.23 -121.76 -13.12
C ILE A 586 54.80 -121.51 -14.53
N LYS A 587 55.23 -122.53 -15.28
CA LYS A 587 54.65 -123.87 -15.44
C LYS A 587 55.68 -125.01 -15.28
N GLN A 588 55.28 -126.11 -14.64
CA GLN A 588 55.81 -127.44 -14.96
C GLN A 588 55.12 -127.95 -16.25
N PRO A 589 55.71 -128.96 -16.93
CA PRO A 589 55.29 -130.33 -16.60
C PRO A 589 56.44 -131.34 -16.44
N GLU A 590 56.29 -132.20 -15.43
CA GLU A 590 56.57 -133.64 -15.44
C GLU A 590 57.99 -134.16 -15.80
N GLY A 591 58.66 -134.73 -14.79
CA GLY A 591 59.54 -135.90 -14.99
C GLY A 591 60.92 -135.84 -14.32
N MET A 592 61.20 -136.81 -13.44
CA MET A 592 62.53 -137.29 -12.99
C MET A 592 63.54 -136.19 -12.54
N LEU A 593 63.73 -135.93 -11.24
CA LEU A 593 64.57 -136.72 -10.33
C LEU A 593 66.00 -137.02 -10.85
N ASP A 594 66.97 -136.64 -10.01
CA ASP A 594 68.43 -136.80 -10.11
C ASP A 594 69.20 -136.01 -11.19
N LYS A 595 70.01 -135.06 -10.67
CA LYS A 595 71.15 -134.36 -11.32
C LYS A 595 70.83 -133.31 -12.38
N PHE A 596 70.22 -132.20 -11.96
CA PHE A 596 70.41 -130.91 -12.65
C PHE A 596 71.91 -130.57 -12.72
N SER A 597 72.42 -130.44 -13.93
CA SER A 597 73.73 -129.85 -14.20
C SER A 597 73.68 -128.32 -14.04
N TRP A 598 74.84 -127.70 -13.80
CA TRP A 598 74.91 -126.23 -13.72
C TRP A 598 74.49 -125.55 -15.03
N SER A 599 74.71 -126.21 -16.17
CA SER A 599 74.20 -125.84 -17.50
C SER A 599 72.68 -125.77 -17.56
N GLU A 600 71.96 -126.70 -16.93
CA GLU A 600 70.49 -126.69 -16.93
C GLU A 600 69.92 -125.64 -15.96
N LEU A 601 70.58 -125.39 -14.82
CA LEU A 601 70.22 -124.25 -13.96
C LEU A 601 70.46 -122.93 -14.69
N CYS A 602 71.59 -122.77 -15.39
CA CYS A 602 71.86 -121.60 -16.21
C CYS A 602 70.88 -121.46 -17.39
N ALA A 603 70.45 -122.55 -18.02
CA ALA A 603 69.44 -122.52 -19.09
C ALA A 603 68.07 -122.08 -18.55
N VAL A 604 67.62 -122.62 -17.41
CA VAL A 604 66.36 -122.20 -16.76
C VAL A 604 66.45 -120.74 -16.29
N LEU A 605 67.59 -120.30 -15.76
CA LEU A 605 67.80 -118.89 -15.42
C LEU A 605 67.80 -117.99 -16.67
N GLN A 606 68.39 -118.44 -17.78
CA GLN A 606 68.39 -117.74 -19.07
C GLN A 606 66.96 -117.63 -19.62
N GLU A 607 66.17 -118.71 -19.65
CA GLU A 607 64.76 -118.66 -20.06
C GLU A 607 63.91 -117.75 -19.16
N ASN A 608 64.15 -117.73 -17.83
CA ASN A 608 63.47 -116.79 -16.93
C ASN A 608 63.90 -115.34 -17.18
N VAL A 609 65.17 -115.08 -17.47
CA VAL A 609 65.66 -113.74 -17.86
C VAL A 609 65.07 -113.30 -19.20
N ASP A 610 65.05 -114.17 -20.20
CA ASP A 610 64.51 -113.86 -21.53
C ASP A 610 62.98 -113.69 -21.51
N ALA A 611 62.26 -114.45 -20.67
CA ALA A 611 60.84 -114.25 -20.39
C ALA A 611 60.58 -112.92 -19.66
N LEU A 612 61.40 -112.57 -18.65
CA LEU A 612 61.33 -111.27 -17.97
C LEU A 612 61.66 -110.11 -18.91
N ILE A 613 62.60 -110.28 -19.86
CA ILE A 613 62.89 -109.30 -20.92
C ILE A 613 61.70 -109.19 -21.88
N ALA A 614 61.07 -110.29 -22.28
CA ALA A 614 59.90 -110.28 -23.16
C ALA A 614 58.70 -109.57 -22.51
N ASP A 615 58.42 -109.83 -21.23
CA ASP A 615 57.34 -109.14 -20.51
C ASP A 615 57.71 -107.71 -20.08
N LEU A 616 59.00 -107.39 -19.85
CA LEU A 616 59.47 -106.01 -19.71
C LEU A 616 59.31 -105.22 -21.02
N ASN A 617 59.59 -105.82 -22.17
CA ASN A 617 59.33 -105.19 -23.47
C ASN A 617 57.82 -105.00 -23.70
N ARG A 618 56.99 -106.00 -23.38
CA ARG A 618 55.52 -105.90 -23.43
C ARG A 618 54.98 -104.86 -22.43
N ALA A 619 55.65 -104.66 -21.30
CA ALA A 619 55.33 -103.59 -20.34
C ALA A 619 55.75 -102.22 -20.89
N ASN A 620 56.93 -102.10 -21.50
CA ASN A 620 57.39 -100.88 -22.16
C ASN A 620 56.48 -100.47 -23.32
N GLU A 621 56.02 -101.40 -24.16
CA GLU A 621 55.02 -101.11 -25.21
C GLU A 621 53.71 -100.55 -24.61
N LYS A 622 53.23 -101.13 -23.51
CA LYS A 622 52.06 -100.62 -22.78
C LYS A 622 52.32 -99.26 -22.14
N ILE A 623 53.52 -99.03 -21.59
CA ILE A 623 53.95 -97.74 -21.04
C ILE A 623 53.97 -96.70 -22.15
N SER A 624 54.64 -96.93 -23.28
CA SER A 624 54.66 -95.99 -24.40
C SER A 624 53.29 -95.76 -25.03
N HIS A 625 52.38 -96.74 -25.02
CA HIS A 625 50.99 -96.53 -25.41
C HIS A 625 50.22 -95.67 -24.39
N LEU A 626 50.44 -95.87 -23.09
CA LEU A 626 49.88 -95.03 -22.02
C LEU A 626 50.49 -93.63 -22.00
N GLU A 627 51.78 -93.47 -22.30
CA GLU A 627 52.46 -92.19 -22.49
C GLU A 627 51.88 -91.45 -23.69
N TYR A 628 51.63 -92.15 -24.81
CA TYR A 628 50.93 -91.59 -25.97
C TYR A 628 49.50 -91.14 -25.62
N ILE A 629 48.73 -91.96 -24.89
CA ILE A 629 47.37 -91.60 -24.43
C ILE A 629 47.42 -90.42 -23.44
N CYS A 630 48.35 -90.42 -22.48
CA CYS A 630 48.53 -89.32 -21.52
C CYS A 630 49.01 -88.04 -22.20
N LYS A 631 49.83 -88.15 -23.25
CA LYS A 631 50.26 -87.01 -24.08
C LYS A 631 49.09 -86.45 -24.87
N ASN A 632 48.35 -87.27 -25.62
CA ASN A 632 47.12 -86.84 -26.29
C ASN A 632 46.11 -86.21 -25.29
N LYS A 633 45.97 -86.77 -24.09
CA LYS A 633 45.10 -86.23 -23.03
C LYS A 633 45.63 -84.91 -22.43
N SER A 634 46.95 -84.74 -22.35
CA SER A 634 47.59 -83.48 -21.96
C SER A 634 47.45 -82.42 -23.06
N ASP A 635 47.60 -82.79 -24.33
CA ASP A 635 47.50 -81.90 -25.47
C ASP A 635 46.04 -81.44 -25.66
N THR A 636 45.05 -82.34 -25.64
CA THR A 636 43.61 -81.97 -25.63
C THR A 636 43.20 -81.16 -24.40
N MET A 637 43.80 -81.38 -23.22
CA MET A 637 43.57 -80.52 -22.06
C MET A 637 44.22 -79.14 -22.21
N ARG A 638 45.34 -79.04 -22.92
CA ARG A 638 45.96 -77.75 -23.30
C ARG A 638 45.13 -77.01 -24.35
N GLU A 639 44.53 -77.72 -25.31
CA GLU A 639 43.55 -77.16 -26.26
C GLU A 639 42.28 -76.66 -25.54
N LEU A 640 41.80 -77.40 -24.52
CA LEU A 640 40.68 -76.96 -23.69
C LEU A 640 41.04 -75.73 -22.84
N GLN A 641 42.25 -75.67 -22.28
CA GLN A 641 42.76 -74.50 -21.56
C GLN A 641 42.92 -73.29 -22.50
N GLN A 642 43.52 -73.48 -23.67
CA GLN A 642 43.68 -72.42 -24.68
C GLN A 642 42.31 -71.89 -25.15
N THR A 643 41.34 -72.77 -25.41
CA THR A 643 39.99 -72.32 -25.82
C THR A 643 39.23 -71.64 -24.69
N GLN A 644 39.43 -72.04 -23.43
CA GLN A 644 38.91 -71.29 -22.27
C GLN A 644 39.58 -69.91 -22.15
N GLU A 645 40.91 -69.84 -22.25
CA GLU A 645 41.67 -68.57 -22.22
C GLU A 645 41.25 -67.63 -23.38
N ASP A 646 41.06 -68.16 -24.59
CA ASP A 646 40.51 -67.43 -25.73
C ASP A 646 39.09 -66.90 -25.46
N THR A 647 38.24 -67.64 -24.73
CA THR A 647 36.91 -67.14 -24.33
C THR A 647 37.00 -66.07 -23.25
N PHE A 648 37.88 -66.21 -22.25
CA PHE A 648 38.10 -65.17 -21.25
C PHE A 648 38.69 -63.89 -21.86
N ASN A 649 39.61 -64.02 -22.83
CA ASN A 649 40.13 -62.90 -23.59
C ASN A 649 39.03 -62.18 -24.40
N LYS A 650 38.14 -62.92 -25.08
CA LYS A 650 36.97 -62.34 -25.77
C LYS A 650 36.03 -61.61 -24.81
N VAL A 651 35.77 -62.16 -23.62
CA VAL A 651 34.95 -61.50 -22.59
C VAL A 651 35.65 -60.26 -22.04
N ALA A 652 36.96 -60.30 -21.82
CA ALA A 652 37.75 -59.15 -21.36
C ALA A 652 37.79 -58.02 -22.41
N GLU A 653 37.84 -58.33 -23.71
CA GLU A 653 37.68 -57.34 -24.77
C GLU A 653 36.26 -56.77 -24.84
N GLN A 654 35.22 -57.59 -24.66
CA GLN A 654 33.83 -57.11 -24.58
C GLN A 654 33.62 -56.16 -23.39
N ILE A 655 34.16 -56.48 -22.21
CA ILE A 655 34.11 -55.59 -21.03
C ILE A 655 34.84 -54.28 -21.32
N LYS A 656 36.07 -54.31 -21.85
CA LYS A 656 36.81 -53.09 -22.24
C LYS A 656 36.06 -52.27 -23.30
N ALA A 657 35.40 -52.92 -24.25
CA ALA A 657 34.58 -52.24 -25.26
C ALA A 657 33.35 -51.55 -24.62
N GLN A 658 32.67 -52.22 -23.69
CA GLN A 658 31.54 -51.69 -22.93
C GLN A 658 31.96 -50.52 -22.02
N GLU A 659 33.07 -50.64 -21.29
CA GLU A 659 33.67 -49.55 -20.52
C GLU A 659 34.03 -48.35 -21.41
N SER A 660 34.58 -48.60 -22.62
CA SER A 660 34.85 -47.54 -23.59
C SER A 660 33.57 -46.85 -24.09
N CYS A 661 32.44 -47.57 -24.14
CA CYS A 661 31.14 -47.03 -24.52
C CYS A 661 30.57 -46.16 -23.39
N TRP A 662 30.58 -46.66 -22.15
CA TRP A 662 30.16 -45.88 -20.97
C TRP A 662 31.03 -44.64 -20.74
N GLN A 663 32.35 -44.73 -20.96
CA GLN A 663 33.25 -43.58 -20.83
C GLN A 663 33.06 -42.55 -21.96
N LYS A 664 32.58 -42.95 -23.14
CA LYS A 664 32.11 -42.03 -24.20
C LYS A 664 30.79 -41.36 -23.78
N GLN A 665 29.81 -42.14 -23.33
CA GLN A 665 28.51 -41.62 -22.85
C GLN A 665 28.67 -40.66 -21.67
N LYS A 666 29.59 -40.94 -20.73
CA LYS A 666 29.92 -40.04 -19.62
C LYS A 666 30.45 -38.71 -20.13
N LYS A 667 31.43 -38.72 -21.06
CA LYS A 667 31.99 -37.49 -21.64
C LYS A 667 30.97 -36.68 -22.42
N GLU A 668 30.08 -37.35 -23.14
CA GLU A 668 28.94 -36.72 -23.83
C GLU A 668 28.00 -36.04 -22.82
N LEU A 669 27.67 -36.70 -21.71
CA LEU A 669 26.85 -36.13 -20.64
C LEU A 669 27.53 -34.93 -19.95
N GLU A 670 28.83 -35.04 -19.66
CA GLU A 670 29.65 -33.96 -19.10
C GLU A 670 29.75 -32.75 -20.05
N PHE A 671 29.81 -32.98 -21.37
CA PHE A 671 29.76 -31.95 -22.39
C PHE A 671 28.37 -31.26 -22.43
N GLN A 672 27.29 -32.04 -22.47
CA GLN A 672 25.92 -31.51 -22.48
C GLN A 672 25.59 -30.68 -21.22
N TYR A 673 26.01 -31.12 -20.03
CA TYR A 673 25.86 -30.32 -18.82
C TYR A 673 26.73 -29.05 -18.84
N SER A 674 27.93 -29.10 -19.44
CA SER A 674 28.79 -27.92 -19.59
C SER A 674 28.18 -26.89 -20.54
N GLU A 675 27.62 -27.32 -21.68
CA GLU A 675 26.92 -26.44 -22.61
C GLU A 675 25.66 -25.83 -21.97
N LEU A 676 24.88 -26.63 -21.24
CA LEU A 676 23.70 -26.17 -20.51
C LEU A 676 24.05 -25.12 -19.44
N LEU A 677 25.15 -25.32 -18.70
CA LEU A 677 25.64 -24.32 -17.73
C LEU A 677 26.07 -23.02 -18.42
N LEU A 678 26.75 -23.09 -19.57
CA LEU A 678 27.14 -21.91 -20.35
C LEU A 678 25.94 -21.19 -20.99
N GLU A 679 24.87 -21.90 -21.34
CA GLU A 679 23.60 -21.32 -21.81
C GLU A 679 22.83 -20.65 -20.65
N VAL A 680 22.79 -21.28 -19.46
CA VAL A 680 22.22 -20.67 -18.25
C VAL A 680 23.01 -19.42 -17.85
N GLN A 681 24.34 -19.44 -17.90
CA GLN A 681 25.18 -18.28 -17.62
C GLN A 681 24.94 -17.14 -18.62
N ARG A 682 24.85 -17.42 -19.92
CA ARG A 682 24.50 -16.43 -20.95
C ARG A 682 23.09 -15.84 -20.74
N ARG A 683 22.11 -16.65 -20.31
CA ARG A 683 20.77 -16.17 -19.95
C ARG A 683 20.81 -15.27 -18.71
N ALA A 684 21.56 -15.64 -17.67
CA ALA A 684 21.72 -14.82 -16.47
C ALA A 684 22.37 -13.46 -16.78
N GLN A 685 23.43 -13.44 -17.59
CA GLN A 685 24.05 -12.19 -18.07
C GLN A 685 23.07 -11.31 -18.85
N LYS A 686 22.28 -11.90 -19.76
CA LYS A 686 21.24 -11.17 -20.50
C LYS A 686 20.14 -10.60 -19.59
N PHE A 687 19.76 -11.31 -18.52
CA PHE A 687 18.83 -10.77 -17.53
C PHE A 687 19.44 -9.64 -16.69
N GLN A 688 20.75 -9.71 -16.38
CA GLN A 688 21.49 -8.64 -15.72
C GLN A 688 21.53 -7.37 -16.59
N GLU A 689 21.88 -7.47 -17.88
CA GLU A 689 21.85 -6.35 -18.83
C GLU A 689 20.46 -5.69 -18.93
N ILE A 690 19.39 -6.52 -18.91
CA ILE A 690 18.01 -6.02 -18.92
C ILE A 690 17.65 -5.32 -17.60
N ALA A 691 18.12 -5.84 -16.45
CA ALA A 691 17.91 -5.22 -15.14
C ALA A 691 18.63 -3.86 -15.04
N GLU A 692 19.90 -3.79 -15.44
CA GLU A 692 20.70 -2.54 -15.48
C GLU A 692 20.04 -1.50 -16.41
N LYS A 693 19.65 -1.92 -17.62
CA LYS A 693 18.94 -1.06 -18.58
C LYS A 693 17.55 -0.62 -18.09
N ASN A 694 16.92 -1.36 -17.19
CA ASN A 694 15.68 -0.95 -16.54
C ASN A 694 15.93 -0.03 -15.33
N SER A 695 17.02 -0.23 -14.58
CA SER A 695 17.47 0.69 -13.53
C SER A 695 17.82 2.06 -14.12
N GLU A 696 18.52 2.11 -15.26
CA GLU A 696 18.75 3.37 -15.98
C GLU A 696 17.47 4.10 -16.36
N LYS A 697 16.44 3.37 -16.84
CA LYS A 697 15.12 3.97 -17.14
C LYS A 697 14.47 4.50 -15.87
N LEU A 698 14.53 3.75 -14.77
CA LEU A 698 13.95 4.13 -13.49
C LEU A 698 14.60 5.43 -12.99
N ASN A 699 15.93 5.54 -13.02
CA ASN A 699 16.65 6.76 -12.63
C ASN A 699 16.30 7.97 -13.54
N ARG A 700 16.06 7.74 -14.85
CA ARG A 700 15.57 8.78 -15.78
C ARG A 700 14.12 9.20 -15.50
N ILE A 701 13.27 8.26 -15.10
CA ILE A 701 11.89 8.54 -14.67
C ILE A 701 11.89 9.30 -13.34
N GLU A 702 12.70 8.87 -12.36
CA GLU A 702 12.83 9.51 -11.05
C GLU A 702 13.33 10.96 -11.16
N THR A 703 14.40 11.21 -11.92
CA THR A 703 14.88 12.58 -12.18
C THR A 703 13.85 13.45 -12.89
N SER A 704 13.05 12.89 -13.81
CA SER A 704 11.92 13.60 -14.43
C SER A 704 10.77 13.86 -13.44
N HIS A 705 10.50 12.93 -12.54
CA HIS A 705 9.50 13.08 -11.48
C HIS A 705 9.91 14.17 -10.48
N GLU A 706 11.16 14.20 -10.04
CA GLU A 706 11.67 15.29 -9.21
C GLU A 706 11.55 16.65 -9.92
N GLN A 707 11.84 16.73 -11.22
CA GLN A 707 11.66 17.96 -12.00
C GLN A 707 10.18 18.39 -12.01
N LEU A 708 9.26 17.47 -12.28
CA LEU A 708 7.82 17.74 -12.25
C LEU A 708 7.33 18.14 -10.85
N VAL A 709 7.90 17.60 -9.77
CA VAL A 709 7.60 18.01 -8.38
C VAL A 709 8.10 19.44 -8.12
N ARG A 710 9.31 19.79 -8.56
CA ARG A 710 9.85 21.17 -8.49
C ARG A 710 8.97 22.14 -9.26
N GLU A 711 8.61 21.81 -10.50
CA GLU A 711 7.71 22.62 -11.34
C GLU A 711 6.32 22.76 -10.73
N ASN A 712 5.72 21.68 -10.21
CA ASN A 712 4.43 21.72 -9.51
C ASN A 712 4.48 22.64 -8.27
N SER A 713 5.57 22.60 -7.49
CA SER A 713 5.77 23.51 -6.35
C SER A 713 5.88 24.98 -6.78
N HIS A 714 6.52 25.26 -7.92
CA HIS A 714 6.63 26.59 -8.51
C HIS A 714 5.28 27.09 -9.07
N PHE A 715 4.50 26.21 -9.71
CA PHE A 715 3.14 26.53 -10.15
C PHE A 715 2.19 26.74 -8.96
N LYS A 716 2.27 25.92 -7.91
CA LYS A 716 1.44 26.06 -6.69
C LYS A 716 1.73 27.35 -5.93
N THR A 717 3.00 27.73 -5.80
CA THR A 717 3.38 29.03 -5.21
C THR A 717 2.93 30.20 -6.10
N THR A 718 3.12 30.12 -7.42
CA THR A 718 2.63 31.15 -8.36
C THR A 718 1.11 31.27 -8.40
N LEU A 719 0.38 30.17 -8.30
CA LEU A 719 -1.10 30.15 -8.22
C LEU A 719 -1.56 30.78 -6.90
N SER A 720 -0.97 30.41 -5.76
CA SER A 720 -1.32 31.02 -4.47
C SER A 720 -1.00 32.53 -4.43
N ARG A 721 0.06 32.97 -5.12
CA ARG A 721 0.41 34.39 -5.29
C ARG A 721 -0.63 35.12 -6.16
N THR A 722 -0.95 34.60 -7.34
CA THR A 722 -1.93 35.23 -8.24
C THR A 722 -3.35 35.23 -7.66
N GLN A 723 -3.76 34.18 -6.95
CA GLN A 723 -5.01 34.16 -6.17
C GLN A 723 -5.02 35.24 -5.07
N ARG A 724 -3.88 35.48 -4.42
CA ARG A 724 -3.72 36.56 -3.43
C ARG A 724 -3.75 37.95 -4.08
N GLU A 725 -3.11 38.12 -5.22
CA GLU A 725 -3.13 39.36 -6.01
C GLU A 725 -4.57 39.69 -6.46
N GLN A 726 -5.28 38.71 -7.02
CA GLN A 726 -6.70 38.83 -7.44
C GLN A 726 -7.63 39.15 -6.27
N THR A 727 -7.50 38.48 -5.13
CA THR A 727 -8.37 38.74 -3.97
C THR A 727 -8.03 40.07 -3.27
N CYS A 728 -6.77 40.52 -3.28
CA CYS A 728 -6.40 41.89 -2.91
C CYS A 728 -7.08 42.92 -3.81
N LEU A 729 -7.00 42.74 -5.13
CA LEU A 729 -7.60 43.65 -6.11
C LEU A 729 -9.12 43.68 -5.98
N LEU A 730 -9.78 42.52 -5.83
CA LEU A 730 -11.22 42.41 -5.63
C LEU A 730 -11.66 43.09 -4.33
N ALA A 731 -10.94 42.88 -3.21
CA ALA A 731 -11.24 43.53 -1.95
C ALA A 731 -11.07 45.07 -2.03
N ALA A 732 -10.00 45.55 -2.67
CA ALA A 732 -9.80 46.98 -2.88
C ALA A 732 -10.87 47.59 -3.81
N CYS A 733 -11.24 46.90 -4.89
CA CYS A 733 -12.33 47.32 -5.78
C CYS A 733 -13.68 47.33 -5.04
N ALA A 734 -13.97 46.35 -4.20
CA ALA A 734 -15.19 46.30 -3.40
C ALA A 734 -15.26 47.42 -2.36
N LEU A 735 -14.15 47.71 -1.67
CA LEU A 735 -14.06 48.84 -0.73
C LEU A 735 -14.18 50.18 -1.44
N MET A 736 -13.52 50.36 -2.61
CA MET A 736 -13.67 51.57 -3.41
C MET A 736 -15.09 51.72 -3.95
N ALA A 737 -15.71 50.68 -4.49
CA ALA A 737 -17.11 50.73 -4.94
C ALA A 737 -18.08 51.03 -3.78
N GLY A 738 -17.85 50.45 -2.61
CA GLY A 738 -18.59 50.71 -1.38
C GLY A 738 -18.45 52.15 -0.85
N ALA A 739 -17.37 52.86 -1.21
CA ALA A 739 -17.22 54.30 -0.99
C ALA A 739 -17.81 55.14 -2.14
N LEU A 740 -17.60 54.69 -3.38
CA LEU A 740 -17.99 55.37 -4.62
C LEU A 740 -19.52 55.49 -4.74
N CYS A 741 -20.28 54.41 -4.52
CA CYS A 741 -21.73 54.44 -4.69
C CYS A 741 -22.41 55.42 -3.71
N PRO A 742 -22.12 55.43 -2.39
CA PRO A 742 -22.64 56.45 -1.48
C PRO A 742 -22.14 57.87 -1.79
N LEU A 743 -20.94 58.04 -2.36
CA LEU A 743 -20.46 59.35 -2.82
C LEU A 743 -21.22 59.83 -4.07
N TYR A 744 -21.48 58.94 -5.03
CA TYR A 744 -22.32 59.23 -6.20
C TYR A 744 -23.75 59.57 -5.79
N SER A 745 -24.41 58.75 -4.96
CA SER A 745 -25.75 59.05 -4.45
C SER A 745 -25.82 60.38 -3.67
N ARG A 746 -24.74 60.76 -2.95
CA ARG A 746 -24.62 62.08 -2.33
C ARG A 746 -24.39 63.19 -3.34
N SER A 747 -23.64 62.95 -4.41
CA SER A 747 -23.47 63.89 -5.54
C SER A 747 -24.80 64.13 -6.25
N CYS A 748 -25.55 63.09 -6.58
CA CYS A 748 -26.90 63.18 -7.14
C CYS A 748 -27.87 63.90 -6.19
N ALA A 749 -27.85 63.59 -4.89
CA ALA A 749 -28.66 64.30 -3.90
C ALA A 749 -28.27 65.78 -3.73
N LEU A 750 -27.01 66.14 -3.97
CA LEU A 750 -26.54 67.54 -4.04
C LEU A 750 -26.90 68.21 -5.38
N SER A 751 -26.93 67.46 -6.48
CA SER A 751 -27.42 67.90 -7.79
C SER A 751 -28.91 68.24 -7.70
N THR A 752 -29.75 67.32 -7.23
CA THR A 752 -31.19 67.57 -7.05
C THR A 752 -31.46 68.67 -6.02
N GLN A 753 -30.62 68.83 -4.99
CA GLN A 753 -30.72 69.98 -4.07
C GLN A 753 -30.29 71.30 -4.73
N ARG A 754 -29.27 71.31 -5.59
CA ARG A 754 -28.90 72.47 -6.42
C ARG A 754 -30.03 72.83 -7.36
N ASP A 755 -30.60 71.85 -8.06
CA ASP A 755 -31.61 72.06 -9.09
C ASP A 755 -32.92 72.55 -8.48
N PHE A 756 -33.36 71.94 -7.36
CA PHE A 756 -34.45 72.46 -6.57
C PHE A 756 -34.18 73.88 -6.03
N LEU A 757 -32.97 74.17 -5.54
CA LEU A 757 -32.63 75.53 -5.08
C LEU A 757 -32.59 76.54 -6.24
N GLN A 758 -32.18 76.13 -7.45
CA GLN A 758 -32.20 76.95 -8.65
C GLN A 758 -33.64 77.20 -9.11
N GLU A 759 -34.49 76.18 -9.11
CA GLU A 759 -35.93 76.30 -9.39
C GLU A 759 -36.61 77.23 -8.38
N GLN A 760 -36.30 77.11 -7.09
CA GLN A 760 -36.79 78.04 -6.05
C GLN A 760 -36.26 79.47 -6.24
N VAL A 761 -35.01 79.66 -6.70
CA VAL A 761 -34.49 80.99 -7.04
C VAL A 761 -35.22 81.57 -8.25
N ASN A 762 -35.39 80.79 -9.33
CA ASN A 762 -36.11 81.18 -10.54
C ASN A 762 -37.57 81.55 -10.21
N SER A 763 -38.26 80.71 -9.42
CA SER A 763 -39.62 80.95 -8.93
C SER A 763 -39.72 82.21 -8.06
N LEU A 764 -38.76 82.43 -7.15
CA LEU A 764 -38.67 83.67 -6.36
C LEU A 764 -38.30 84.90 -7.19
N GLU A 765 -37.73 84.76 -8.38
CA GLU A 765 -37.44 85.88 -9.30
C GLU A 765 -38.63 86.20 -10.21
N LEU A 766 -39.34 85.17 -10.69
CA LEU A 766 -40.61 85.30 -11.39
C LEU A 766 -41.68 85.91 -10.47
N PHE A 767 -41.78 85.46 -9.21
CA PHE A 767 -42.63 86.08 -8.17
C PHE A 767 -42.28 87.55 -7.87
N LYS A 768 -40.99 87.92 -7.87
CA LYS A 768 -40.58 89.34 -7.79
C LYS A 768 -40.94 90.12 -9.06
N LEU A 769 -41.16 89.47 -10.19
CA LEU A 769 -41.62 90.10 -11.43
C LEU A 769 -43.15 90.32 -11.37
N GLU A 770 -43.91 89.33 -10.93
CA GLU A 770 -45.35 89.40 -10.67
C GLU A 770 -45.71 90.49 -9.65
N ILE A 771 -45.02 90.53 -8.50
CA ILE A 771 -45.27 91.58 -7.50
C ILE A 771 -44.88 92.97 -8.01
N ARG A 772 -43.85 93.09 -8.87
CA ARG A 772 -43.53 94.38 -9.51
C ARG A 772 -44.62 94.79 -10.51
N THR A 773 -45.10 93.88 -11.35
CA THR A 773 -46.19 94.19 -12.30
C THR A 773 -47.50 94.50 -11.60
N LEU A 774 -47.84 93.80 -10.51
CA LEU A 774 -48.99 94.16 -9.66
C LEU A 774 -48.83 95.52 -8.98
N ALA A 775 -47.63 95.83 -8.46
CA ALA A 775 -47.36 97.15 -7.89
C ALA A 775 -47.45 98.26 -8.94
N GLN A 776 -46.93 98.03 -10.15
CA GLN A 776 -47.01 98.94 -11.29
C GLN A 776 -48.45 99.14 -11.81
N ALA A 777 -49.28 98.09 -11.77
CA ALA A 777 -50.70 98.16 -12.14
C ALA A 777 -51.56 98.89 -11.09
N LEU A 778 -51.12 98.91 -9.82
CA LEU A 778 -51.78 99.68 -8.74
C LEU A 778 -51.26 101.12 -8.63
N SER A 779 -50.03 101.40 -9.08
CA SER A 779 -49.48 102.76 -9.09
C SER A 779 -49.94 103.54 -10.33
N ALA A 780 -51.07 104.22 -10.22
CA ALA A 780 -51.37 105.33 -11.13
C ALA A 780 -50.40 106.50 -10.90
N VAL A 781 -50.09 107.24 -11.96
CA VAL A 781 -49.12 108.37 -12.07
C VAL A 781 -47.64 107.95 -12.27
N ASP A 782 -47.00 108.60 -13.24
CA ASP A 782 -45.59 108.40 -13.63
C ASP A 782 -44.57 108.87 -12.57
N GLU A 783 -43.58 108.03 -12.27
CA GLU A 783 -42.22 108.49 -11.93
C GLU A 783 -41.19 107.75 -12.81
N LYS A 784 -40.94 108.31 -14.00
CA LYS A 784 -39.77 107.96 -14.82
C LYS A 784 -38.58 108.83 -14.41
N LYS A 785 -37.45 108.18 -14.11
CA LYS A 785 -36.12 108.75 -13.74
C LYS A 785 -35.97 109.11 -12.25
N GLN A 786 -34.69 109.18 -11.84
CA GLN A 786 -34.16 109.49 -10.50
C GLN A 786 -34.23 108.30 -9.51
N GLU A 787 -33.27 107.38 -9.52
CA GLU A 787 -31.84 107.51 -9.12
C GLU A 787 -31.62 107.90 -7.63
N GLU A 788 -31.03 106.93 -6.92
CA GLU A 788 -30.13 107.06 -5.76
C GLU A 788 -30.59 107.62 -4.40
N ALA A 789 -29.94 107.04 -3.37
CA ALA A 789 -29.70 107.60 -2.02
C ALA A 789 -30.87 108.13 -1.17
N LYS A 790 -31.56 107.24 -0.41
CA LYS A 790 -32.08 107.54 0.95
C LYS A 790 -32.54 106.35 1.84
N THR A 791 -31.99 105.15 1.70
CA THR A 791 -32.32 104.00 2.59
C THR A 791 -31.72 104.11 4.01
N LYS A 792 -32.17 105.09 4.81
CA LYS A 792 -31.81 105.23 6.24
C LYS A 792 -32.92 104.65 7.15
N LYS A 793 -32.51 104.00 8.24
CA LYS A 793 -33.33 103.56 9.40
C LYS A 793 -34.47 102.54 9.14
N LYS A 794 -34.14 101.30 8.74
CA LYS A 794 -34.96 100.11 9.07
C LYS A 794 -34.12 98.99 9.72
N THR A 795 -34.20 98.94 11.05
CA THR A 795 -33.81 97.87 12.01
C THR A 795 -32.67 96.88 11.66
N PHE A 796 -31.56 96.97 12.40
CA PHE A 796 -30.37 96.09 12.32
C PHE A 796 -30.62 94.56 12.37
N LYS A 797 -31.79 94.11 12.88
CA LYS A 797 -32.16 92.68 12.90
C LYS A 797 -32.17 92.02 11.51
N GLY A 798 -32.27 92.79 10.41
CA GLY A 798 -32.14 92.29 9.05
C GLY A 798 -30.71 91.87 8.64
N LEU A 799 -29.69 92.67 9.01
CA LEU A 799 -28.31 92.48 8.55
C LEU A 799 -27.70 91.14 8.96
N VAL A 800 -28.03 90.63 10.16
CA VAL A 800 -27.56 89.31 10.62
C VAL A 800 -28.10 88.17 9.74
N ARG A 801 -29.30 88.30 9.18
CA ARG A 801 -29.86 87.32 8.22
C ARG A 801 -29.16 87.40 6.87
N VAL A 802 -28.85 88.61 6.39
CA VAL A 802 -28.10 88.83 5.14
C VAL A 802 -26.67 88.30 5.26
N PHE A 803 -25.96 88.63 6.34
CA PHE A 803 -24.61 88.12 6.62
C PHE A 803 -24.59 86.59 6.69
N ARG A 804 -25.55 85.96 7.38
CA ARG A 804 -25.66 84.48 7.40
C ARG A 804 -25.91 83.89 6.01
N LYS A 805 -26.76 84.51 5.18
CA LYS A 805 -26.93 84.09 3.77
C LYS A 805 -25.62 84.22 2.98
N GLY A 806 -24.91 85.35 3.11
CA GLY A 806 -23.62 85.59 2.45
C GLY A 806 -22.54 84.59 2.86
N VAL A 807 -22.38 84.31 4.15
CA VAL A 807 -21.41 83.32 4.65
C VAL A 807 -21.79 81.89 4.22
N ILE A 808 -23.07 81.54 4.18
CA ILE A 808 -23.51 80.24 3.62
C ILE A 808 -23.17 80.16 2.13
N ALA A 809 -23.44 81.22 1.35
CA ALA A 809 -23.11 81.28 -0.07
C ALA A 809 -21.59 81.19 -0.32
N ILE A 810 -20.76 81.91 0.45
CA ILE A 810 -19.29 81.84 0.36
C ILE A 810 -18.76 80.47 0.75
N LEU A 811 -19.31 79.82 1.79
CA LEU A 811 -18.91 78.46 2.16
C LEU A 811 -19.38 77.41 1.13
N ALA A 812 -20.54 77.60 0.51
CA ALA A 812 -21.00 76.76 -0.60
C ALA A 812 -20.11 76.97 -1.84
N ALA A 813 -19.81 78.21 -2.21
CA ALA A 813 -18.92 78.56 -3.31
C ALA A 813 -17.49 78.04 -3.10
N ASN A 814 -16.94 78.12 -1.88
CA ASN A 814 -15.63 77.54 -1.57
C ASN A 814 -15.65 75.99 -1.59
N ARG A 815 -16.75 75.35 -1.20
CA ARG A 815 -16.92 73.88 -1.36
C ARG A 815 -17.03 73.48 -2.83
N LEU A 816 -17.79 74.21 -3.63
CA LEU A 816 -17.88 74.01 -5.09
C LEU A 816 -16.53 74.29 -5.78
N LYS A 817 -15.80 75.32 -5.34
CA LYS A 817 -14.45 75.62 -5.82
C LYS A 817 -13.45 74.51 -5.48
N LEU A 818 -13.55 73.90 -4.30
CA LEU A 818 -12.77 72.71 -3.93
C LEU A 818 -13.13 71.49 -4.78
N LEU A 819 -14.42 71.24 -5.04
CA LEU A 819 -14.87 70.19 -5.96
C LEU A 819 -14.47 70.43 -7.42
N GLY A 820 -14.29 71.71 -7.80
CA GLY A 820 -13.80 72.15 -9.11
C GLY A 820 -12.29 72.40 -9.18
N GLN A 821 -11.49 71.96 -8.20
CA GLN A 821 -10.02 71.99 -8.31
C GLN A 821 -9.55 70.94 -9.34
N SER A 822 -8.63 71.33 -10.22
CA SER A 822 -8.23 70.52 -11.36
C SER A 822 -7.28 69.38 -10.97
N CYS A 823 -7.85 68.25 -10.58
CA CYS A 823 -7.17 66.96 -10.58
C CYS A 823 -6.83 66.50 -12.01
N ALA A 824 -5.88 65.57 -12.14
CA ALA A 824 -5.54 64.93 -13.41
C ALA A 824 -6.67 63.98 -13.84
N PHE A 825 -7.59 64.47 -14.67
CA PHE A 825 -8.74 63.73 -15.15
C PHE A 825 -8.40 62.73 -16.27
N LEU A 826 -9.07 61.58 -16.23
CA LEU A 826 -9.07 60.56 -17.27
C LEU A 826 -10.34 60.68 -18.13
N PHE A 827 -11.52 60.54 -17.49
CA PHE A 827 -12.82 60.74 -18.11
C PHE A 827 -13.87 61.18 -17.07
N THR A 828 -15.07 61.52 -17.53
CA THR A 828 -16.23 61.82 -16.68
C THR A 828 -17.29 60.73 -16.88
N TRP A 829 -17.61 60.00 -15.83
CA TRP A 829 -18.68 59.00 -15.87
C TRP A 829 -20.05 59.68 -15.72
N MET A 830 -20.97 59.42 -16.65
CA MET A 830 -22.36 59.85 -16.58
C MET A 830 -23.27 58.65 -16.80
N GLU A 831 -24.25 58.49 -15.92
CA GLU A 831 -25.38 57.59 -16.13
C GLU A 831 -26.37 58.25 -17.10
N SER A 832 -27.09 57.46 -17.91
CA SER A 832 -27.81 57.94 -19.11
C SER A 832 -29.06 58.80 -18.86
N CYS A 833 -29.25 59.33 -17.66
CA CYS A 833 -30.47 59.98 -17.19
C CYS A 833 -30.21 61.42 -16.74
N LYS A 834 -30.36 62.36 -17.70
CA LYS A 834 -30.34 63.83 -17.56
C LYS A 834 -28.94 64.47 -17.41
N GLU A 835 -28.82 65.68 -17.93
CA GLU A 835 -27.59 66.49 -17.95
C GLU A 835 -27.26 67.07 -16.56
N GLY A 836 -26.74 66.24 -15.64
CA GLY A 836 -26.62 66.61 -14.23
C GLY A 836 -25.50 65.95 -13.43
N ILE A 837 -24.30 66.52 -13.48
CA ILE A 837 -23.11 66.16 -12.67
C ILE A 837 -22.62 64.72 -12.88
N GLY A 838 -21.80 64.54 -13.91
CA GLY A 838 -20.96 63.35 -14.04
C GLY A 838 -19.84 63.28 -12.99
N MET A 839 -19.41 62.07 -12.67
CA MET A 839 -18.35 61.79 -11.69
C MET A 839 -16.97 61.81 -12.36
N LEU A 840 -16.04 62.59 -11.83
CA LEU A 840 -14.69 62.71 -12.37
C LEU A 840 -13.83 61.50 -11.99
N VAL A 841 -13.32 60.77 -12.99
CA VAL A 841 -12.35 59.68 -12.79
C VAL A 841 -10.95 60.27 -12.99
N CYS A 842 -10.07 60.08 -12.01
CA CYS A 842 -8.74 60.69 -11.96
C CYS A 842 -7.63 59.64 -11.90
N THR A 843 -6.45 59.96 -12.44
CA THR A 843 -5.22 59.17 -12.32
C THR A 843 -4.22 59.86 -11.39
N GLY A 844 -3.37 59.09 -10.69
CA GLY A 844 -2.21 59.66 -10.00
C GLY A 844 -1.13 60.09 -10.99
N GLU A 845 -0.45 61.21 -10.71
CA GLU A 845 0.69 61.66 -11.53
C GLU A 845 2.00 61.02 -11.03
N PRO A 846 2.84 60.44 -11.91
CA PRO A 846 4.21 60.06 -11.55
C PRO A 846 5.02 61.32 -11.20
N LYS A 847 6.06 61.15 -10.36
CA LYS A 847 6.81 62.25 -9.71
C LYS A 847 7.60 63.22 -10.63
N ASP A 848 7.47 63.11 -11.95
CA ASP A 848 8.26 63.85 -12.94
C ASP A 848 7.73 65.27 -13.19
N LYS A 849 8.40 66.26 -12.59
CA LYS A 849 8.04 67.69 -12.62
C LYS A 849 8.37 68.36 -13.97
N ARG A 850 7.67 68.00 -15.06
CA ARG A 850 7.87 68.61 -16.39
C ARG A 850 6.59 69.26 -16.92
N GLN A 851 6.64 70.58 -17.16
CA GLN A 851 5.54 71.32 -17.80
C GLN A 851 5.56 71.10 -19.31
N PHE A 852 4.50 70.49 -19.86
CA PHE A 852 4.42 70.21 -21.30
C PHE A 852 3.45 71.16 -22.06
N PRO A 853 3.71 71.46 -23.35
CA PRO A 853 2.86 72.30 -24.20
C PRO A 853 1.41 71.81 -24.29
N LYS A 854 0.49 72.69 -24.70
CA LYS A 854 -0.96 72.40 -24.67
C LYS A 854 -1.42 71.26 -25.58
N HIS A 855 -0.68 70.93 -26.66
CA HIS A 855 -1.17 70.00 -27.71
C HIS A 855 -0.75 68.53 -27.57
N GLN A 856 0.24 68.18 -26.74
CA GLN A 856 0.61 66.76 -26.50
C GLN A 856 -0.13 66.12 -25.30
N ARG A 857 -0.95 66.89 -24.58
CA ARG A 857 -1.47 66.51 -23.26
C ARG A 857 -2.41 65.30 -23.26
N GLU A 858 -3.11 65.05 -24.37
CA GLU A 858 -4.10 63.97 -24.44
C GLU A 858 -3.44 62.59 -24.62
N GLN A 859 -2.50 62.49 -25.56
CA GLN A 859 -1.63 61.31 -25.70
C GLN A 859 -0.79 61.09 -24.43
N LEU A 860 -0.23 62.16 -23.85
CA LEU A 860 0.57 62.05 -22.63
C LEU A 860 -0.26 61.60 -21.43
N ARG A 861 -1.51 62.05 -21.28
CA ARG A 861 -2.47 61.53 -20.28
C ARG A 861 -2.77 60.06 -20.50
N CYS A 862 -2.98 59.61 -21.74
CA CYS A 862 -3.21 58.20 -22.03
C CYS A 862 -1.99 57.35 -21.65
N LEU A 863 -0.78 57.81 -21.94
CA LEU A 863 0.47 57.14 -21.54
C LEU A 863 0.69 57.16 -20.02
N GLN A 864 0.39 58.27 -19.34
CA GLN A 864 0.45 58.37 -17.89
C GLN A 864 -0.59 57.48 -17.21
N ALA A 865 -1.81 57.41 -17.76
CA ALA A 865 -2.88 56.54 -17.29
C ALA A 865 -2.51 55.07 -17.48
N LEU A 866 -1.98 54.68 -18.64
CA LEU A 866 -1.45 53.33 -18.88
C LEU A 866 -0.34 53.00 -17.87
N ALA A 867 0.69 53.84 -17.76
CA ALA A 867 1.80 53.63 -16.83
C ALA A 867 1.37 53.57 -15.35
N TRP A 868 0.30 54.28 -14.97
CA TRP A 868 -0.28 54.22 -13.63
C TRP A 868 -1.10 52.93 -13.42
N LEU A 869 -1.96 52.57 -14.37
CA LEU A 869 -2.79 51.36 -14.34
C LEU A 869 -1.97 50.06 -14.43
N THR A 870 -0.83 50.07 -15.12
CA THR A 870 0.12 48.94 -15.20
C THR A 870 1.26 49.03 -14.19
N SER A 871 1.18 49.92 -13.18
CA SER A 871 2.25 50.11 -12.22
C SER A 871 2.36 48.93 -11.24
N SER A 872 3.52 48.29 -11.22
CA SER A 872 3.92 47.31 -10.18
C SER A 872 3.82 47.90 -8.78
N ASP A 873 4.16 49.18 -8.64
CA ASP A 873 4.17 49.88 -7.37
C ASP A 873 2.74 50.15 -6.90
N LEU A 874 1.82 50.47 -7.82
CA LEU A 874 0.39 50.56 -7.50
C LEU A 874 -0.18 49.20 -7.07
N LEU A 875 0.15 48.12 -7.80
CA LEU A 875 -0.27 46.76 -7.45
C LEU A 875 0.24 46.35 -6.06
N GLY A 876 1.54 46.52 -5.79
CA GLY A 876 2.14 46.28 -4.48
C GLY A 876 1.60 47.19 -3.37
N THR A 877 1.24 48.43 -3.71
CA THR A 877 0.58 49.39 -2.81
C THR A 877 -0.82 48.92 -2.41
N VAL A 878 -1.62 48.46 -3.38
CA VAL A 878 -2.96 47.88 -3.14
C VAL A 878 -2.83 46.61 -2.30
N ILE A 879 -1.99 45.65 -2.71
CA ILE A 879 -1.76 44.41 -1.97
C ILE A 879 -1.37 44.69 -0.52
N SER A 880 -0.34 45.52 -0.29
CA SER A 880 0.14 45.89 1.05
C SER A 880 -0.79 46.80 1.84
N SER A 881 -1.93 47.23 1.29
CA SER A 881 -3.02 47.86 2.05
C SER A 881 -4.10 46.87 2.46
N MET A 882 -4.27 45.78 1.71
CA MET A 882 -5.29 44.76 1.91
C MET A 882 -4.81 43.55 2.71
N THR A 883 -3.52 43.48 3.10
CA THR A 883 -2.96 42.31 3.82
C THR A 883 -3.70 41.96 5.11
N GLU A 884 -4.05 42.93 5.94
CA GLU A 884 -4.81 42.69 7.19
C GLU A 884 -6.23 42.17 6.91
N LEU A 885 -6.92 42.75 5.92
CA LEU A 885 -8.24 42.29 5.52
C LEU A 885 -8.20 40.88 4.92
N GLN A 886 -7.19 40.57 4.09
CA GLN A 886 -6.94 39.22 3.60
C GLN A 886 -6.62 38.24 4.74
N GLU A 887 -5.78 38.64 5.69
CA GLU A 887 -5.42 37.78 6.81
C GLU A 887 -6.66 37.41 7.62
N VAL A 888 -7.53 38.38 7.93
CA VAL A 888 -8.83 38.12 8.56
C VAL A 888 -9.71 37.22 7.69
N ILE A 889 -9.91 37.53 6.40
CA ILE A 889 -10.73 36.71 5.49
C ILE A 889 -10.21 35.27 5.41
N SER A 890 -8.90 35.08 5.31
CA SER A 890 -8.27 33.75 5.20
C SER A 890 -8.29 32.91 6.48
N LYS A 891 -8.52 33.56 7.64
CA LYS A 891 -8.54 32.92 8.97
C LYS A 891 -9.94 32.77 9.56
N THR A 892 -10.97 33.37 8.95
CA THR A 892 -12.29 33.44 9.60
C THR A 892 -13.29 32.49 8.95
N ASP A 893 -13.80 31.56 9.77
CA ASP A 893 -15.03 30.82 9.48
C ASP A 893 -16.20 31.80 9.27
N PRO A 894 -16.95 31.71 8.14
CA PRO A 894 -18.07 32.61 7.86
C PRO A 894 -19.20 32.58 8.91
N ASN A 895 -19.25 31.54 9.76
CA ASN A 895 -20.28 31.38 10.79
C ASN A 895 -19.94 32.06 12.14
N SER A 896 -18.78 32.70 12.27
CA SER A 896 -18.35 33.32 13.53
C SER A 896 -18.92 34.73 13.74
N ARG A 897 -19.83 34.94 14.71
CA ARG A 897 -20.28 36.30 15.12
C ARG A 897 -19.12 37.26 15.43
N ILE A 898 -18.03 36.74 15.98
CA ILE A 898 -16.85 37.52 16.39
C ILE A 898 -16.12 38.07 15.14
N CYS A 899 -16.29 37.45 13.96
CA CYS A 899 -15.85 37.98 12.67
C CYS A 899 -16.28 39.44 12.47
N GLY A 900 -17.54 39.78 12.75
CA GLY A 900 -18.14 41.04 12.33
C GLY A 900 -17.34 42.27 12.76
N HIS A 901 -16.91 42.32 14.02
CA HIS A 901 -16.11 43.45 14.52
C HIS A 901 -14.67 43.44 14.01
N LEU A 902 -14.04 42.28 13.87
CA LEU A 902 -12.68 42.14 13.35
C LEU A 902 -12.61 42.47 11.85
N LEU A 903 -13.58 42.00 11.06
CA LEU A 903 -13.72 42.27 9.63
C LEU A 903 -14.04 43.75 9.39
N ILE A 904 -14.95 44.37 10.16
CA ILE A 904 -15.22 45.81 10.08
C ILE A 904 -13.98 46.63 10.49
N GLY A 905 -13.21 46.17 11.47
CA GLY A 905 -11.95 46.79 11.89
C GLY A 905 -10.89 46.71 10.79
N ALA A 906 -10.61 45.51 10.28
CA ALA A 906 -9.66 45.27 9.21
C ALA A 906 -10.06 45.98 7.91
N ALA A 907 -11.36 45.99 7.54
CA ALA A 907 -11.86 46.75 6.39
C ALA A 907 -11.67 48.26 6.54
N LYS A 908 -11.92 48.82 7.73
CA LYS A 908 -11.64 50.25 8.02
C LYS A 908 -10.15 50.56 7.96
N ASN A 909 -9.30 49.72 8.55
CA ASN A 909 -7.85 49.88 8.55
C ASN A 909 -7.26 49.74 7.14
N SER A 910 -7.68 48.73 6.38
CA SER A 910 -7.27 48.51 4.99
C SER A 910 -7.77 49.60 4.07
N PHE A 911 -9.01 50.09 4.23
CA PHE A 911 -9.49 51.25 3.48
C PHE A 911 -8.73 52.53 3.83
N ALA A 912 -8.46 52.79 5.12
CA ALA A 912 -7.64 53.94 5.53
C ALA A 912 -6.22 53.85 4.92
N LYS A 913 -5.54 52.70 5.06
CA LYS A 913 -4.23 52.45 4.47
C LYS A 913 -4.22 52.55 2.94
N LEU A 914 -5.28 52.08 2.27
CA LEU A 914 -5.46 52.24 0.83
C LEU A 914 -5.58 53.73 0.48
N MET A 915 -6.44 54.47 1.17
CA MET A 915 -6.66 55.89 0.92
C MET A 915 -5.45 56.76 1.25
N ASP A 916 -4.70 56.48 2.31
CA ASP A 916 -3.47 57.20 2.67
C ASP A 916 -2.35 56.95 1.65
N LYS A 917 -2.18 55.69 1.22
CA LYS A 917 -1.20 55.31 0.18
C LYS A 917 -1.59 55.84 -1.20
N LEU A 918 -2.87 55.75 -1.59
CA LEU A 918 -3.38 56.34 -2.84
C LEU A 918 -3.29 57.86 -2.82
N SER A 919 -3.59 58.51 -1.69
CA SER A 919 -3.38 59.97 -1.53
C SER A 919 -1.90 60.32 -1.72
N SER A 920 -0.98 59.52 -1.18
CA SER A 920 0.46 59.68 -1.40
C SER A 920 0.89 59.47 -2.85
N ALA A 921 0.12 58.73 -3.65
CA ALA A 921 0.33 58.52 -5.09
C ALA A 921 -0.45 59.51 -5.99
N MET A 922 -1.39 60.29 -5.44
CA MET A 922 -2.17 61.32 -6.14
C MET A 922 -1.75 62.75 -5.78
N ALA A 923 -1.01 62.96 -4.68
CA ALA A 923 -0.61 64.27 -4.19
C ALA A 923 0.62 64.87 -4.90
N SER A 924 0.49 65.18 -6.20
CA SER A 924 1.48 65.96 -6.95
C SER A 924 1.34 67.48 -6.77
N ILE A 925 0.20 67.95 -6.25
CA ILE A 925 -0.12 69.37 -6.03
C ILE A 925 0.02 69.74 -4.54
N PRO A 926 0.83 70.75 -4.16
CA PRO A 926 1.09 71.06 -2.75
C PRO A 926 -0.11 71.72 -2.05
N LEU A 927 -0.70 71.00 -1.10
CA LEU A 927 -1.74 71.47 -0.18
C LEU A 927 -1.19 72.42 0.91
N HIS A 928 -0.53 73.50 0.49
CA HIS A 928 -0.23 74.63 1.37
C HIS A 928 -1.44 75.58 1.44
N SER A 929 -1.78 76.02 2.66
CA SER A 929 -2.93 76.88 2.97
C SER A 929 -4.33 76.24 2.86
N SER A 930 -4.59 75.24 3.69
CA SER A 930 -5.70 75.37 4.65
C SER A 930 -5.58 74.37 5.80
N ARG A 931 -6.08 74.72 6.99
CA ARG A 931 -6.48 73.68 7.95
C ARG A 931 -7.54 72.83 7.26
N SER A 932 -7.36 71.52 7.26
CA SER A 932 -8.39 70.58 6.85
C SER A 932 -9.70 70.91 7.56
N ILE A 933 -10.84 70.85 6.87
CA ILE A 933 -12.15 70.83 7.54
C ILE A 933 -12.38 69.42 8.09
N THR A 934 -11.46 68.99 8.96
CA THR A 934 -11.68 67.88 9.88
C THR A 934 -12.84 68.27 10.78
N TYR A 935 -13.93 67.50 10.74
CA TYR A 935 -15.21 67.81 11.38
C TYR A 935 -15.17 67.72 12.93
N VAL A 936 -13.99 67.88 13.53
CA VAL A 936 -13.61 67.50 14.90
C VAL A 936 -13.78 68.65 15.90
N GLU A 937 -13.58 69.92 15.49
CA GLU A 937 -13.96 71.08 16.31
C GLU A 937 -15.48 71.15 16.44
N LYS A 938 -15.99 70.58 17.55
CA LYS A 938 -17.36 70.85 18.06
C LYS A 938 -17.54 72.37 18.12
N ASP A 939 -18.66 72.85 17.59
CA ASP A 939 -19.07 74.26 17.53
C ASP A 939 -18.29 75.19 16.57
N SER A 940 -17.40 74.66 15.72
CA SER A 940 -16.90 75.36 14.53
C SER A 940 -18.05 75.99 13.73
N LEU A 941 -17.90 77.23 13.25
CA LEU A 941 -18.92 77.94 12.45
C LEU A 941 -19.37 77.10 11.24
N VAL A 942 -18.44 76.39 10.59
CA VAL A 942 -18.74 75.51 9.45
C VAL A 942 -19.60 74.32 9.88
N GLN A 943 -19.34 73.73 11.06
CA GLN A 943 -20.15 72.65 11.60
C GLN A 943 -21.53 73.16 12.04
N ARG A 944 -21.62 74.35 12.64
CA ARG A 944 -22.90 74.99 13.03
C ARG A 944 -23.75 75.39 11.83
N LEU A 945 -23.14 75.89 10.75
CA LEU A 945 -23.82 76.20 9.50
C LEU A 945 -24.18 74.94 8.71
N ALA A 946 -23.35 73.88 8.73
CA ALA A 946 -23.70 72.59 8.13
C ALA A 946 -24.85 71.89 8.88
N ARG A 947 -24.85 71.91 10.22
CA ARG A 947 -25.98 71.48 11.06
C ARG A 947 -27.21 72.36 10.81
N GLY A 948 -27.04 73.66 10.61
CA GLY A 948 -28.11 74.60 10.27
C GLY A 948 -28.75 74.29 8.92
N LEU A 949 -27.94 74.10 7.87
CA LEU A 949 -28.39 73.74 6.53
C LEU A 949 -29.02 72.34 6.52
N HIS A 950 -28.40 71.36 7.16
CA HIS A 950 -28.99 70.02 7.31
C HIS A 950 -30.31 70.08 8.09
N LYS A 951 -30.41 70.86 9.16
CA LYS A 951 -31.69 71.07 9.86
C LYS A 951 -32.73 71.73 8.96
N VAL A 952 -32.37 72.73 8.14
CA VAL A 952 -33.29 73.35 7.18
C VAL A 952 -33.75 72.34 6.11
N ASN A 953 -32.83 71.60 5.48
CA ASN A 953 -33.17 70.63 4.44
C ASN A 953 -33.97 69.44 5.00
N THR A 954 -33.61 68.93 6.18
CA THR A 954 -34.34 67.86 6.86
C THR A 954 -35.72 68.33 7.32
N LEU A 955 -35.90 69.58 7.77
CA LEU A 955 -37.23 70.13 8.05
C LEU A 955 -38.05 70.35 6.77
N ALA A 956 -37.44 70.82 5.69
CA ALA A 956 -38.12 70.98 4.39
C ALA A 956 -38.61 69.63 3.84
N LEU A 957 -37.77 68.60 3.88
CA LEU A 957 -38.15 67.22 3.54
C LEU A 957 -39.23 66.68 4.48
N LYS A 958 -39.11 66.89 5.79
CA LYS A 958 -40.03 66.33 6.81
C LYS A 958 -41.41 66.99 6.85
N TYR A 959 -41.56 68.24 6.40
CA TYR A 959 -42.85 68.93 6.31
C TYR A 959 -43.48 68.89 4.90
N GLY A 960 -42.82 68.27 3.92
CA GLY A 960 -43.20 68.33 2.52
C GLY A 960 -42.90 69.69 1.88
N LEU A 961 -42.23 69.69 0.73
CA LEU A 961 -41.82 70.93 0.04
C LEU A 961 -42.96 71.59 -0.77
N CYS A 962 -44.15 71.69 -0.16
CA CYS A 962 -45.33 72.35 -0.72
C CYS A 962 -45.69 73.67 0.00
N SER A 963 -44.93 74.09 1.02
CA SER A 963 -45.27 75.20 1.92
C SER A 963 -45.01 76.62 1.38
N HIS A 964 -44.73 76.79 0.09
CA HIS A 964 -44.83 78.09 -0.61
C HIS A 964 -46.14 78.28 -1.39
N ILE A 965 -46.99 77.24 -1.48
CA ILE A 965 -48.38 77.35 -1.95
C ILE A 965 -49.14 78.47 -1.20
N PRO A 966 -48.97 78.73 0.11
CA PRO A 966 -49.62 79.87 0.77
C PRO A 966 -49.25 81.23 0.19
N ILE A 967 -48.04 81.41 -0.35
CA ILE A 967 -47.62 82.70 -0.93
C ILE A 967 -48.13 82.86 -2.36
N MET A 968 -48.08 81.81 -3.19
CA MET A 968 -48.71 81.86 -4.52
C MET A 968 -50.25 81.93 -4.44
N LYS A 969 -50.87 81.22 -3.50
CA LYS A 969 -52.28 81.43 -3.16
C LYS A 969 -52.53 82.82 -2.55
N SER A 970 -51.55 83.46 -1.92
CA SER A 970 -51.68 84.85 -1.45
C SER A 970 -51.59 85.87 -2.58
N THR A 971 -50.70 85.71 -3.58
CA THR A 971 -50.72 86.58 -4.77
C THR A 971 -51.95 86.33 -5.64
N ALA A 972 -52.38 85.08 -5.82
CA ALA A 972 -53.63 84.76 -6.51
C ALA A 972 -54.88 85.26 -5.74
N ALA A 973 -54.91 85.15 -4.41
CA ALA A 973 -55.98 85.72 -3.59
C ALA A 973 -55.93 87.25 -3.54
N LEU A 974 -54.74 87.86 -3.55
CA LEU A 974 -54.58 89.31 -3.64
C LEU A 974 -55.00 89.82 -5.02
N GLN A 975 -54.66 89.13 -6.11
CA GLN A 975 -55.20 89.37 -7.44
C GLN A 975 -56.73 89.26 -7.45
N LYS A 976 -57.29 88.18 -6.89
CA LYS A 976 -58.75 87.98 -6.77
C LYS A 976 -59.42 89.05 -5.87
N GLN A 977 -58.75 89.53 -4.83
CA GLN A 977 -59.24 90.63 -3.98
C GLN A 977 -59.11 92.00 -4.64
N ILE A 978 -58.04 92.27 -5.39
CA ILE A 978 -57.87 93.50 -6.20
C ILE A 978 -58.93 93.52 -7.30
N PHE A 979 -59.11 92.41 -8.02
CA PHE A 979 -60.13 92.25 -9.05
C PHE A 979 -61.55 92.37 -8.48
N GLY A 980 -61.84 91.67 -7.38
CA GLY A 980 -63.11 91.81 -6.66
C GLY A 980 -63.28 93.16 -5.95
N PHE A 981 -62.22 93.94 -5.77
CA PHE A 981 -62.28 95.33 -5.31
C PHE A 981 -62.55 96.28 -6.47
N THR A 982 -61.89 96.14 -7.63
CA THR A 982 -62.20 96.95 -8.82
C THR A 982 -63.58 96.63 -9.40
N GLN A 983 -64.05 95.38 -9.37
CA GLN A 983 -65.42 95.03 -9.70
C GLN A 983 -66.43 95.70 -8.75
N ARG A 984 -66.21 95.65 -7.43
CA ARG A 984 -67.09 96.33 -6.45
C ARG A 984 -66.99 97.86 -6.52
N LEU A 985 -65.82 98.42 -6.82
CA LEU A 985 -65.64 99.85 -7.04
C LEU A 985 -66.35 100.31 -8.32
N HIS A 986 -66.33 99.47 -9.37
CA HIS A 986 -67.07 99.70 -10.61
C HIS A 986 -68.58 99.63 -10.36
N ALA A 987 -69.08 98.57 -9.70
CA ALA A 987 -70.48 98.45 -9.31
C ALA A 987 -70.93 99.64 -8.43
N ALA A 988 -70.17 100.00 -7.40
CA ALA A 988 -70.48 101.12 -6.53
C ALA A 988 -70.39 102.49 -7.25
N GLU A 989 -69.56 102.66 -8.29
CA GLU A 989 -69.55 103.88 -9.11
C GLU A 989 -70.69 103.87 -10.17
N VAL A 990 -71.18 102.70 -10.60
CA VAL A 990 -72.40 102.55 -11.39
C VAL A 990 -73.65 102.84 -10.55
N GLU A 991 -73.79 102.25 -9.37
CA GLU A 991 -74.82 102.58 -8.37
C GLU A 991 -74.74 104.05 -7.97
N ARG A 992 -73.55 104.61 -7.73
CA ARG A 992 -73.39 106.05 -7.46
C ARG A 992 -73.79 106.91 -8.67
N ARG A 993 -73.77 106.38 -9.89
CA ARG A 993 -74.30 107.07 -11.08
C ARG A 993 -75.82 106.94 -11.18
N SER A 994 -76.41 105.76 -10.94
CA SER A 994 -77.88 105.62 -10.88
C SER A 994 -78.47 106.45 -9.74
N LEU A 995 -77.92 106.35 -8.52
CA LEU A 995 -78.31 107.16 -7.38
C LEU A 995 -78.09 108.67 -7.60
N ARG A 996 -77.11 109.08 -8.42
CA ARG A 996 -76.97 110.49 -8.84
C ARG A 996 -78.10 110.90 -9.79
N LEU A 997 -78.48 110.04 -10.74
CA LEU A 997 -79.60 110.27 -11.66
C LEU A 997 -80.93 110.29 -10.90
N GLU A 998 -81.21 109.28 -10.09
CA GLU A 998 -82.34 109.22 -9.17
C GLU A 998 -82.38 110.45 -8.25
N VAL A 999 -81.27 110.87 -7.63
CA VAL A 999 -81.25 112.10 -6.82
C VAL A 999 -81.51 113.36 -7.64
N THR A 1000 -81.20 113.40 -8.95
CA THR A 1000 -81.66 114.50 -9.82
C THR A 1000 -83.14 114.40 -10.21
N GLU A 1001 -83.70 113.20 -10.30
CA GLU A 1001 -85.13 112.97 -10.56
C GLU A 1001 -85.98 113.22 -9.31
N TYR A 1002 -85.60 112.69 -8.15
CA TYR A 1002 -86.16 113.04 -6.85
C TYR A 1002 -86.07 114.55 -6.57
N LYS A 1003 -85.00 115.25 -6.98
CA LYS A 1003 -84.97 116.73 -6.89
C LYS A 1003 -85.97 117.40 -7.81
N ARG A 1004 -86.30 116.81 -8.97
CA ARG A 1004 -87.34 117.30 -9.90
C ARG A 1004 -88.73 117.03 -9.32
N THR A 1005 -89.02 115.80 -8.89
CA THR A 1005 -90.32 115.44 -8.31
C THR A 1005 -90.57 116.08 -6.94
N VAL A 1006 -89.55 116.32 -6.11
CA VAL A 1006 -89.69 117.13 -4.88
C VAL A 1006 -89.97 118.61 -5.21
N HIS A 1007 -89.50 119.12 -6.36
CA HIS A 1007 -89.85 120.48 -6.79
C HIS A 1007 -91.30 120.58 -7.28
N GLU A 1008 -91.82 119.52 -7.90
CA GLU A 1008 -93.24 119.39 -8.28
C GLU A 1008 -94.14 119.15 -7.06
N MET A 1009 -93.78 118.21 -6.19
CA MET A 1009 -94.45 117.99 -4.90
C MET A 1009 -94.40 119.22 -4.00
N LYS A 1010 -93.43 120.14 -4.15
CA LYS A 1010 -93.47 121.42 -3.42
C LYS A 1010 -94.58 122.33 -3.92
N LYS A 1011 -94.83 122.38 -5.23
CA LYS A 1011 -96.00 123.09 -5.80
C LYS A 1011 -97.33 122.46 -5.37
N GLU A 1012 -97.39 121.12 -5.26
CA GLU A 1012 -98.56 120.43 -4.72
C GLU A 1012 -98.66 120.51 -3.19
N LEU A 1013 -97.56 120.72 -2.46
CA LEU A 1013 -97.58 120.99 -1.01
C LEU A 1013 -98.15 122.38 -0.73
N ASP A 1014 -97.79 123.39 -1.53
CA ASP A 1014 -98.36 124.74 -1.42
C ASP A 1014 -99.89 124.74 -1.65
N LYS A 1015 -100.40 123.84 -2.50
CA LYS A 1015 -101.84 123.54 -2.63
C LYS A 1015 -102.39 122.68 -1.49
N SER A 1016 -101.68 121.62 -1.10
CA SER A 1016 -102.14 120.71 -0.04
C SER A 1016 -102.20 121.38 1.32
N GLN A 1017 -101.43 122.44 1.56
CA GLN A 1017 -101.54 123.25 2.78
C GLN A 1017 -102.87 124.01 2.87
N SER A 1018 -103.48 124.40 1.75
CA SER A 1018 -104.84 124.99 1.77
C SER A 1018 -105.94 123.94 2.04
N LEU A 1019 -105.68 122.67 1.75
CA LEU A 1019 -106.57 121.55 2.08
C LEU A 1019 -106.33 121.01 3.50
N GLN A 1020 -105.09 121.04 4.00
CA GLN A 1020 -104.75 120.61 5.37
C GLN A 1020 -105.51 121.42 6.42
N THR A 1021 -105.84 122.69 6.14
CA THR A 1021 -106.66 123.55 7.00
C THR A 1021 -108.10 123.03 7.17
N GLN A 1022 -108.58 122.17 6.26
CA GLN A 1022 -109.95 121.64 6.25
C GLN A 1022 -110.07 120.23 6.89
N LEU A 1023 -108.96 119.55 7.20
CA LEU A 1023 -108.98 118.12 7.58
C LEU A 1023 -108.69 117.85 9.08
N ASN A 1024 -108.44 118.88 9.89
CA ASN A 1024 -108.00 118.72 11.29
C ASN A 1024 -109.10 118.29 12.30
N GLU A 1025 -110.30 117.91 11.85
CA GLU A 1025 -111.49 117.86 12.73
C GLU A 1025 -111.83 116.49 13.36
N PHE A 1026 -111.44 115.33 12.82
CA PHE A 1026 -111.94 114.01 13.29
C PHE A 1026 -110.85 112.96 13.67
N LYS A 1027 -110.93 112.44 14.91
CA LYS A 1027 -109.88 111.71 15.68
C LYS A 1027 -110.13 110.18 15.88
N HIS A 1028 -109.43 109.53 16.84
CA HIS A 1028 -109.16 108.06 16.95
C HIS A 1028 -108.72 107.65 18.39
N SER A 1029 -108.66 106.39 18.90
CA SER A 1029 -109.14 105.03 18.51
C SER A 1029 -108.84 103.94 19.60
N LYS A 1030 -109.34 102.68 19.42
CA LYS A 1030 -108.89 101.36 19.98
C LYS A 1030 -109.24 100.88 21.43
N LEU A 1031 -109.29 99.53 21.59
CA LEU A 1031 -109.31 98.69 22.83
C LEU A 1031 -108.88 97.22 22.50
N ILE A 1032 -108.78 96.29 23.49
CA ILE A 1032 -107.95 95.02 23.45
C ILE A 1032 -108.67 93.74 23.98
N THR A 1033 -108.30 92.52 23.53
CA THR A 1033 -108.96 91.21 23.87
C THR A 1033 -108.07 89.93 23.99
N HIS A 1034 -108.59 88.93 24.73
CA HIS A 1034 -108.31 87.47 24.85
C HIS A 1034 -106.89 86.83 24.80
N GLU A 1035 -106.08 87.04 23.75
CA GLU A 1035 -105.04 86.08 23.28
C GLU A 1035 -103.97 85.67 24.31
N LYS A 1036 -103.73 86.47 25.35
CA LYS A 1036 -102.66 86.24 26.33
C LYS A 1036 -102.92 85.10 27.34
N PHE A 1037 -104.09 84.48 27.33
CA PHE A 1037 -104.40 83.39 28.26
C PHE A 1037 -103.96 82.02 27.73
N GLU A 1038 -104.24 81.72 26.45
CA GLU A 1038 -103.97 80.39 25.86
C GLU A 1038 -102.47 80.05 25.80
N SER A 1039 -101.63 81.05 25.50
CA SER A 1039 -100.17 80.92 25.48
C SER A 1039 -99.57 80.40 26.81
N ALA A 1040 -100.22 80.65 27.95
CA ALA A 1040 -99.75 80.16 29.26
C ALA A 1040 -100.09 78.67 29.49
N CYS A 1041 -101.15 78.16 28.86
CA CYS A 1041 -101.54 76.76 28.93
C CYS A 1041 -100.66 75.87 28.03
N GLU A 1042 -100.28 76.36 26.85
CA GLU A 1042 -99.37 75.64 25.95
C GLU A 1042 -97.96 75.48 26.53
N GLU A 1043 -97.42 76.51 27.20
CA GLU A 1043 -96.07 76.47 27.77
C GLU A 1043 -95.96 75.44 28.92
N LEU A 1044 -97.01 75.30 29.74
CA LEU A 1044 -97.09 74.28 30.80
C LEU A 1044 -97.12 72.86 30.21
N ASN A 1045 -97.87 72.64 29.13
CA ASN A 1045 -97.98 71.32 28.49
C ASN A 1045 -96.64 70.91 27.83
N ASN A 1046 -95.91 71.88 27.27
CA ASN A 1046 -94.56 71.69 26.74
C ASN A 1046 -93.50 71.39 27.81
N ALA A 1047 -93.71 71.77 29.08
CA ALA A 1047 -92.81 71.42 30.17
C ALA A 1047 -92.91 69.93 30.53
N LEU A 1048 -94.13 69.40 30.67
CA LEU A 1048 -94.38 67.99 31.03
C LEU A 1048 -93.79 67.00 30.01
N LEU A 1049 -93.81 67.35 28.72
CA LEU A 1049 -93.23 66.52 27.65
C LEU A 1049 -91.70 66.37 27.78
N ARG A 1050 -91.00 67.39 28.29
CA ARG A 1050 -89.54 67.36 28.51
C ARG A 1050 -89.17 66.46 29.69
N GLU A 1051 -89.99 66.46 30.74
CA GLU A 1051 -89.83 65.58 31.92
C GLU A 1051 -89.86 64.10 31.49
N GLN A 1052 -90.86 63.70 30.68
CA GLN A 1052 -90.96 62.33 30.17
C GLN A 1052 -89.76 61.92 29.30
N GLN A 1053 -89.25 62.83 28.45
CA GLN A 1053 -88.05 62.56 27.65
C GLN A 1053 -86.80 62.35 28.50
N ALA A 1054 -86.64 63.12 29.59
CA ALA A 1054 -85.55 62.94 30.54
C ALA A 1054 -85.65 61.60 31.29
N GLN A 1055 -86.87 61.15 31.64
CA GLN A 1055 -87.09 59.85 32.28
C GLN A 1055 -86.66 58.67 31.38
N MET A 1056 -86.91 58.75 30.06
CA MET A 1056 -86.49 57.69 29.12
C MET A 1056 -84.97 57.61 29.01
N LEU A 1057 -84.27 58.74 28.89
CA LEU A 1057 -82.80 58.79 28.80
C LEU A 1057 -82.12 58.20 30.05
N LEU A 1058 -82.68 58.40 31.25
CA LEU A 1058 -82.15 57.77 32.46
C LEU A 1058 -82.31 56.25 32.48
N ASN A 1059 -83.45 55.73 31.99
CA ASN A 1059 -83.66 54.28 31.87
C ASN A 1059 -82.75 53.66 30.81
N GLU A 1060 -82.52 54.35 29.68
CA GLU A 1060 -81.61 53.91 28.63
C GLU A 1060 -80.15 53.85 29.13
N GLN A 1061 -79.68 54.87 29.87
CA GLN A 1061 -78.36 54.85 30.51
C GLN A 1061 -78.24 53.74 31.56
N ALA A 1062 -79.29 53.44 32.31
CA ALA A 1062 -79.30 52.33 33.26
C ALA A 1062 -79.19 50.96 32.57
N GLN A 1063 -79.88 50.75 31.45
CA GLN A 1063 -79.74 49.52 30.65
C GLN A 1063 -78.33 49.40 30.04
N GLN A 1064 -77.78 50.49 29.48
CA GLN A 1064 -76.42 50.49 28.93
C GLN A 1064 -75.37 50.13 30.00
N LEU A 1065 -75.52 50.59 31.24
CA LEU A 1065 -74.64 50.22 32.36
C LEU A 1065 -74.77 48.74 32.75
N GLN A 1066 -75.99 48.18 32.77
CA GLN A 1066 -76.21 46.75 33.04
C GLN A 1066 -75.60 45.87 31.94
N GLU A 1067 -75.78 46.21 30.67
CA GLU A 1067 -75.19 45.45 29.57
C GLU A 1067 -73.65 45.56 29.56
N LEU A 1068 -73.09 46.74 29.85
CA LEU A 1068 -71.64 46.92 29.97
C LEU A 1068 -71.06 46.03 31.08
N ASN A 1069 -71.73 45.93 32.23
CA ASN A 1069 -71.27 45.09 33.34
C ASN A 1069 -71.32 43.60 32.97
N TYR A 1070 -72.40 43.14 32.33
CA TYR A 1070 -72.51 41.75 31.84
C TYR A 1070 -71.41 41.39 30.84
N ARG A 1071 -71.12 42.29 29.88
CA ARG A 1071 -70.01 42.10 28.92
C ARG A 1071 -68.63 42.06 29.61
N LEU A 1072 -68.46 42.78 30.72
CA LEU A 1072 -67.20 42.83 31.48
C LEU A 1072 -66.99 41.56 32.32
N GLU A 1073 -68.05 41.02 32.92
CA GLU A 1073 -68.04 39.68 33.55
C GLU A 1073 -67.75 38.58 32.53
N LEU A 1074 -68.38 38.63 31.34
CA LEU A 1074 -68.13 37.68 30.26
C LEU A 1074 -66.66 37.70 29.80
N HIS A 1075 -66.09 38.87 29.52
CA HIS A 1075 -64.68 38.99 29.16
C HIS A 1075 -63.73 38.54 30.29
N SER A 1076 -64.10 38.71 31.56
CA SER A 1076 -63.30 38.22 32.69
C SER A 1076 -63.24 36.70 32.74
N SER A 1077 -64.36 36.01 32.44
CA SER A 1077 -64.37 34.54 32.32
C SER A 1077 -63.62 34.05 31.08
N GLU A 1078 -63.80 34.70 29.93
CA GLU A 1078 -63.04 34.38 28.72
C GLU A 1078 -61.52 34.56 28.92
N GLU A 1079 -61.08 35.57 29.68
CA GLU A 1079 -59.66 35.79 29.96
C GLU A 1079 -59.09 34.70 30.88
N ALA A 1080 -59.88 34.17 31.83
CA ALA A 1080 -59.47 33.00 32.61
C ALA A 1080 -59.29 31.76 31.73
N ASP A 1081 -60.26 31.46 30.85
CA ASP A 1081 -60.20 30.32 29.93
C ASP A 1081 -59.05 30.44 28.91
N LYS A 1082 -58.81 31.65 28.39
CA LYS A 1082 -57.66 31.95 27.52
C LYS A 1082 -56.34 31.73 28.26
N ASN A 1083 -56.22 32.13 29.53
CA ASN A 1083 -55.03 31.89 30.34
C ASN A 1083 -54.82 30.40 30.66
N GLN A 1084 -55.88 29.63 30.95
CA GLN A 1084 -55.81 28.18 31.11
C GLN A 1084 -55.33 27.50 29.82
N THR A 1085 -55.96 27.84 28.69
CA THR A 1085 -55.60 27.33 27.35
C THR A 1085 -54.15 27.66 26.99
N LEU A 1086 -53.69 28.87 27.32
CA LEU A 1086 -52.30 29.30 27.10
C LEU A 1086 -51.32 28.53 28.02
N GLY A 1087 -51.72 28.21 29.25
CA GLY A 1087 -50.96 27.32 30.14
C GLY A 1087 -50.80 25.90 29.59
N GLU A 1088 -51.83 25.35 28.96
CA GLU A 1088 -51.81 24.04 28.30
C GLU A 1088 -51.02 24.05 26.98
N ALA A 1089 -51.12 25.14 26.21
CA ALA A 1089 -50.27 25.39 25.04
C ALA A 1089 -48.77 25.50 25.45
N VAL A 1090 -48.46 26.12 26.59
CA VAL A 1090 -47.08 26.20 27.12
C VAL A 1090 -46.57 24.83 27.58
N LYS A 1091 -47.42 23.99 28.20
CA LYS A 1091 -47.06 22.61 28.58
C LYS A 1091 -46.76 21.77 27.34
N SER A 1092 -47.68 21.69 26.39
CA SER A 1092 -47.51 20.93 25.15
C SER A 1092 -46.33 21.44 24.30
N LEU A 1093 -46.08 22.76 24.26
CA LEU A 1093 -44.87 23.33 23.66
C LEU A 1093 -43.59 22.89 24.39
N SER A 1094 -43.62 22.76 25.72
CA SER A 1094 -42.47 22.28 26.51
C SER A 1094 -42.19 20.78 26.26
N GLU A 1095 -43.24 19.98 26.07
CA GLU A 1095 -43.17 18.56 25.73
C GLU A 1095 -42.66 18.37 24.30
N ALA A 1096 -43.20 19.10 23.32
CA ALA A 1096 -42.71 19.13 21.95
C ALA A 1096 -41.23 19.58 21.87
N LYS A 1097 -40.82 20.53 22.72
CA LYS A 1097 -39.41 20.98 22.83
C LYS A 1097 -38.49 19.92 23.45
N MET A 1098 -39.00 19.07 24.35
CA MET A 1098 -38.28 17.91 24.87
C MET A 1098 -38.17 16.80 23.80
N GLU A 1099 -39.24 16.53 23.06
CA GLU A 1099 -39.25 15.55 21.98
C GLU A 1099 -38.33 15.97 20.82
N LEU A 1100 -38.35 17.25 20.44
CA LEU A 1100 -37.45 17.80 19.44
C LEU A 1100 -35.97 17.71 19.87
N ARG A 1101 -35.66 17.74 21.17
CA ARG A 1101 -34.29 17.46 21.67
C ARG A 1101 -33.91 15.99 21.55
N ARG A 1102 -34.83 15.04 21.82
CA ARG A 1102 -34.60 13.61 21.56
C ARG A 1102 -34.35 13.35 20.07
N LYS A 1103 -35.17 13.96 19.20
CA LYS A 1103 -35.01 13.89 17.74
C LYS A 1103 -33.69 14.52 17.29
N ASP A 1104 -33.30 15.71 17.77
CA ASP A 1104 -32.01 16.33 17.44
C ASP A 1104 -30.82 15.46 17.87
N GLN A 1105 -30.87 14.83 19.05
CA GLN A 1105 -29.83 13.91 19.51
C GLN A 1105 -29.72 12.66 18.60
N SER A 1106 -30.85 12.08 18.19
CA SER A 1106 -30.87 10.96 17.22
C SER A 1106 -30.39 11.39 15.83
N LEU A 1107 -30.73 12.59 15.36
CA LEU A 1107 -30.26 13.16 14.10
C LEU A 1107 -28.75 13.41 14.11
N ARG A 1108 -28.16 13.83 15.24
CA ARG A 1108 -26.69 13.97 15.37
C ARG A 1108 -25.97 12.62 15.36
N GLN A 1109 -26.55 11.59 15.96
CA GLN A 1109 -26.02 10.22 15.85
C GLN A 1109 -26.09 9.75 14.38
N LEU A 1110 -27.26 9.86 13.74
CA LEU A 1110 -27.46 9.50 12.34
C LEU A 1110 -26.53 10.29 11.41
N ASN A 1111 -26.34 11.59 11.63
CA ASN A 1111 -25.46 12.44 10.81
C ASN A 1111 -23.97 12.08 10.99
N ARG A 1112 -23.54 11.63 12.18
CA ARG A 1112 -22.18 11.08 12.38
C ARG A 1112 -21.99 9.73 11.66
N HIS A 1113 -23.03 8.90 11.59
CA HIS A 1113 -23.01 7.70 10.75
C HIS A 1113 -23.05 8.05 9.25
N LEU A 1114 -23.79 9.08 8.86
CA LEU A 1114 -23.84 9.58 7.48
C LEU A 1114 -22.47 10.11 7.03
N THR A 1115 -21.81 10.97 7.81
CA THR A 1115 -20.49 11.50 7.44
C THR A 1115 -19.39 10.43 7.45
N GLN A 1116 -19.46 9.42 8.31
CA GLN A 1116 -18.60 8.24 8.23
C GLN A 1116 -18.84 7.47 6.93
N LEU A 1117 -20.11 7.15 6.62
CA LEU A 1117 -20.48 6.45 5.40
C LEU A 1117 -20.18 7.24 4.12
N GLU A 1118 -20.21 8.58 4.16
CA GLU A 1118 -19.74 9.42 3.06
C GLU A 1118 -18.22 9.38 2.89
N GLN A 1119 -17.44 9.33 3.97
CA GLN A 1119 -15.99 9.18 3.88
C GLN A 1119 -15.62 7.79 3.34
N ASP A 1120 -16.26 6.74 3.85
CA ASP A 1120 -16.04 5.38 3.39
C ASP A 1120 -16.56 5.17 1.95
N LYS A 1121 -17.67 5.82 1.55
CA LYS A 1121 -18.12 5.89 0.15
C LYS A 1121 -17.09 6.59 -0.73
N ARG A 1122 -16.55 7.75 -0.34
CA ARG A 1122 -15.52 8.46 -1.14
C ARG A 1122 -14.25 7.61 -1.30
N ARG A 1123 -13.84 6.88 -0.26
CA ARG A 1123 -12.75 5.89 -0.30
C ARG A 1123 -13.08 4.69 -1.20
N LEU A 1124 -14.29 4.15 -1.13
CA LEU A 1124 -14.73 3.06 -2.00
C LEU A 1124 -14.79 3.51 -3.47
N GLU A 1125 -15.30 4.70 -3.75
CA GLU A 1125 -15.24 5.29 -5.09
C GLU A 1125 -13.80 5.51 -5.59
N GLU A 1126 -12.87 5.91 -4.71
CA GLU A 1126 -11.45 6.09 -5.04
C GLU A 1126 -10.80 4.74 -5.35
N ASN A 1127 -10.98 3.75 -4.47
CA ASN A 1127 -10.56 2.37 -4.70
C ASN A 1127 -11.20 1.75 -5.96
N ILE A 1128 -12.45 2.08 -6.28
CA ILE A 1128 -13.12 1.65 -7.53
C ILE A 1128 -12.50 2.36 -8.74
N ARG A 1129 -12.26 3.68 -8.70
CA ARG A 1129 -11.58 4.40 -9.79
C ARG A 1129 -10.18 3.83 -10.06
N ASP A 1130 -9.44 3.50 -9.01
CA ASP A 1130 -8.11 2.88 -9.11
C ASP A 1130 -8.16 1.43 -9.58
N ALA A 1131 -9.11 0.62 -9.09
CA ALA A 1131 -9.33 -0.74 -9.56
C ALA A 1131 -9.79 -0.77 -11.04
N GLU A 1132 -10.68 0.14 -11.45
CA GLU A 1132 -11.03 0.33 -12.86
C GLU A 1132 -9.83 0.81 -13.68
N SER A 1133 -8.97 1.68 -13.15
CA SER A 1133 -7.74 2.12 -13.82
C SER A 1133 -6.78 0.94 -14.04
N ALA A 1134 -6.56 0.13 -13.00
CA ALA A 1134 -5.76 -1.10 -13.07
C ALA A 1134 -6.37 -2.13 -14.03
N LEU A 1135 -7.70 -2.32 -14.05
CA LEU A 1135 -8.40 -3.19 -14.98
C LEU A 1135 -8.32 -2.69 -16.43
N ARG A 1136 -8.44 -1.38 -16.67
CA ARG A 1136 -8.22 -0.77 -17.99
C ARG A 1136 -6.78 -0.95 -18.48
N MET A 1137 -5.80 -0.82 -17.59
CA MET A 1137 -4.39 -1.05 -17.92
C MET A 1137 -4.11 -2.54 -18.20
N ALA A 1138 -4.57 -3.44 -17.33
CA ALA A 1138 -4.44 -4.89 -17.56
C ALA A 1138 -5.16 -5.35 -18.84
N ALA A 1139 -6.30 -4.75 -19.20
CA ALA A 1139 -6.98 -5.00 -20.46
C ALA A 1139 -6.17 -4.50 -21.67
N LYS A 1140 -5.53 -3.32 -21.59
CA LYS A 1140 -4.60 -2.83 -22.63
C LYS A 1140 -3.34 -3.69 -22.75
N ASP A 1141 -2.76 -4.13 -21.65
CA ASP A 1141 -1.58 -5.00 -21.66
C ASP A 1141 -1.90 -6.35 -22.31
N LYS A 1142 -3.07 -6.93 -21.96
CA LYS A 1142 -3.65 -8.10 -22.64
C LYS A 1142 -3.84 -7.87 -24.14
N GLU A 1143 -4.45 -6.75 -24.54
CA GLU A 1143 -4.66 -6.40 -25.94
C GLU A 1143 -3.32 -6.25 -26.70
N CYS A 1144 -2.33 -5.60 -26.10
CA CYS A 1144 -0.97 -5.49 -26.63
C CYS A 1144 -0.31 -6.85 -26.83
N VAL A 1145 -0.45 -7.78 -25.87
CA VAL A 1145 0.03 -9.16 -26.00
C VAL A 1145 -0.70 -9.88 -27.13
N ALA A 1146 -2.04 -9.81 -27.20
CA ALA A 1146 -2.83 -10.43 -28.27
C ALA A 1146 -2.46 -9.88 -29.66
N ASN A 1147 -2.24 -8.56 -29.78
CA ASN A 1147 -1.84 -7.91 -31.03
C ASN A 1147 -0.40 -8.28 -31.44
N HIS A 1148 0.53 -8.39 -30.47
CA HIS A 1148 1.88 -8.91 -30.74
C HIS A 1148 1.84 -10.38 -31.20
N MET A 1149 1.04 -11.23 -30.54
CA MET A 1149 0.86 -12.63 -30.91
C MET A 1149 0.28 -12.79 -32.32
N ARG A 1150 -0.75 -12.02 -32.68
CA ARG A 1150 -1.35 -12.00 -34.02
C ARG A 1150 -0.37 -11.45 -35.09
N THR A 1151 0.56 -10.58 -34.70
CA THR A 1151 1.64 -10.11 -35.59
C THR A 1151 2.64 -11.23 -35.88
N ILE A 1152 3.01 -12.05 -34.88
CA ILE A 1152 3.84 -13.25 -35.07
C ILE A 1152 3.09 -14.29 -35.92
N GLU A 1153 1.81 -14.51 -35.67
CA GLU A 1153 0.95 -15.40 -36.46
C GLU A 1153 0.93 -15.01 -37.95
N ASN A 1154 0.79 -13.72 -38.25
CA ASN A 1154 0.86 -13.18 -39.61
C ASN A 1154 2.26 -13.35 -40.26
N MET A 1155 3.34 -13.30 -39.48
CA MET A 1155 4.69 -13.60 -39.98
C MET A 1155 4.88 -15.09 -40.25
N LEU A 1156 4.34 -15.98 -39.41
CA LEU A 1156 4.35 -17.43 -39.61
C LEU A 1156 3.53 -17.83 -40.85
N HIS A 1157 2.39 -17.19 -41.09
CA HIS A 1157 1.63 -17.36 -42.33
C HIS A 1157 2.45 -16.95 -43.56
N LYS A 1158 3.12 -15.79 -43.56
CA LYS A 1158 4.00 -15.38 -44.67
C LYS A 1158 5.13 -16.39 -44.93
N VAL A 1159 5.70 -17.01 -43.89
CA VAL A 1159 6.70 -18.08 -44.04
C VAL A 1159 6.07 -19.36 -44.63
N ARG A 1160 4.89 -19.77 -44.16
CA ARG A 1160 4.13 -20.88 -44.76
C ARG A 1160 3.87 -20.64 -46.25
N ASP A 1161 3.45 -19.44 -46.62
CA ASP A 1161 3.11 -19.08 -47.99
C ASP A 1161 4.35 -19.09 -48.89
N GLN A 1162 5.50 -18.59 -48.41
CA GLN A 1162 6.78 -18.68 -49.14
C GLN A 1162 7.26 -20.13 -49.35
N ILE A 1163 7.12 -21.00 -48.35
CA ILE A 1163 7.46 -22.43 -48.47
C ILE A 1163 6.42 -23.17 -49.36
N SER A 1164 5.18 -22.68 -49.43
CA SER A 1164 4.13 -23.23 -50.29
C SER A 1164 4.28 -22.78 -51.75
N LEU A 1165 4.66 -21.53 -52.00
CA LEU A 1165 4.91 -20.97 -53.34
C LEU A 1165 6.14 -21.55 -54.03
N SER A 1166 7.05 -22.17 -53.28
CA SER A 1166 8.19 -22.93 -53.82
C SER A 1166 7.85 -24.39 -54.19
N ARG A 1167 6.57 -24.80 -54.08
CA ARG A 1167 6.08 -26.17 -54.29
C ARG A 1167 5.28 -26.35 -55.59
N THR A 1168 5.88 -26.01 -56.73
CA THR A 1168 5.19 -25.98 -58.05
C THR A 1168 5.49 -27.18 -58.97
N ALA A 1169 6.11 -28.24 -58.43
CA ALA A 1169 6.36 -29.50 -59.15
C ALA A 1169 6.28 -30.72 -58.21
N ALA A 1170 6.24 -31.93 -58.78
CA ALA A 1170 6.20 -33.23 -58.08
C ALA A 1170 4.96 -33.51 -57.20
N THR A 1171 3.90 -33.90 -57.90
CA THR A 1171 2.73 -34.68 -57.48
C THR A 1171 2.90 -35.68 -56.32
N ARG A 1172 2.02 -35.56 -55.32
CA ARG A 1172 1.07 -36.61 -54.89
C ARG A 1172 1.60 -38.06 -54.72
N ASN A 1173 2.13 -38.39 -53.54
CA ASN A 1173 1.57 -39.40 -52.63
C ASN A 1173 2.39 -39.54 -51.32
N ASP A 1174 1.73 -40.08 -50.29
CA ASP A 1174 2.21 -40.75 -49.07
C ASP A 1174 3.51 -40.29 -48.39
N PHE A 1175 3.40 -39.88 -47.11
CA PHE A 1175 4.15 -40.44 -45.97
C PHE A 1175 3.77 -39.66 -44.69
N THR A 1176 2.87 -40.22 -43.88
CA THR A 1176 2.45 -39.63 -42.59
C THR A 1176 3.49 -39.88 -41.51
N LEU A 1177 4.43 -38.95 -41.32
CA LEU A 1177 5.27 -38.89 -40.12
C LEU A 1177 4.44 -38.36 -38.94
N GLN A 1178 4.12 -39.24 -37.98
CA GLN A 1178 3.46 -38.85 -36.75
C GLN A 1178 4.46 -38.13 -35.84
N LEU A 1179 4.41 -36.79 -35.79
CA LEU A 1179 4.99 -36.06 -34.68
C LEU A 1179 4.09 -36.16 -33.42
N PRO A 1180 4.63 -35.94 -32.20
CA PRO A 1180 3.85 -36.03 -30.98
C PRO A 1180 2.60 -35.14 -31.02
N LYS A 1181 1.45 -35.72 -30.66
CA LYS A 1181 0.26 -34.94 -30.34
C LYS A 1181 0.51 -34.14 -29.07
N LEU A 1182 0.94 -32.89 -29.21
CA LEU A 1182 0.70 -31.89 -28.19
C LEU A 1182 -0.81 -31.69 -28.12
N HIS A 1183 -1.44 -32.33 -27.12
CA HIS A 1183 -2.84 -32.14 -26.81
C HIS A 1183 -3.07 -30.66 -26.50
N LEU A 1184 -3.77 -29.95 -27.39
CA LEU A 1184 -4.08 -28.51 -27.21
C LEU A 1184 -5.05 -28.26 -26.02
N GLU A 1185 -5.54 -29.35 -25.43
CA GLU A 1185 -6.37 -29.43 -24.23
C GLU A 1185 -5.64 -29.00 -22.94
N THR A 1186 -4.31 -28.82 -22.94
CA THR A 1186 -3.59 -28.29 -21.75
C THR A 1186 -3.98 -26.84 -21.41
N PHE A 1187 -4.65 -26.11 -22.31
CA PHE A 1187 -5.29 -24.82 -22.01
C PHE A 1187 -6.75 -24.95 -21.54
N ALA A 1188 -7.30 -26.16 -21.41
CA ALA A 1188 -8.66 -26.42 -20.94
C ALA A 1188 -8.76 -26.55 -19.41
N MET A 1189 -8.00 -25.74 -18.66
CA MET A 1189 -8.27 -25.55 -17.24
C MET A 1189 -9.45 -24.57 -17.08
N GLU A 1190 -10.49 -25.02 -16.40
CA GLU A 1190 -11.78 -24.33 -16.28
C GLU A 1190 -11.61 -23.00 -15.53
N GLY A 1191 -11.90 -21.89 -16.21
CA GLY A 1191 -11.79 -20.53 -15.64
C GLY A 1191 -11.18 -19.46 -16.55
N LEU A 1192 -10.47 -19.84 -17.64
CA LEU A 1192 -9.79 -18.88 -18.54
C LEU A 1192 -10.14 -19.02 -20.04
N GLN A 1193 -11.20 -19.75 -20.39
CA GLN A 1193 -11.67 -19.81 -21.78
C GLN A 1193 -12.35 -18.50 -22.20
N GLY A 1194 -11.84 -17.86 -23.26
CA GLY A 1194 -12.46 -16.68 -23.90
C GLY A 1194 -11.57 -15.44 -24.05
N GLY A 1195 -10.40 -15.38 -23.40
CA GLY A 1195 -9.49 -14.23 -23.52
C GLY A 1195 -8.87 -14.12 -24.94
N PRO A 1196 -8.90 -12.94 -25.60
CA PRO A 1196 -8.31 -12.77 -26.93
C PRO A 1196 -6.79 -13.04 -26.96
N GLU A 1197 -6.08 -12.89 -25.84
CA GLU A 1197 -4.69 -13.33 -25.69
C GLU A 1197 -4.54 -14.84 -25.90
N VAL A 1198 -5.43 -15.64 -25.28
CA VAL A 1198 -5.38 -17.11 -25.34
C VAL A 1198 -5.70 -17.58 -26.76
N VAL A 1199 -6.67 -16.95 -27.42
CA VAL A 1199 -7.02 -17.23 -28.83
C VAL A 1199 -5.85 -16.90 -29.75
N ALA A 1200 -5.21 -15.74 -29.60
CA ALA A 1200 -4.03 -15.37 -30.38
C ALA A 1200 -2.83 -16.29 -30.12
N CYS A 1201 -2.67 -16.76 -28.88
CA CYS A 1201 -1.63 -17.72 -28.50
C CYS A 1201 -1.86 -19.09 -29.18
N GLN A 1202 -3.09 -19.61 -29.13
CA GLN A 1202 -3.47 -20.87 -29.81
C GLN A 1202 -3.31 -20.77 -31.34
N ALA A 1203 -3.70 -19.64 -31.94
CA ALA A 1203 -3.59 -19.40 -33.38
C ALA A 1203 -2.12 -19.28 -33.83
N MET A 1204 -1.26 -18.62 -33.04
CA MET A 1204 0.18 -18.59 -33.26
C MET A 1204 0.81 -20.00 -33.13
N ILE A 1205 0.48 -20.75 -32.07
CA ILE A 1205 1.02 -22.11 -31.85
C ILE A 1205 0.63 -23.03 -33.00
N LYS A 1206 -0.63 -22.99 -33.45
CA LYS A 1206 -1.08 -23.74 -34.63
C LYS A 1206 -0.30 -23.33 -35.88
N SER A 1207 -0.15 -22.03 -36.12
CA SER A 1207 0.62 -21.50 -37.25
C SER A 1207 2.09 -21.95 -37.23
N PHE A 1208 2.70 -22.00 -36.04
CA PHE A 1208 4.06 -22.52 -35.84
C PHE A 1208 4.14 -24.03 -36.09
N MET A 1209 3.20 -24.84 -35.59
CA MET A 1209 3.17 -26.28 -35.87
C MET A 1209 3.01 -26.57 -37.37
N ASP A 1210 2.14 -25.84 -38.06
CA ASP A 1210 1.94 -25.99 -39.51
C ASP A 1210 3.23 -25.64 -40.29
N VAL A 1211 3.93 -24.56 -39.91
CA VAL A 1211 5.25 -24.20 -40.49
C VAL A 1211 6.32 -25.24 -40.14
N TYR A 1212 6.34 -25.75 -38.91
CA TYR A 1212 7.29 -26.78 -38.47
C TYR A 1212 7.07 -28.08 -39.25
N GLN A 1213 5.84 -28.56 -39.38
CA GLN A 1213 5.52 -29.77 -40.17
C GLN A 1213 5.87 -29.58 -41.65
N LEU A 1214 5.59 -28.40 -42.22
CA LEU A 1214 5.96 -28.09 -43.61
C LEU A 1214 7.49 -28.03 -43.80
N ALA A 1215 8.24 -27.50 -42.82
CA ALA A 1215 9.70 -27.50 -42.81
C ALA A 1215 10.27 -28.92 -42.64
N SER A 1216 9.76 -29.73 -41.70
CA SER A 1216 10.14 -31.13 -41.52
C SER A 1216 9.87 -31.95 -42.77
N ALA A 1217 8.71 -31.77 -43.41
CA ALA A 1217 8.39 -32.40 -44.69
C ALA A 1217 9.35 -31.95 -45.79
N ARG A 1218 9.72 -30.65 -45.85
CA ARG A 1218 10.71 -30.18 -46.82
C ARG A 1218 12.10 -30.78 -46.56
N ILE A 1219 12.55 -30.87 -45.31
CA ILE A 1219 13.77 -31.57 -44.91
C ILE A 1219 13.71 -33.03 -45.35
N SER A 1220 12.65 -33.78 -45.04
CA SER A 1220 12.52 -35.18 -45.47
C SER A 1220 12.43 -35.35 -46.99
N THR A 1221 11.90 -34.39 -47.75
CA THR A 1221 12.01 -34.41 -49.23
C THR A 1221 13.43 -34.13 -49.69
N LEU A 1222 14.12 -33.14 -49.13
CA LEU A 1222 15.52 -32.83 -49.42
C LEU A 1222 16.47 -33.98 -49.02
N GLU A 1223 16.17 -34.72 -47.96
CA GLU A 1223 16.90 -35.92 -47.55
C GLU A 1223 16.66 -37.09 -48.52
N LYS A 1224 15.43 -37.24 -49.05
CA LYS A 1224 15.12 -38.20 -50.12
C LYS A 1224 15.78 -37.82 -51.45
N GLU A 1225 15.78 -36.53 -51.80
CA GLU A 1225 16.52 -35.98 -52.94
C GLU A 1225 18.04 -36.20 -52.75
N MET A 1226 18.61 -35.88 -51.59
CA MET A 1226 20.03 -36.10 -51.27
C MET A 1226 20.43 -37.57 -51.17
N THR A 1227 19.56 -38.47 -50.68
CA THR A 1227 19.85 -39.92 -50.66
C THR A 1227 19.69 -40.55 -52.02
N SER A 1228 18.74 -40.09 -52.84
CA SER A 1228 18.67 -40.41 -54.27
C SER A 1228 19.91 -39.93 -55.02
N HIS A 1229 20.34 -38.68 -54.82
CA HIS A 1229 21.58 -38.16 -55.39
C HIS A 1229 22.82 -38.89 -54.87
N ARG A 1230 22.90 -39.25 -53.58
CA ARG A 1230 24.00 -40.08 -53.04
C ARG A 1230 23.99 -41.49 -53.63
N SER A 1231 22.81 -42.09 -53.85
CA SER A 1231 22.66 -43.39 -54.50
C SER A 1231 23.05 -43.34 -55.98
N HIS A 1232 22.63 -42.31 -56.70
CA HIS A 1232 23.03 -42.07 -58.09
C HIS A 1232 24.53 -41.76 -58.21
N ILE A 1233 25.11 -40.95 -57.30
CA ILE A 1233 26.55 -40.71 -57.22
C ILE A 1233 27.31 -41.99 -56.81
N ALA A 1234 26.75 -42.84 -55.95
CA ALA A 1234 27.34 -44.13 -55.61
C ALA A 1234 27.28 -45.12 -56.80
N THR A 1235 26.22 -45.06 -57.60
CA THR A 1235 26.05 -45.85 -58.83
C THR A 1235 27.02 -45.35 -59.91
N LEU A 1236 27.08 -44.04 -60.16
CA LEU A 1236 28.08 -43.43 -61.04
C LEU A 1236 29.51 -43.69 -60.55
N LYS A 1237 29.75 -43.77 -59.23
CA LYS A 1237 31.05 -44.15 -58.67
C LYS A 1237 31.34 -45.64 -58.80
N SER A 1238 30.35 -46.54 -58.73
CA SER A 1238 30.57 -47.97 -58.95
C SER A 1238 30.71 -48.28 -60.45
N GLU A 1239 29.99 -47.59 -61.32
CA GLU A 1239 30.16 -47.62 -62.78
C GLU A 1239 31.53 -47.05 -63.18
N LEU A 1240 31.92 -45.88 -62.65
CA LEU A 1240 33.25 -45.30 -62.85
C LEU A 1240 34.35 -46.20 -62.27
N HIS A 1241 34.16 -46.79 -61.08
CA HIS A 1241 35.15 -47.71 -60.52
C HIS A 1241 35.20 -49.01 -61.32
N THR A 1242 34.10 -49.50 -61.88
CA THR A 1242 34.07 -50.66 -62.80
C THR A 1242 34.73 -50.34 -64.14
N ALA A 1243 34.58 -49.11 -64.65
CA ALA A 1243 35.29 -48.63 -65.83
C ALA A 1243 36.80 -48.50 -65.55
N CYS A 1244 37.17 -47.85 -64.45
CA CYS A 1244 38.56 -47.76 -64.01
C CYS A 1244 39.14 -49.13 -63.63
N LEU A 1245 38.35 -50.12 -63.19
CA LEU A 1245 38.84 -51.50 -62.99
C LEU A 1245 39.08 -52.18 -64.34
N ARG A 1246 38.18 -52.06 -65.32
CA ARG A 1246 38.46 -52.50 -66.71
C ARG A 1246 39.70 -51.83 -67.33
N GLU A 1247 40.07 -50.64 -66.85
CA GLU A 1247 41.25 -49.87 -67.30
C GLU A 1247 42.50 -50.07 -66.41
N ASN A 1248 42.36 -50.65 -65.21
CA ASN A 1248 43.46 -50.93 -64.27
C ASN A 1248 43.65 -52.43 -63.94
N GLU A 1249 42.82 -53.34 -64.47
CA GLU A 1249 43.10 -54.78 -64.46
C GLU A 1249 44.33 -55.13 -65.33
N SER A 1250 44.76 -54.21 -66.20
CA SER A 1250 46.09 -54.19 -66.82
C SER A 1250 47.25 -53.83 -65.87
N LEU A 1251 46.98 -53.34 -64.65
CA LEU A 1251 47.96 -52.83 -63.68
C LEU A 1251 47.68 -53.30 -62.22
N GLN A 1252 47.49 -54.61 -62.07
CA GLN A 1252 47.87 -55.46 -60.92
C GLN A 1252 48.02 -54.82 -59.51
N SER A 1253 47.04 -55.12 -58.65
CA SER A 1253 47.25 -55.72 -57.30
C SER A 1253 48.32 -55.14 -56.35
N MET A 1254 47.90 -54.41 -55.29
CA MET A 1254 48.36 -54.63 -53.90
C MET A 1254 47.63 -53.79 -52.83
N GLY A 1255 47.39 -54.38 -51.65
CA GLY A 1255 47.35 -53.66 -50.35
C GLY A 1255 45.98 -53.18 -49.81
N SER A 1256 45.78 -53.33 -48.49
CA SER A 1256 44.59 -52.85 -47.75
C SER A 1256 44.95 -52.55 -46.29
N ARG A 1257 44.58 -51.36 -45.79
CA ARG A 1257 44.22 -51.08 -44.37
C ARG A 1257 43.72 -49.65 -44.13
N ASP A 1258 43.09 -49.44 -42.98
CA ASP A 1258 42.40 -48.22 -42.54
C ASP A 1258 43.33 -47.11 -41.97
N HIS A 1259 42.80 -45.88 -41.82
CA HIS A 1259 42.74 -45.10 -40.56
C HIS A 1259 42.51 -43.57 -40.73
N SER A 1260 41.26 -43.13 -40.51
CA SER A 1260 40.82 -41.93 -39.73
C SER A 1260 41.60 -40.59 -39.64
N ASN A 1261 40.84 -39.47 -39.77
CA ASN A 1261 40.84 -38.20 -38.97
C ASN A 1261 41.39 -36.84 -39.51
N LEU A 1262 40.70 -35.76 -39.09
CA LEU A 1262 41.10 -34.34 -38.83
C LEU A 1262 41.23 -33.26 -39.96
N SER A 1263 40.11 -32.56 -40.21
CA SER A 1263 39.85 -31.10 -39.93
C SER A 1263 40.66 -29.91 -40.52
N VAL A 1264 39.92 -28.97 -41.19
CA VAL A 1264 39.95 -27.47 -41.00
C VAL A 1264 41.20 -26.71 -41.55
N PRO A 1265 41.29 -25.35 -41.79
CA PRO A 1265 40.39 -24.18 -41.59
C PRO A 1265 40.16 -23.15 -42.77
N SER A 1266 39.08 -22.33 -42.62
CA SER A 1266 38.94 -20.83 -42.77
C SER A 1266 39.73 -19.97 -43.81
N ARG A 1267 39.05 -18.98 -44.47
CA ARG A 1267 39.12 -17.50 -44.13
C ARG A 1267 38.73 -16.46 -45.25
N ALA A 1268 37.83 -15.52 -44.89
CA ALA A 1268 37.71 -14.07 -45.27
C ALA A 1268 37.18 -13.50 -46.64
N ALA A 1269 36.33 -12.46 -46.47
CA ALA A 1269 36.26 -11.13 -47.16
C ALA A 1269 35.53 -10.93 -48.52
N ALA A 1270 35.16 -9.65 -48.79
CA ALA A 1270 34.29 -9.14 -49.87
C ALA A 1270 34.82 -7.82 -50.50
N PRO A 1271 34.21 -7.28 -51.57
CA PRO A 1271 34.11 -5.82 -51.79
C PRO A 1271 32.75 -5.31 -52.37
N MET A 1272 32.71 -4.07 -52.90
CA MET A 1272 31.54 -3.17 -53.15
C MET A 1272 31.08 -3.03 -54.64
N ASP A 1273 30.16 -2.05 -54.88
CA ASP A 1273 29.89 -1.25 -56.12
C ASP A 1273 28.90 -1.79 -57.20
N THR A 1274 28.07 -1.00 -57.93
CA THR A 1274 27.50 0.39 -57.80
C THR A 1274 26.24 0.63 -58.70
N VAL A 1275 25.45 1.70 -58.42
CA VAL A 1275 24.60 2.55 -59.34
C VAL A 1275 23.32 1.98 -60.03
N GLY A 1276 22.25 2.81 -60.11
CA GLY A 1276 21.09 2.65 -61.02
C GLY A 1276 19.81 3.46 -60.64
N ASP A 1277 19.40 4.44 -61.46
CA ASP A 1277 18.35 5.46 -61.16
C ASP A 1277 16.87 4.98 -61.13
N LEU A 1278 16.04 5.65 -60.31
CA LEU A 1278 14.88 6.47 -60.75
C LEU A 1278 14.23 7.27 -59.58
N LEU A 1279 13.55 8.38 -59.88
CA LEU A 1279 13.16 9.44 -58.92
C LEU A 1279 11.63 9.80 -58.99
N PRO A 1280 11.10 10.85 -58.34
CA PRO A 1280 10.27 10.75 -57.12
C PRO A 1280 8.79 11.14 -57.30
N LEU A 1281 7.97 10.89 -56.27
CA LEU A 1281 6.69 11.57 -56.02
C LEU A 1281 6.47 11.81 -54.51
N GLN A 1282 5.46 12.60 -54.15
CA GLN A 1282 5.34 13.32 -52.87
C GLN A 1282 3.95 13.15 -52.24
N ALA A 1283 3.86 13.30 -50.89
CA ALA A 1283 2.70 12.98 -50.04
C ALA A 1283 2.54 11.46 -49.78
N GLU A 1284 1.83 10.98 -48.74
CA GLU A 1284 0.80 11.63 -47.89
C GLU A 1284 1.08 11.52 -46.37
N LEU A 1285 0.36 12.35 -45.59
CA LEU A 1285 0.29 12.31 -44.12
C LEU A 1285 -1.08 11.74 -43.71
N ASP A 1286 -1.11 10.47 -43.31
CA ASP A 1286 -2.32 9.69 -43.08
C ASP A 1286 -2.47 9.24 -41.61
N THR A 1287 -3.65 9.24 -40.97
CA THR A 1287 -4.85 10.05 -41.27
C THR A 1287 -5.66 10.29 -39.97
N THR A 1288 -6.30 11.45 -39.87
CA THR A 1288 -7.48 11.81 -39.04
C THR A 1288 -7.90 10.93 -37.84
N TYR A 1289 -8.01 11.58 -36.66
CA TYR A 1289 -9.22 11.46 -35.83
C TYR A 1289 -9.57 12.79 -35.13
N THR A 1290 -10.05 13.76 -35.92
CA THR A 1290 -10.53 15.07 -35.45
C THR A 1290 -12.04 15.19 -35.68
N PHE A 1291 -12.84 14.79 -34.69
CA PHE A 1291 -14.28 15.01 -34.71
C PHE A 1291 -14.61 16.46 -34.33
N LEU A 1292 -15.03 17.22 -35.34
CA LEU A 1292 -15.67 18.53 -35.22
C LEU A 1292 -17.12 18.43 -35.69
N LYS A 1293 -17.94 19.38 -35.22
CA LYS A 1293 -19.14 19.93 -35.87
C LYS A 1293 -20.52 19.32 -35.54
N GLU A 1294 -21.32 20.16 -34.87
CA GLU A 1294 -22.78 20.40 -34.99
C GLU A 1294 -23.80 19.23 -34.97
N THR A 1295 -24.69 19.23 -33.97
CA THR A 1295 -26.10 18.78 -34.11
C THR A 1295 -27.03 19.47 -33.09
N PHE A 1296 -28.01 20.23 -33.60
CA PHE A 1296 -29.30 20.72 -33.05
C PHE A 1296 -29.40 21.32 -31.60
N VAL A 1297 -30.03 22.47 -31.29
CA VAL A 1297 -31.11 23.35 -31.84
C VAL A 1297 -32.48 23.17 -31.15
N ASN A 1298 -33.18 24.31 -30.92
CA ASN A 1298 -34.45 24.53 -30.18
C ASN A 1298 -34.30 24.53 -28.65
N THR A 1299 -35.00 25.34 -27.83
CA THR A 1299 -36.15 26.26 -28.08
C THR A 1299 -36.15 27.40 -27.03
N ALA A 1300 -36.72 28.59 -27.22
CA ALA A 1300 -36.57 29.60 -28.28
C ALA A 1300 -36.94 31.00 -27.68
N PRO A 1301 -36.32 32.12 -28.10
CA PRO A 1301 -36.59 33.45 -27.53
C PRO A 1301 -37.68 34.23 -28.30
N HIS A 1302 -38.50 35.01 -27.59
CA HIS A 1302 -39.40 36.01 -28.21
C HIS A 1302 -39.21 37.41 -27.63
N SER A 1303 -39.13 38.39 -28.53
CA SER A 1303 -39.04 39.83 -28.29
C SER A 1303 -40.36 40.52 -28.65
N LEU A 1304 -40.61 41.69 -28.04
CA LEU A 1304 -41.61 42.75 -28.29
C LEU A 1304 -41.86 43.46 -26.93
N SER A 1305 -42.12 44.76 -26.80
CA SER A 1305 -41.95 45.90 -27.71
C SER A 1305 -41.66 47.16 -26.87
N SER A 1306 -41.21 48.25 -27.49
CA SER A 1306 -40.94 49.53 -26.83
C SER A 1306 -42.21 50.36 -26.58
N GLN A 1307 -42.29 51.11 -25.46
CA GLN A 1307 -42.42 52.59 -25.49
C GLN A 1307 -42.41 53.28 -24.09
N SER A 1308 -41.57 54.30 -23.99
CA SER A 1308 -41.68 55.58 -23.24
C SER A 1308 -42.25 55.72 -21.80
N SER A 1309 -41.45 56.43 -20.99
CA SER A 1309 -41.81 57.45 -19.98
C SER A 1309 -41.91 57.08 -18.48
N PRO A 1310 -41.60 58.03 -17.54
CA PRO A 1310 -41.04 57.66 -16.23
C PRO A 1310 -41.75 58.24 -14.98
N GLY A 1311 -41.77 57.51 -13.87
CA GLY A 1311 -42.28 58.03 -12.58
C GLY A 1311 -41.89 57.25 -11.31
N VAL A 1312 -40.99 57.84 -10.51
CA VAL A 1312 -40.79 57.68 -9.04
C VAL A 1312 -40.45 56.26 -8.47
N PRO A 1313 -39.36 56.09 -7.68
CA PRO A 1313 -38.93 54.78 -7.18
C PRO A 1313 -39.34 54.46 -5.72
N THR A 1314 -39.75 53.21 -5.43
CA THR A 1314 -39.79 52.64 -4.07
C THR A 1314 -39.42 51.15 -4.02
N ASN A 1315 -38.62 50.76 -3.01
CA ASN A 1315 -38.39 49.39 -2.51
C ASN A 1315 -38.31 48.20 -3.50
N ALA A 1316 -37.08 47.79 -3.86
CA ALA A 1316 -36.78 46.43 -4.30
C ALA A 1316 -36.02 45.65 -3.20
N LYS A 1317 -36.69 44.78 -2.43
CA LYS A 1317 -36.01 43.67 -1.71
C LYS A 1317 -35.55 42.68 -2.78
N ARG A 1318 -34.28 42.26 -2.77
CA ARG A 1318 -33.82 41.14 -3.61
C ARG A 1318 -34.22 39.83 -2.91
N PRO A 1319 -34.96 38.91 -3.55
CA PRO A 1319 -35.13 37.57 -3.02
C PRO A 1319 -33.84 36.77 -3.22
N SER A 1320 -33.48 35.96 -2.22
CA SER A 1320 -32.49 34.90 -2.36
C SER A 1320 -33.24 33.58 -2.50
N GLN A 1321 -33.00 32.83 -3.57
CA GLN A 1321 -33.37 31.42 -3.64
C GLN A 1321 -32.15 30.59 -4.07
N ILE A 1322 -31.92 29.53 -3.29
CA ILE A 1322 -31.85 28.13 -3.73
C ILE A 1322 -31.10 27.88 -5.05
N GLY A 1323 -30.06 27.05 -5.13
CA GLY A 1323 -29.58 26.07 -4.15
C GLY A 1323 -29.60 24.66 -4.73
N LEU A 1324 -28.43 24.24 -5.20
CA LEU A 1324 -27.96 22.85 -5.16
C LEU A 1324 -26.87 22.79 -4.09
#